data_AF-A0A7J3P4H7-F1
#
_entry.id   AF-A0A7J3P4H7-F1
#
_cell.length_a   1.000
_cell.length_b   1.000
_cell.length_c   1.000
_cell.angle_alpha   90.00
_cell.angle_beta   90.00
_cell.angle_gamma   90.00
#
_symmetry.space_group_name_H-M   'P 1'
#
loop_
_entity.id
_entity.type
_entity.pdbx_description
1 polymer ?
#
loop_
_entity_poly.entity_id
_entity_poly.type
_entity_poly.pdbx_seq_one_letter_code
_entity_poly.pdbx_strand_id
1 'polypeptide(L)'
;MYDVEQYPVKRIVKRDGRVVDFDPERIRNAIRKAMVATGKLDEQLLDKVTQHVLQLIAEKFGTERIPHVEDVQDLVELTLVKFDLYEVAKAYILYRKERERIRKEKMRILEKDYLDEVDKRFSVNALRLMASRYLLRNEEGKLIEGPKQMFQRIAALVVIPDLLYDPRVFDVDRGQPVHPNEEFDPVLWEGKLGLRDSEGNLLFTWNRWHLDRMKALYDRLNSEGAMRVPFSRFLEMLRSGELDDHAADYLRYYDLMAEKKFMPNSPTLFNAGTRLGQLSACFVLPIDDNMESIMKAATDAAMIFKSGGGIGINYSKLRPEGDIVASTSGVASGPVTFMRIIDTVTDVVKQGGKRRGANMGILEVWHPDIEKFVRAKEQPGVLENFNISVLIEPSFWEHLERNEPYPLINPRNGKVWGRVNPRHLFRLIAQMAWKTADPGVLFLDNINRRNVLRKALGEIRATNPCVTGDTWVMTAEGPRQVKELVGRPVDLVINGRVYRSESGFFSTGVKPVLRLVTREGYELRLTGDHPVAKVTSVRRKWIGGGWSYEVSWEWCRASDLRPGDKVLLNDHRALAGWPGELGYEEGLLVGALAGDGWITNGGRGRTRAVIAVWAADGGAAETMLELEEAASHLPHRSDWGGWIGPHGGRYVMRLSAITELAARLGLRSGRGGARVVTPELERQSSEFYRGYLRALFDSDGSVQGSHRKGVSLRLAQSDLAFLKSVQRMLLRLGIFSRIYKRRDRAVKPLPDGRGGYREYETAPQYELVISNESLVRFAELIGLSHTEKRRKLLEHLASYRRRPNGELFVATVESVYPDGVEEVYDVSVPGINAFDANGLLVHNCGEEPLYEYEVCNLGSVNLHAFVKRVNGKAEVDWEALAETVRIAYRFLDNVIDVNNYPLKEIDEMAHRTRRVGLGIMGLADMLYALRIPYNSEEGFEAMQRVMEFVAWHAYMESAKRAKERGPFPLYWQSSYPEGHLPLEGFYHRELWTMDWDRVVEEIKRNGIRNSFVLSIAPTGSISMLVDTSSGLEPVFALVYEKRVTVGTFYYIDPEFERYLEERGMKTDEVLKRVAENGGSIQGLDDLFDEEAMRVFVVAYDIPWWDHVRAQYHVGLWVDAAVSKTINMPSWVTVEDVEAAYLFAYRLGLKGITIYRDQSKPGQVLVTPSQRTERYVLRVRNNTIEMMRSLGIDVTPFLRHLEEKSPEEAKVFLKVGPAAEEVEGSTGGGRGEVGAQEACPVCGSRTLIHQSGCVTCADCGWSVCVSG
;
A
#
# COMPACT_ATOMS: atom_id res chain seq x y z
N MET A 1 28.28 47.57 3.94
CA MET A 1 29.17 47.77 2.79
C MET A 1 30.45 48.41 3.26
N TYR A 2 31.49 47.61 3.42
CA TYR A 2 32.87 48.10 3.57
C TYR A 2 33.47 48.32 2.17
N ASP A 3 34.28 49.36 2.00
CA ASP A 3 34.92 49.63 0.71
C ASP A 3 36.07 48.64 0.46
N VAL A 4 35.85 47.72 -0.47
CA VAL A 4 36.80 46.65 -0.81
C VAL A 4 38.05 47.20 -1.54
N GLU A 5 37.99 48.39 -2.15
CA GLU A 5 39.17 49.01 -2.76
C GLU A 5 40.17 49.52 -1.70
N GLN A 6 39.72 49.87 -0.50
CA GLN A 6 40.58 50.44 0.55
C GLN A 6 41.39 49.40 1.37
N TYR A 7 41.00 48.12 1.38
CA TYR A 7 41.73 47.08 2.14
C TYR A 7 42.96 46.55 1.38
N PRO A 8 44.12 46.35 2.02
CA PRO A 8 45.33 45.88 1.34
C PRO A 8 45.25 44.40 0.93
N VAL A 9 44.55 43.57 1.71
CA VAL A 9 44.29 42.16 1.38
C VAL A 9 43.16 42.07 0.36
N LYS A 10 43.49 41.74 -0.90
CA LYS A 10 42.50 41.53 -1.98
C LYS A 10 42.02 40.09 -2.15
N ARG A 11 42.78 39.10 -1.68
CA ARG A 11 42.52 37.66 -1.90
C ARG A 11 42.67 36.85 -0.60
N ILE A 12 42.09 35.66 -0.56
CA ILE A 12 42.14 34.73 0.57
C ILE A 12 42.30 33.28 0.09
N VAL A 13 43.15 32.50 0.75
CA VAL A 13 43.32 31.07 0.48
C VAL A 13 42.23 30.27 1.20
N LYS A 14 41.46 29.46 0.48
CA LYS A 14 40.50 28.51 1.03
C LYS A 14 41.21 27.23 1.51
N ARG A 15 40.51 26.47 2.37
CA ARG A 15 40.91 25.14 2.86
C ARG A 15 41.13 24.10 1.76
N ASP A 16 40.56 24.30 0.57
CA ASP A 16 40.77 23.47 -0.62
C ASP A 16 41.85 24.03 -1.55
N GLY A 17 42.78 24.84 -1.02
CA GLY A 17 43.92 25.44 -1.73
C GLY A 17 43.55 26.60 -2.67
N ARG A 18 42.27 26.72 -3.06
CA ARG A 18 41.81 27.76 -3.99
C ARG A 18 42.00 29.16 -3.43
N VAL A 19 42.64 30.02 -4.21
CA VAL A 19 42.66 31.46 -3.97
C VAL A 19 41.38 32.05 -4.53
N VAL A 20 40.66 32.85 -3.73
CA VAL A 20 39.49 33.63 -4.17
C VAL A 20 39.55 35.04 -3.62
N ASP A 21 38.68 35.93 -4.07
CA ASP A 21 38.65 37.31 -3.61
C ASP A 21 38.24 37.44 -2.13
N PHE A 22 38.77 38.49 -1.50
CA PHE A 22 38.51 38.81 -0.10
C PHE A 22 37.19 39.58 0.07
N ASP A 23 36.34 39.10 0.97
CA ASP A 23 34.97 39.57 1.18
C ASP A 23 34.79 39.89 2.69
N PRO A 24 34.82 41.17 3.06
CA PRO A 24 34.64 41.61 4.45
C PRO A 24 33.27 41.25 5.06
N GLU A 25 32.21 41.22 4.26
CA GLU A 25 30.84 40.97 4.76
C GLU A 25 30.66 39.52 5.21
N ARG A 26 31.47 38.57 4.70
CA ARG A 26 31.54 37.20 5.25
C ARG A 26 32.08 37.15 6.68
N ILE A 27 32.98 38.07 7.05
CA ILE A 27 33.49 38.19 8.43
C ILE A 27 32.38 38.79 9.32
N ARG A 28 31.78 39.90 8.89
CA ARG A 28 30.62 40.54 9.57
C ARG A 28 29.52 39.52 9.86
N ASN A 29 29.10 38.77 8.84
CA ASN A 29 28.01 37.81 8.98
C ASN A 29 28.36 36.57 9.82
N ALA A 30 29.64 36.18 9.91
CA ALA A 30 30.06 35.12 10.81
C ALA A 30 30.02 35.56 12.28
N ILE A 31 30.47 36.78 12.57
CA ILE A 31 30.39 37.39 13.92
C ILE A 31 28.93 37.60 14.32
N ARG A 32 28.12 38.20 13.43
CA ARG A 32 26.69 38.48 13.66
C ARG A 32 25.91 37.24 14.08
N LYS A 33 26.19 36.08 13.46
CA LYS A 33 25.53 34.81 13.82
C LYS A 33 25.87 34.34 15.24
N ALA A 34 27.11 34.53 15.70
CA ALA A 34 27.47 34.21 17.08
C ALA A 34 26.86 35.19 18.10
N MET A 35 26.71 36.47 17.73
CA MET A 35 26.04 37.48 18.57
C MET A 35 24.52 37.23 18.66
N VAL A 36 23.88 36.84 17.56
CA VAL A 36 22.46 36.41 17.56
C VAL A 36 22.27 35.14 18.39
N ALA A 37 23.10 34.12 18.20
CA ALA A 37 23.02 32.84 18.92
C ALA A 37 23.34 32.94 20.43
N THR A 38 23.66 34.13 20.94
CA THR A 38 23.90 34.41 22.36
C THR A 38 22.99 35.52 22.90
N GLY A 39 22.06 36.05 22.09
CA GLY A 39 21.19 37.17 22.46
C GLY A 39 21.90 38.53 22.59
N LYS A 40 23.15 38.64 22.14
CA LYS A 40 24.04 39.81 22.32
C LYS A 40 24.28 40.58 21.02
N LEU A 41 23.27 40.66 20.14
CA LEU A 41 23.35 41.45 18.91
C LEU A 41 23.19 42.95 19.20
N ASP A 42 24.28 43.68 19.03
CA ASP A 42 24.32 45.13 18.84
C ASP A 42 25.03 45.37 17.50
N GLU A 43 24.35 46.02 16.54
CA GLU A 43 24.89 46.27 15.20
C GLU A 43 26.06 47.29 15.21
N GLN A 44 26.10 48.25 16.14
CA GLN A 44 27.25 49.15 16.30
C GLN A 44 28.46 48.43 16.89
N LEU A 45 28.23 47.52 17.85
CA LEU A 45 29.30 46.70 18.42
C LEU A 45 29.82 45.69 17.40
N LEU A 46 28.93 45.06 16.64
CA LEU A 46 29.25 44.18 15.52
C LEU A 46 30.15 44.88 14.49
N ASP A 47 29.84 46.11 14.09
CA ASP A 47 30.67 46.86 13.14
C ASP A 47 32.04 47.22 13.73
N LYS A 48 32.12 47.63 15.00
CA LYS A 48 33.41 47.88 15.69
C LYS A 48 34.28 46.62 15.78
N VAL A 49 33.70 45.49 16.18
CA VAL A 49 34.39 44.19 16.25
C VAL A 49 34.85 43.75 14.86
N THR A 50 33.99 43.89 13.84
CA THR A 50 34.32 43.52 12.46
C THR A 50 35.43 44.41 11.88
N GLN A 51 35.37 45.73 12.08
CA GLN A 51 36.43 46.66 11.69
C GLN A 51 37.77 46.32 12.36
N HIS A 52 37.77 45.97 13.65
CA HIS A 52 38.99 45.58 14.36
C HIS A 52 39.59 44.26 13.83
N VAL A 53 38.76 43.28 13.45
CA VAL A 53 39.25 42.07 12.75
C VAL A 53 39.85 42.42 11.39
N LEU A 54 39.20 43.28 10.60
CA LEU A 54 39.70 43.70 9.29
C LEU A 54 41.02 44.48 9.40
N GLN A 55 41.18 45.31 10.43
CA GLN A 55 42.43 45.98 10.76
C GLN A 55 43.54 44.96 11.10
N LEU A 56 43.28 44.00 11.98
CA LEU A 56 44.27 42.96 12.33
C LEU A 56 44.67 42.09 11.14
N ILE A 57 43.77 41.85 10.19
CA ILE A 57 44.08 41.18 8.92
C ILE A 57 45.01 42.05 8.06
N ALA A 58 44.71 43.33 7.92
CA ALA A 58 45.56 44.28 7.19
C ALA A 58 46.97 44.39 7.80
N GLU A 59 47.07 44.47 9.13
CA GLU A 59 48.33 44.55 9.88
C GLU A 59 49.16 43.26 9.80
N LYS A 60 48.52 42.07 9.87
CA LYS A 60 49.23 40.77 9.84
C LYS A 60 49.68 40.34 8.44
N PHE A 61 49.00 40.79 7.37
CA PHE A 61 49.22 40.26 6.01
C PHE A 61 49.63 41.31 4.96
N GLY A 62 49.26 42.59 5.12
CA GLY A 62 49.59 43.65 4.16
C GLY A 62 48.99 43.39 2.77
N THR A 63 49.71 43.81 1.72
CA THR A 63 49.31 43.63 0.31
C THR A 63 49.90 42.38 -0.35
N GLU A 64 51.05 41.90 0.12
CA GLU A 64 51.80 40.82 -0.53
C GLU A 64 51.37 39.41 -0.10
N ARG A 65 50.90 39.24 1.14
CA ARG A 65 50.58 37.92 1.71
C ARG A 65 49.09 37.64 1.63
N ILE A 66 48.74 36.50 1.07
CA ILE A 66 47.35 36.03 0.99
C ILE A 66 47.06 35.21 2.27
N PRO A 67 46.18 35.68 3.19
CA PRO A 67 45.86 34.93 4.40
C PRO A 67 45.15 33.62 4.07
N HIS A 68 45.36 32.59 4.90
CA HIS A 68 44.51 31.41 4.88
C HIS A 68 43.23 31.66 5.69
N VAL A 69 42.14 30.99 5.33
CA VAL A 69 40.84 31.18 5.99
C VAL A 69 40.83 30.75 7.46
N GLU A 70 41.79 29.95 7.94
CA GLU A 70 41.93 29.68 9.39
C GLU A 70 42.52 30.89 10.14
N ASP A 71 43.55 31.55 9.61
CA ASP A 71 44.15 32.76 10.24
C ASP A 71 43.10 33.85 10.51
N VAL A 72 42.16 34.00 9.56
CA VAL A 72 41.04 34.96 9.67
C VAL A 72 40.09 34.56 10.80
N GLN A 73 39.86 33.27 11.03
CA GLN A 73 38.99 32.81 12.13
C GLN A 73 39.68 32.93 13.50
N ASP A 74 40.99 32.66 13.56
CA ASP A 74 41.78 32.86 14.79
C ASP A 74 41.79 34.34 15.21
N LEU A 75 41.89 35.26 14.25
CA LEU A 75 41.78 36.71 14.50
C LEU A 75 40.37 37.14 14.95
N VAL A 76 39.30 36.51 14.45
CA VAL A 76 37.93 36.75 14.95
C VAL A 76 37.81 36.30 16.41
N GLU A 77 38.29 35.12 16.75
CA GLU A 77 38.22 34.56 18.11
C GLU A 77 38.99 35.42 19.11
N LEU A 78 40.23 35.82 18.78
CA LEU A 78 41.03 36.75 19.57
C LEU A 78 40.34 38.12 19.74
N THR A 79 39.67 38.61 18.71
CA THR A 79 38.96 39.91 18.78
C THR A 79 37.71 39.83 19.64
N LEU A 80 36.93 38.75 19.55
CA LEU A 80 35.75 38.55 20.40
C LEU A 80 36.14 38.48 21.88
N VAL A 81 37.24 37.81 22.22
CA VAL A 81 37.80 37.81 23.58
C VAL A 81 38.26 39.22 24.00
N LYS A 82 38.96 39.96 23.12
CA LYS A 82 39.45 41.33 23.39
C LYS A 82 38.34 42.36 23.65
N PHE A 83 37.14 42.16 23.11
CA PHE A 83 35.97 43.02 23.34
C PHE A 83 35.09 42.53 24.52
N ASP A 84 35.62 41.67 25.40
CA ASP A 84 34.92 41.03 26.52
C ASP A 84 33.67 40.21 26.14
N LEU A 85 33.54 39.85 24.86
CA LEU A 85 32.43 39.05 24.32
C LEU A 85 32.68 37.55 24.48
N TYR A 86 33.10 37.10 25.67
CA TYR A 86 33.54 35.73 25.96
C TYR A 86 32.52 34.65 25.55
N GLU A 87 31.22 34.91 25.72
CA GLU A 87 30.17 33.97 25.32
C GLU A 87 29.95 33.93 23.81
N VAL A 88 30.10 35.06 23.12
CA VAL A 88 30.10 35.13 21.65
C VAL A 88 31.31 34.40 21.09
N ALA A 89 32.50 34.57 21.70
CA ALA A 89 33.71 33.83 21.36
C ALA A 89 33.49 32.31 21.55
N LYS A 90 32.94 31.88 22.70
CA LYS A 90 32.60 30.48 22.98
C LYS A 90 31.62 29.91 21.94
N ALA A 91 30.56 30.64 21.60
CA ALA A 91 29.60 30.24 20.57
C ALA A 91 30.24 30.14 19.18
N TYR A 92 31.09 31.10 18.81
CA TYR A 92 31.84 31.09 17.55
C TYR A 92 32.81 29.90 17.45
N ILE A 93 33.57 29.61 18.50
CA ILE A 93 34.49 28.46 18.60
C ILE A 93 33.73 27.14 18.49
N LEU A 94 32.63 26.98 19.22
CA LEU A 94 31.79 25.78 19.15
C LEU A 94 31.21 25.60 17.75
N TYR A 95 30.71 26.66 17.12
CA TYR A 95 30.22 26.63 15.73
C TYR A 95 31.34 26.29 14.73
N ARG A 96 32.55 26.84 14.88
CA ARG A 96 33.72 26.51 14.06
C ARG A 96 34.09 25.03 14.17
N LYS A 97 34.17 24.51 15.40
CA LYS A 97 34.50 23.11 15.70
C LYS A 97 33.42 22.15 15.18
N GLU A 98 32.15 22.49 15.31
CA GLU A 98 31.06 21.66 14.78
C GLU A 98 31.02 21.66 13.25
N ARG A 99 31.23 22.83 12.62
CA ARG A 99 31.41 22.90 11.16
C ARG A 99 32.64 22.11 10.69
N GLU A 100 33.72 22.06 11.46
CA GLU A 100 34.87 21.22 11.16
C GLU A 100 34.55 19.72 11.27
N ARG A 101 33.84 19.30 12.34
CA ARG A 101 33.36 17.93 12.53
C ARG A 101 32.50 17.48 11.35
N ILE A 102 31.53 18.30 10.95
CA ILE A 102 30.66 18.05 9.79
C ILE A 102 31.47 17.93 8.50
N ARG A 103 32.47 18.80 8.25
CA ARG A 103 33.34 18.70 7.07
C ARG A 103 34.12 17.39 7.04
N LYS A 104 34.78 17.03 8.15
CA LYS A 104 35.55 15.77 8.28
C LYS A 104 34.66 14.55 8.06
N GLU A 105 33.44 14.59 8.60
CA GLU A 105 32.47 13.52 8.40
C GLU A 105 32.02 13.39 6.94
N LYS A 106 31.69 14.50 6.26
CA LYS A 106 31.36 14.48 4.82
C LYS A 106 32.50 13.92 3.96
N MET A 107 33.74 14.33 4.23
CA MET A 107 34.93 13.84 3.50
C MET A 107 35.12 12.33 3.69
N ARG A 108 34.93 11.84 4.94
CA ARG A 108 34.95 10.42 5.29
C ARG A 108 33.86 9.60 4.59
N ILE A 109 32.64 10.13 4.45
CA ILE A 109 31.51 9.47 3.78
C ILE A 109 31.73 9.34 2.27
N LEU A 110 32.36 10.35 1.65
CA LEU A 110 32.54 10.43 0.20
C LEU A 110 33.89 9.90 -0.29
N GLU A 111 34.76 9.44 0.62
CA GLU A 111 36.10 8.96 0.30
C GLU A 111 36.98 10.03 -0.43
N LYS A 112 36.72 11.33 -0.15
CA LYS A 112 37.37 12.51 -0.77
C LYS A 112 38.23 13.30 0.21
N ASP A 113 39.38 13.82 -0.25
CA ASP A 113 40.24 14.74 0.52
C ASP A 113 39.72 16.19 0.59
N TYR A 114 38.78 16.56 -0.28
CA TYR A 114 38.13 17.87 -0.28
C TYR A 114 36.63 17.74 -0.59
N LEU A 115 35.87 18.82 -0.34
CA LEU A 115 34.45 18.90 -0.67
C LEU A 115 34.23 19.92 -1.79
N ASP A 116 33.54 19.55 -2.85
CA ASP A 116 33.09 20.47 -3.91
C ASP A 116 31.87 21.30 -3.46
N GLU A 117 31.42 22.23 -4.30
CA GLU A 117 30.26 23.08 -4.03
C GLU A 117 28.93 22.31 -3.89
N VAL A 118 28.80 21.14 -4.52
CA VAL A 118 27.62 20.27 -4.39
C VAL A 118 27.70 19.51 -3.07
N ASP A 119 28.84 18.87 -2.77
CA ASP A 119 29.09 18.19 -1.48
C ASP A 119 28.80 19.12 -0.28
N LYS A 120 29.11 20.42 -0.42
CA LYS A 120 28.88 21.45 0.61
C LYS A 120 27.38 21.69 0.85
N ARG A 121 26.50 21.61 -0.17
CA ARG A 121 25.05 21.91 -0.11
C ARG A 121 24.18 20.83 0.57
N PHE A 122 24.51 19.55 0.44
CA PHE A 122 23.71 18.42 0.96
C PHE A 122 23.95 18.13 2.46
N SER A 123 23.00 17.54 3.19
CA SER A 123 23.25 17.14 4.60
C SER A 123 24.16 15.91 4.76
N VAL A 124 24.56 15.63 6.00
CA VAL A 124 25.33 14.40 6.33
C VAL A 124 24.48 13.15 6.11
N ASN A 125 23.17 13.20 6.37
CA ASN A 125 22.25 12.08 6.11
C ASN A 125 22.07 11.87 4.60
N ALA A 126 21.82 12.94 3.84
CA ALA A 126 21.69 12.89 2.39
C ALA A 126 22.94 12.29 1.71
N LEU A 127 24.15 12.72 2.11
CA LEU A 127 25.39 12.19 1.54
C LEU A 127 25.65 10.72 1.90
N ARG A 128 25.24 10.26 3.09
CA ARG A 128 25.26 8.82 3.45
C ARG A 128 24.29 8.01 2.59
N LEU A 129 23.10 8.56 2.32
CA LEU A 129 22.11 7.91 1.45
C LEU A 129 22.60 7.86 -0.01
N MET A 130 23.24 8.93 -0.51
CA MET A 130 23.94 8.94 -1.80
C MET A 130 25.02 7.86 -1.86
N ALA A 131 25.97 7.85 -0.91
CA ALA A 131 27.10 6.92 -0.90
C ALA A 131 26.70 5.44 -0.70
N SER A 132 25.59 5.16 -0.02
CA SER A 132 25.13 3.78 0.22
C SER A 132 24.24 3.20 -0.89
N ARG A 133 23.48 4.03 -1.62
CA ARG A 133 22.50 3.53 -2.62
C ARG A 133 22.70 4.05 -4.03
N TYR A 134 23.12 5.30 -4.22
CA TYR A 134 23.07 5.96 -5.52
C TYR A 134 24.41 5.99 -6.24
N LEU A 135 25.47 6.46 -5.58
CA LEU A 135 26.79 6.66 -6.19
C LEU A 135 27.39 5.34 -6.72
N LEU A 136 28.00 5.40 -7.90
CA LEU A 136 28.74 4.29 -8.50
C LEU A 136 30.00 3.92 -7.71
N ARG A 137 30.29 2.61 -7.73
CA ARG A 137 31.46 1.97 -7.11
C ARG A 137 32.17 1.09 -8.15
N ASN A 138 33.48 0.85 -7.96
CA ASN A 138 34.23 -0.13 -8.74
C ASN A 138 34.01 -1.57 -8.24
N GLU A 139 34.70 -2.55 -8.83
CA GLU A 139 34.58 -3.98 -8.47
C GLU A 139 35.09 -4.26 -7.05
N GLU A 140 36.05 -3.47 -6.57
CA GLU A 140 36.54 -3.45 -5.18
C GLU A 140 35.59 -2.75 -4.19
N GLY A 141 34.46 -2.21 -4.66
CA GLY A 141 33.45 -1.56 -3.83
C GLY A 141 33.79 -0.14 -3.37
N LYS A 142 34.90 0.45 -3.84
CA LYS A 142 35.29 1.86 -3.57
C LYS A 142 34.41 2.84 -4.35
N LEU A 143 34.09 4.01 -3.80
CA LEU A 143 33.41 5.08 -4.56
C LEU A 143 34.25 5.56 -5.75
N ILE A 144 33.61 5.73 -6.92
CA ILE A 144 34.23 6.27 -8.14
C ILE A 144 33.54 7.54 -8.68
N GLU A 145 32.39 7.92 -8.13
CA GLU A 145 31.75 9.21 -8.40
C GLU A 145 31.28 9.86 -7.08
N GLY A 146 31.33 11.19 -7.01
CA GLY A 146 30.64 11.99 -6.01
C GLY A 146 29.30 12.56 -6.50
N PRO A 147 28.52 13.23 -5.62
CA PRO A 147 27.23 13.84 -5.95
C PRO A 147 27.24 14.70 -7.22
N LYS A 148 28.25 15.55 -7.38
CA LYS A 148 28.42 16.37 -8.60
C LYS A 148 28.49 15.52 -9.87
N GLN A 149 29.35 14.50 -9.87
CA GLN A 149 29.57 13.61 -11.03
C GLN A 149 28.34 12.76 -11.34
N MET A 150 27.60 12.32 -10.31
CA MET A 150 26.29 11.66 -10.48
C MET A 150 25.30 12.56 -11.22
N PHE A 151 25.15 13.83 -10.82
CA PHE A 151 24.25 14.77 -11.51
C PHE A 151 24.71 15.10 -12.93
N GLN A 152 26.03 15.24 -13.16
CA GLN A 152 26.60 15.40 -14.51
C GLN A 152 26.31 14.19 -15.40
N ARG A 153 26.48 12.96 -14.89
CA ARG A 153 26.14 11.70 -15.58
C ARG A 153 24.66 11.67 -16.00
N ILE A 154 23.75 12.03 -15.10
CA ILE A 154 22.31 12.06 -15.39
C ILE A 154 21.97 13.13 -16.45
N ALA A 155 22.45 14.36 -16.28
CA ALA A 155 22.20 15.45 -17.22
C ALA A 155 22.79 15.17 -18.62
N ALA A 156 23.96 14.51 -18.69
CA ALA A 156 24.59 14.10 -19.94
C ALA A 156 23.76 13.09 -20.75
N LEU A 157 23.02 12.18 -20.08
CA LEU A 157 22.06 11.33 -20.75
C LEU A 157 20.81 12.13 -21.19
N VAL A 158 20.26 12.95 -20.30
CA VAL A 158 18.95 13.60 -20.51
C VAL A 158 18.97 14.71 -21.57
N VAL A 159 20.12 15.30 -21.90
CA VAL A 159 20.22 16.28 -23.01
C VAL A 159 20.21 15.64 -24.42
N ILE A 160 20.34 14.31 -24.53
CA ILE A 160 20.47 13.62 -25.84
C ILE A 160 19.25 13.81 -26.76
N PRO A 161 17.98 13.75 -26.29
CA PRO A 161 16.82 14.03 -27.13
C PRO A 161 16.73 15.49 -27.57
N ASP A 162 17.32 16.44 -26.83
CA ASP A 162 17.32 17.84 -27.24
C ASP A 162 18.17 18.05 -28.51
N LEU A 163 19.32 17.35 -28.58
CA LEU A 163 20.19 17.31 -29.75
C LEU A 163 19.56 16.59 -30.95
N LEU A 164 18.79 15.51 -30.70
CA LEU A 164 18.18 14.68 -31.74
C LEU A 164 16.79 15.15 -32.20
N TYR A 165 16.15 16.05 -31.45
CA TYR A 165 14.94 16.79 -31.86
C TYR A 165 15.23 18.21 -32.36
N ASP A 166 16.50 18.60 -32.48
CA ASP A 166 16.86 19.94 -32.96
C ASP A 166 16.49 20.14 -34.46
N PRO A 167 15.87 21.28 -34.85
CA PRO A 167 15.42 21.51 -36.22
C PRO A 167 16.48 21.42 -37.33
N ARG A 168 17.78 21.58 -37.02
CA ARG A 168 18.90 21.38 -37.97
C ARG A 168 19.00 19.93 -38.42
N VAL A 169 18.57 18.97 -37.60
CA VAL A 169 18.70 17.53 -37.84
C VAL A 169 17.36 16.77 -37.83
N PHE A 170 16.31 17.33 -37.22
CA PHE A 170 15.00 16.72 -37.04
C PHE A 170 13.90 17.37 -37.90
N ASP A 171 12.96 16.54 -38.36
CA ASP A 171 11.79 16.90 -39.15
C ASP A 171 10.49 16.45 -38.47
N VAL A 172 9.76 17.42 -37.93
CA VAL A 172 8.50 17.17 -37.19
C VAL A 172 7.39 16.59 -38.06
N ASP A 173 7.40 16.92 -39.36
CA ASP A 173 6.47 16.40 -40.38
C ASP A 173 6.83 14.99 -40.89
N ARG A 174 8.02 14.48 -40.51
CA ARG A 174 8.45 13.08 -40.72
C ARG A 174 8.46 12.64 -42.19
N GLY A 175 8.82 13.58 -43.09
CA GLY A 175 8.82 13.38 -44.54
C GLY A 175 10.18 13.03 -45.15
N GLN A 176 11.21 12.75 -44.34
CA GLN A 176 12.57 12.51 -44.81
C GLN A 176 12.75 11.06 -45.30
N PRO A 177 13.61 10.81 -46.30
CA PRO A 177 13.99 9.46 -46.69
C PRO A 177 14.78 8.79 -45.55
N VAL A 178 14.46 7.53 -45.25
CA VAL A 178 15.18 6.74 -44.24
C VAL A 178 16.63 6.53 -44.70
N HIS A 179 17.59 7.04 -43.93
CA HIS A 179 19.02 6.85 -44.19
C HIS A 179 19.43 5.39 -43.94
N PRO A 180 20.42 4.84 -44.67
CA PRO A 180 20.97 3.52 -44.40
C PRO A 180 21.45 3.40 -42.95
N ASN A 181 21.29 2.22 -42.34
CA ASN A 181 21.80 1.98 -40.98
C ASN A 181 23.34 1.95 -41.01
N GLU A 182 23.96 2.90 -40.31
CA GLU A 182 25.41 2.97 -40.14
C GLU A 182 25.85 2.13 -38.92
N GLU A 183 26.92 1.33 -39.10
CA GLU A 183 27.58 0.66 -37.98
C GLU A 183 28.26 1.69 -37.06
N PHE A 184 28.03 1.54 -35.75
CA PHE A 184 28.59 2.41 -34.73
C PHE A 184 28.96 1.59 -33.49
N ASP A 185 30.21 1.69 -33.03
CA ASP A 185 30.67 1.12 -31.77
C ASP A 185 30.82 2.24 -30.72
N PRO A 186 29.92 2.33 -29.72
CA PRO A 186 30.02 3.30 -28.62
C PRO A 186 31.35 3.25 -27.85
N VAL A 187 32.05 2.11 -27.81
CA VAL A 187 33.33 1.96 -27.11
C VAL A 187 34.46 2.71 -27.82
N LEU A 188 34.41 2.81 -29.15
CA LEU A 188 35.39 3.60 -29.92
C LEU A 188 35.21 5.12 -29.75
N TRP A 189 34.08 5.57 -29.21
CA TRP A 189 33.73 6.99 -29.06
C TRP A 189 33.59 7.47 -27.60
N GLU A 190 33.60 6.55 -26.63
CA GLU A 190 33.59 6.84 -25.18
C GLU A 190 34.66 7.88 -24.81
N GLY A 191 34.24 8.98 -24.18
CA GLY A 191 35.09 10.10 -23.77
C GLY A 191 35.55 11.05 -24.89
N LYS A 192 35.13 10.86 -26.15
CA LYS A 192 35.59 11.66 -27.31
C LYS A 192 34.57 12.69 -27.83
N LEU A 193 33.34 12.65 -27.32
CA LEU A 193 32.24 13.53 -27.71
C LEU A 193 31.60 14.14 -26.45
N GLY A 194 31.15 15.39 -26.55
CA GLY A 194 30.51 16.15 -25.48
C GLY A 194 30.20 17.57 -25.96
N LEU A 195 29.44 18.34 -25.17
CA LEU A 195 29.10 19.72 -25.46
C LEU A 195 30.09 20.71 -24.81
N ARG A 196 30.29 21.86 -25.46
CA ARG A 196 31.24 22.90 -25.04
C ARG A 196 30.58 24.09 -24.36
N ASP A 197 31.32 24.80 -23.52
CA ASP A 197 30.95 26.12 -23.02
C ASP A 197 31.29 27.24 -24.02
N SER A 198 30.95 28.48 -23.66
CA SER A 198 31.25 29.69 -24.45
C SER A 198 32.74 30.02 -24.60
N GLU A 199 33.62 29.35 -23.87
CA GLU A 199 35.08 29.46 -23.98
C GLU A 199 35.67 28.32 -24.85
N GLY A 200 34.85 27.34 -25.26
CA GLY A 200 35.23 26.19 -26.07
C GLY A 200 35.67 24.96 -25.27
N ASN A 201 35.58 24.97 -23.93
CA ASN A 201 35.94 23.83 -23.10
C ASN A 201 34.79 22.81 -23.07
N LEU A 202 35.10 21.52 -23.06
CA LEU A 202 34.09 20.46 -22.89
C LEU A 202 33.52 20.48 -21.46
N LEU A 203 32.21 20.73 -21.33
CA LEU A 203 31.49 20.71 -20.04
C LEU A 203 31.38 19.31 -19.43
N PHE A 204 31.35 18.30 -20.29
CA PHE A 204 31.31 16.87 -19.97
C PHE A 204 31.71 16.06 -21.21
N THR A 205 31.80 14.74 -21.08
CA THR A 205 31.88 13.82 -22.22
C THR A 205 30.89 12.67 -22.05
N TRP A 206 30.39 12.12 -23.17
CA TRP A 206 29.52 10.96 -23.17
C TRP A 206 30.31 9.66 -22.98
N ASN A 207 29.77 8.76 -22.15
CA ASN A 207 30.27 7.40 -22.01
C ASN A 207 29.59 6.45 -23.02
N ARG A 208 30.03 5.19 -23.10
CA ARG A 208 29.47 4.21 -24.06
C ARG A 208 27.96 4.00 -23.91
N TRP A 209 27.43 4.10 -22.69
CA TRP A 209 26.00 3.90 -22.41
C TRP A 209 25.15 5.10 -22.85
N HIS A 210 25.70 6.31 -22.74
CA HIS A 210 25.09 7.50 -23.34
C HIS A 210 25.06 7.39 -24.87
N LEU A 211 26.18 7.01 -25.48
CA LEU A 211 26.33 6.93 -26.94
C LEU A 211 25.50 5.80 -27.56
N ASP A 212 25.34 4.68 -26.86
CA ASP A 212 24.41 3.59 -27.20
C ASP A 212 22.96 4.09 -27.27
N ARG A 213 22.49 4.82 -26.24
CA ARG A 213 21.14 5.42 -26.23
C ARG A 213 20.96 6.50 -27.30
N MET A 214 22.01 7.27 -27.59
CA MET A 214 22.02 8.25 -28.68
C MET A 214 21.83 7.60 -30.06
N LYS A 215 22.54 6.50 -30.36
CA LYS A 215 22.35 5.74 -31.60
C LYS A 215 20.97 5.09 -31.66
N ALA A 216 20.49 4.49 -30.57
CA ALA A 216 19.17 3.87 -30.50
C ALA A 216 18.02 4.87 -30.77
N LEU A 217 18.10 6.08 -30.21
CA LEU A 217 17.11 7.13 -30.46
C LEU A 217 17.21 7.66 -31.90
N TYR A 218 18.42 7.90 -32.41
CA TYR A 218 18.62 8.29 -33.82
C TYR A 218 18.01 7.25 -34.77
N ASP A 219 18.28 5.95 -34.57
CA ASP A 219 17.81 4.88 -35.43
C ASP A 219 16.28 4.78 -35.44
N ARG A 220 15.64 4.97 -34.27
CA ARG A 220 14.17 5.06 -34.18
C ARG A 220 13.65 6.24 -35.00
N LEU A 221 14.14 7.46 -34.74
CA LEU A 221 13.71 8.67 -35.46
C LEU A 221 13.97 8.59 -36.97
N ASN A 222 15.08 7.97 -37.39
CA ASN A 222 15.40 7.71 -38.79
C ASN A 222 14.39 6.74 -39.43
N SER A 223 14.07 5.63 -38.76
CA SER A 223 13.06 4.67 -39.22
C SER A 223 11.64 5.27 -39.30
N GLU A 224 11.37 6.29 -38.50
CA GLU A 224 10.13 7.08 -38.51
C GLU A 224 10.17 8.26 -39.52
N GLY A 225 11.15 8.32 -40.44
CA GLY A 225 11.26 9.36 -41.48
C GLY A 225 11.61 10.76 -40.97
N ALA A 226 12.15 10.89 -39.77
CA ALA A 226 12.29 12.17 -39.07
C ALA A 226 13.70 12.79 -39.10
N MET A 227 14.73 12.07 -39.57
CA MET A 227 16.10 12.59 -39.56
C MET A 227 16.47 13.23 -40.91
N ARG A 228 16.80 14.52 -40.91
CA ARG A 228 17.27 15.28 -42.09
C ARG A 228 18.66 14.86 -42.57
N VAL A 229 19.48 14.33 -41.66
CA VAL A 229 20.90 14.02 -41.91
C VAL A 229 21.23 12.59 -41.50
N PRO A 230 22.19 11.92 -42.19
CA PRO A 230 22.72 10.62 -41.79
C PRO A 230 23.50 10.71 -40.46
N PHE A 231 23.64 9.59 -39.75
CA PHE A 231 24.22 9.58 -38.40
C PHE A 231 25.67 10.08 -38.37
N SER A 232 26.46 9.71 -39.38
CA SER A 232 27.81 10.22 -39.63
C SER A 232 27.90 11.75 -39.66
N ARG A 233 26.92 12.43 -40.27
CA ARG A 233 26.84 13.90 -40.30
C ARG A 233 26.39 14.47 -38.95
N PHE A 234 25.47 13.81 -38.24
CA PHE A 234 25.11 14.21 -36.87
C PHE A 234 26.31 14.13 -35.91
N LEU A 235 27.13 13.07 -36.00
CA LEU A 235 28.39 12.97 -35.26
C LEU A 235 29.41 14.04 -35.67
N GLU A 236 29.46 14.42 -36.95
CA GLU A 236 30.30 15.54 -37.40
C GLU A 236 29.85 16.87 -36.79
N MET A 237 28.55 17.14 -36.72
CA MET A 237 27.98 18.36 -36.13
C MET A 237 28.29 18.50 -34.62
N LEU A 238 28.26 17.39 -33.87
CA LEU A 238 28.73 17.37 -32.47
C LEU A 238 30.24 17.68 -32.37
N ARG A 239 31.04 17.19 -33.31
CA ARG A 239 32.49 17.41 -33.33
C ARG A 239 32.88 18.83 -33.76
N SER A 240 32.17 19.44 -34.71
CA SER A 240 32.38 20.83 -35.15
C SER A 240 31.86 21.86 -34.14
N GLY A 241 30.94 21.47 -33.26
CA GLY A 241 30.30 22.36 -32.28
C GLY A 241 29.03 23.02 -32.80
N GLU A 242 28.49 22.55 -33.93
CA GLU A 242 27.23 23.04 -34.54
C GLU A 242 25.98 22.81 -33.69
N LEU A 243 26.09 22.13 -32.54
CA LEU A 243 25.02 21.85 -31.57
C LEU A 243 25.40 22.26 -30.13
N ASP A 244 26.50 23.00 -29.92
CA ASP A 244 26.98 23.37 -28.58
C ASP A 244 26.05 24.36 -27.84
N ASP A 245 25.09 24.98 -28.51
CA ASP A 245 24.04 25.79 -27.88
C ASP A 245 23.16 24.99 -26.89
N HIS A 246 23.05 23.67 -27.07
CA HIS A 246 22.41 22.78 -26.09
C HIS A 246 23.21 22.58 -24.80
N ALA A 247 24.42 23.14 -24.67
CA ALA A 247 25.13 23.24 -23.39
C ALA A 247 24.26 23.91 -22.30
N ALA A 248 23.43 24.89 -22.68
CA ALA A 248 22.49 25.55 -21.78
C ALA A 248 21.33 24.62 -21.33
N ASP A 249 20.97 23.60 -22.11
CA ASP A 249 19.99 22.59 -21.70
C ASP A 249 20.61 21.61 -20.69
N TYR A 250 21.81 21.10 -20.99
CA TYR A 250 22.58 20.26 -20.07
C TYR A 250 22.79 20.92 -18.69
N LEU A 251 23.21 22.20 -18.67
CA LEU A 251 23.42 22.95 -17.43
C LEU A 251 22.10 23.10 -16.65
N ARG A 252 20.99 23.43 -17.31
CA ARG A 252 19.67 23.51 -16.66
C ARG A 252 19.25 22.19 -15.99
N TYR A 253 19.47 21.03 -16.62
CA TYR A 253 19.18 19.74 -15.99
C TYR A 253 20.11 19.41 -14.82
N TYR A 254 21.41 19.73 -14.92
CA TYR A 254 22.36 19.56 -13.83
C TYR A 254 22.00 20.44 -12.62
N ASP A 255 21.71 21.72 -12.86
CA ASP A 255 21.41 22.70 -11.82
C ASP A 255 20.09 22.40 -11.11
N LEU A 256 19.04 21.93 -11.79
CA LEU A 256 17.81 21.44 -11.15
C LEU A 256 18.09 20.50 -9.96
N MET A 257 19.05 19.59 -10.14
CA MET A 257 19.44 18.61 -9.12
C MET A 257 20.44 19.19 -8.12
N ALA A 258 21.48 19.88 -8.58
CA ALA A 258 22.52 20.47 -7.73
C ALA A 258 22.01 21.64 -6.85
N GLU A 259 20.89 22.26 -7.21
CA GLU A 259 20.18 23.30 -6.46
C GLU A 259 19.08 22.74 -5.54
N LYS A 260 18.87 21.41 -5.52
CA LYS A 260 17.78 20.73 -4.78
C LYS A 260 16.36 21.19 -5.19
N LYS A 261 16.19 21.75 -6.39
CA LYS A 261 14.90 22.25 -6.94
C LYS A 261 14.01 21.13 -7.46
N PHE A 262 14.61 20.10 -8.04
CA PHE A 262 13.93 18.91 -8.53
C PHE A 262 14.82 17.67 -8.32
N MET A 263 14.22 16.54 -7.95
CA MET A 263 14.88 15.24 -7.95
C MET A 263 14.08 14.27 -8.84
N PRO A 264 14.71 13.60 -9.82
CA PRO A 264 14.05 12.49 -10.52
C PRO A 264 13.90 11.29 -9.58
N ASN A 265 13.13 10.29 -10.01
CA ASN A 265 12.96 9.04 -9.26
C ASN A 265 14.30 8.32 -8.99
N SER A 266 14.25 7.36 -8.06
CA SER A 266 15.45 6.59 -7.69
C SER A 266 16.11 5.84 -8.87
N PRO A 267 15.37 5.13 -9.75
CA PRO A 267 15.96 4.47 -10.91
C PRO A 267 16.75 5.41 -11.81
N THR A 268 16.25 6.60 -12.12
CA THR A 268 17.01 7.59 -12.91
C THR A 268 18.34 7.94 -12.26
N LEU A 269 18.36 8.20 -10.93
CA LEU A 269 19.59 8.52 -10.20
C LEU A 269 20.65 7.41 -10.31
N PHE A 270 20.25 6.13 -10.23
CA PHE A 270 21.18 5.00 -10.19
C PHE A 270 21.44 4.28 -11.53
N ASN A 271 20.59 4.43 -12.55
CA ASN A 271 20.71 3.77 -13.86
C ASN A 271 21.06 4.70 -15.04
N ALA A 272 20.85 6.02 -14.95
CA ALA A 272 21.18 6.91 -16.06
C ALA A 272 22.68 6.85 -16.40
N GLY A 273 23.02 6.55 -17.66
CA GLY A 273 24.41 6.42 -18.08
C GLY A 273 25.15 5.19 -17.58
N THR A 274 24.42 4.12 -17.22
CA THR A 274 24.98 2.84 -16.78
C THR A 274 24.49 1.68 -17.65
N ARG A 275 25.08 0.49 -17.46
CA ARG A 275 24.77 -0.75 -18.20
C ARG A 275 23.29 -1.18 -18.17
N LEU A 276 22.52 -0.79 -17.16
CA LEU A 276 21.10 -1.14 -17.09
C LEU A 276 20.22 -0.11 -17.81
N GLY A 277 20.53 1.19 -17.70
CA GLY A 277 19.89 2.27 -18.48
C GLY A 277 18.39 2.52 -18.25
N GLN A 278 17.75 1.80 -17.34
CA GLN A 278 16.30 1.79 -17.14
C GLN A 278 15.87 2.83 -16.08
N LEU A 279 15.00 3.77 -16.44
CA LEU A 279 14.79 5.03 -15.69
C LEU A 279 13.41 5.18 -15.02
N SER A 280 12.40 4.44 -15.46
CA SER A 280 11.04 4.41 -14.90
C SER A 280 10.98 3.68 -13.55
N ALA A 281 10.02 4.00 -12.69
CA ALA A 281 9.91 3.37 -11.37
C ALA A 281 8.74 2.38 -11.25
N CYS A 282 7.57 2.75 -11.75
CA CYS A 282 6.38 1.92 -11.72
C CYS A 282 6.07 1.39 -13.12
N PHE A 283 5.46 0.20 -13.18
CA PHE A 283 5.02 -0.48 -14.39
C PHE A 283 3.67 -1.14 -14.12
N VAL A 284 2.82 -1.35 -15.12
CA VAL A 284 1.74 -2.33 -15.05
C VAL A 284 1.90 -3.37 -16.15
N LEU A 285 1.70 -4.65 -15.83
CA LEU A 285 1.63 -5.72 -16.81
C LEU A 285 0.16 -6.11 -17.08
N PRO A 286 -0.20 -6.47 -18.33
CA PRO A 286 -1.41 -7.26 -18.58
C PRO A 286 -1.20 -8.68 -18.10
N ILE A 287 -2.32 -9.41 -18.07
CA ILE A 287 -2.32 -10.86 -17.89
C ILE A 287 -3.71 -11.43 -18.22
N ASP A 288 -3.73 -12.39 -19.12
CA ASP A 288 -4.93 -12.92 -19.78
C ASP A 288 -5.07 -14.43 -19.53
N ASP A 289 -6.26 -14.98 -19.83
CA ASP A 289 -6.87 -16.21 -19.24
C ASP A 289 -6.23 -17.56 -19.60
N ASN A 290 -4.91 -17.63 -19.56
CA ASN A 290 -4.11 -18.71 -20.10
C ASN A 290 -2.71 -18.76 -19.47
N MET A 291 -2.21 -19.96 -19.17
CA MET A 291 -0.91 -20.19 -18.52
C MET A 291 0.29 -19.50 -19.23
N GLU A 292 0.17 -19.17 -20.51
CA GLU A 292 1.20 -18.50 -21.29
C GLU A 292 1.33 -17.01 -20.92
N SER A 293 0.28 -16.21 -21.06
CA SER A 293 0.24 -14.80 -20.61
C SER A 293 0.61 -14.67 -19.13
N ILE A 294 0.21 -15.66 -18.34
CA ILE A 294 0.54 -15.83 -16.92
C ILE A 294 2.02 -16.04 -16.60
N MET A 295 2.69 -16.95 -17.31
CA MET A 295 4.10 -17.23 -17.08
C MET A 295 4.97 -16.19 -17.79
N LYS A 296 4.44 -15.56 -18.84
CA LYS A 296 4.99 -14.34 -19.43
C LYS A 296 5.01 -13.21 -18.41
N ALA A 297 3.88 -12.86 -17.76
CA ALA A 297 3.85 -11.83 -16.73
C ALA A 297 4.84 -12.11 -15.57
N ALA A 298 5.04 -13.38 -15.19
CA ALA A 298 6.06 -13.77 -14.21
C ALA A 298 7.51 -13.58 -14.69
N THR A 299 7.74 -13.72 -16.00
CA THR A 299 9.06 -13.52 -16.65
C THR A 299 9.32 -12.03 -16.87
N ASP A 300 8.32 -11.32 -17.39
CA ASP A 300 8.25 -9.87 -17.55
C ASP A 300 8.58 -9.16 -16.23
N ALA A 301 7.93 -9.61 -15.13
CA ALA A 301 8.21 -9.17 -13.76
C ALA A 301 9.68 -9.34 -13.34
N ALA A 302 10.26 -10.53 -13.57
CA ALA A 302 11.65 -10.82 -13.24
C ALA A 302 12.62 -9.84 -13.94
N MET A 303 12.32 -9.49 -15.19
CA MET A 303 13.13 -8.55 -15.98
C MET A 303 13.03 -7.11 -15.48
N ILE A 304 11.90 -6.72 -14.88
CA ILE A 304 11.69 -5.39 -14.29
C ILE A 304 12.35 -5.25 -12.91
N PHE A 305 12.23 -6.26 -12.02
CA PHE A 305 12.90 -6.17 -10.71
C PHE A 305 14.43 -6.14 -10.84
N LYS A 306 14.96 -6.83 -11.86
CA LYS A 306 16.39 -6.83 -12.21
C LYS A 306 16.93 -5.43 -12.48
N SER A 307 16.10 -4.48 -12.94
CA SER A 307 16.51 -3.08 -13.15
C SER A 307 16.13 -2.13 -12.01
N GLY A 308 15.44 -2.62 -10.97
CA GLY A 308 15.02 -1.85 -9.80
C GLY A 308 13.61 -1.23 -9.92
N GLY A 309 12.81 -1.64 -10.91
CA GLY A 309 11.42 -1.24 -11.04
C GLY A 309 10.49 -1.98 -10.08
N GLY A 310 9.32 -1.40 -9.82
CA GLY A 310 8.19 -2.04 -9.14
C GLY A 310 7.01 -2.23 -10.08
N ILE A 311 6.21 -3.29 -9.87
CA ILE A 311 5.14 -3.66 -10.81
C ILE A 311 3.77 -3.77 -10.19
N GLY A 312 2.82 -3.25 -10.94
CA GLY A 312 1.45 -3.67 -10.91
C GLY A 312 1.13 -4.73 -11.95
N ILE A 313 0.07 -5.51 -11.73
CA ILE A 313 -0.50 -6.44 -12.69
C ILE A 313 -2.01 -6.55 -12.45
N ASN A 314 -2.85 -5.77 -13.12
CA ASN A 314 -4.29 -6.03 -13.10
C ASN A 314 -4.64 -7.01 -14.22
N TYR A 315 -5.79 -7.64 -14.10
CA TYR A 315 -6.15 -8.80 -14.90
C TYR A 315 -7.47 -8.58 -15.63
N SER A 316 -8.58 -8.29 -14.93
CA SER A 316 -9.96 -8.12 -15.45
C SER A 316 -10.49 -9.13 -16.51
N LYS A 317 -9.78 -10.24 -16.76
CA LYS A 317 -9.91 -11.12 -17.94
C LYS A 317 -9.88 -12.67 -17.76
N LEU A 318 -9.21 -13.27 -16.78
CA LEU A 318 -9.28 -14.73 -16.49
C LEU A 318 -10.55 -15.13 -15.72
N ARG A 319 -10.74 -16.40 -15.31
CA ARG A 319 -12.09 -16.87 -14.93
C ARG A 319 -12.31 -17.69 -13.60
N PRO A 320 -13.10 -17.23 -12.56
CA PRO A 320 -13.44 -17.68 -11.18
C PRO A 320 -13.24 -19.01 -10.39
N GLU A 321 -13.34 -18.95 -9.03
CA GLU A 321 -13.30 -20.16 -8.19
C GLU A 321 -14.61 -20.98 -8.34
N GLY A 322 -14.97 -21.53 -9.52
CA GLY A 322 -16.21 -22.29 -9.83
C GLY A 322 -16.21 -23.24 -11.07
N ASP A 323 -16.78 -22.82 -12.23
CA ASP A 323 -16.79 -23.47 -13.58
C ASP A 323 -15.40 -23.52 -14.30
N ILE A 324 -15.31 -23.63 -15.65
CA ILE A 324 -14.39 -24.54 -16.40
C ILE A 324 -13.30 -23.96 -17.38
N VAL A 325 -12.02 -24.45 -17.37
CA VAL A 325 -11.21 -24.67 -18.63
C VAL A 325 -11.54 -26.04 -19.20
N ALA A 326 -11.73 -26.05 -20.52
CA ALA A 326 -11.75 -27.26 -21.30
C ALA A 326 -10.41 -28.05 -21.27
N SER A 327 -9.24 -27.37 -21.21
CA SER A 327 -7.94 -28.01 -21.46
C SER A 327 -7.48 -29.00 -20.38
N THR A 328 -7.79 -28.78 -19.11
CA THR A 328 -7.41 -29.68 -17.98
C THR A 328 -8.61 -30.33 -17.28
N SER A 329 -9.84 -29.86 -17.52
CA SER A 329 -11.11 -30.51 -17.13
C SER A 329 -11.39 -30.76 -15.63
N GLY A 330 -10.59 -30.23 -14.70
CA GLY A 330 -11.01 -30.00 -13.29
C GLY A 330 -10.36 -28.76 -12.69
N VAL A 331 -11.11 -27.96 -11.91
CA VAL A 331 -10.96 -26.66 -11.19
C VAL A 331 -9.58 -26.16 -10.63
N ALA A 332 -9.19 -24.83 -10.69
CA ALA A 332 -7.86 -24.10 -10.60
C ALA A 332 -7.57 -23.08 -9.46
N SER A 333 -7.28 -21.80 -9.78
CA SER A 333 -6.66 -20.82 -8.87
C SER A 333 -7.05 -19.32 -8.93
N GLY A 334 -6.99 -18.53 -10.04
CA GLY A 334 -7.45 -17.07 -10.23
C GLY A 334 -6.50 -15.92 -10.67
N PRO A 335 -6.59 -14.73 -10.01
CA PRO A 335 -5.54 -13.72 -9.66
C PRO A 335 -5.51 -13.16 -8.17
N VAL A 336 -5.31 -14.00 -7.14
CA VAL A 336 -4.22 -13.99 -6.19
C VAL A 336 -3.28 -15.17 -6.06
N THR A 337 -3.40 -16.50 -6.49
CA THR A 337 -2.54 -17.76 -6.95
C THR A 337 -1.97 -18.11 -8.51
N PHE A 338 -1.10 -17.64 -9.53
CA PHE A 338 -0.29 -16.53 -10.35
C PHE A 338 0.72 -15.26 -9.99
N MET A 339 1.32 -14.97 -8.80
CA MET A 339 1.71 -13.74 -7.98
C MET A 339 2.71 -14.20 -6.98
N ARG A 340 2.53 -15.39 -6.41
CA ARG A 340 3.53 -15.81 -5.44
C ARG A 340 4.81 -16.16 -6.15
N ILE A 341 4.80 -16.65 -7.40
CA ILE A 341 5.99 -16.46 -8.25
C ILE A 341 6.26 -14.97 -8.54
N ILE A 342 5.34 -14.00 -8.58
CA ILE A 342 5.72 -12.55 -8.62
C ILE A 342 6.48 -12.14 -7.35
N ASP A 343 5.89 -12.25 -6.17
CA ASP A 343 6.41 -12.01 -4.82
C ASP A 343 7.69 -12.80 -4.53
N THR A 344 7.73 -14.07 -4.92
CA THR A 344 8.90 -14.96 -4.80
C THR A 344 9.95 -14.64 -5.85
N VAL A 345 9.59 -14.24 -7.09
CA VAL A 345 10.57 -13.70 -8.05
C VAL A 345 11.11 -12.36 -7.55
N THR A 346 10.30 -11.54 -6.90
CA THR A 346 10.76 -10.31 -6.23
C THR A 346 11.68 -10.63 -5.06
N ASP A 347 11.38 -11.71 -4.34
CA ASP A 347 12.19 -12.19 -3.23
C ASP A 347 13.49 -12.90 -3.68
N VAL A 348 13.51 -13.49 -4.88
CA VAL A 348 14.65 -14.21 -5.48
C VAL A 348 15.54 -13.30 -6.33
N VAL A 349 14.99 -12.35 -7.08
CA VAL A 349 15.71 -11.43 -8.00
C VAL A 349 16.47 -10.32 -7.24
N LYS A 350 16.48 -10.35 -5.89
CA LYS A 350 17.33 -9.53 -5.01
C LYS A 350 18.82 -9.45 -5.42
N GLN A 351 19.31 -10.41 -6.21
CA GLN A 351 20.67 -10.42 -6.77
C GLN A 351 20.94 -9.29 -7.80
N GLY A 352 19.91 -8.55 -8.24
CA GLY A 352 20.00 -7.46 -9.24
C GLY A 352 20.54 -6.10 -8.77
N GLY A 353 20.62 -5.86 -7.45
CA GLY A 353 21.30 -4.70 -6.87
C GLY A 353 20.44 -3.47 -6.51
N LYS A 354 21.01 -2.62 -5.64
CA LYS A 354 20.55 -1.30 -5.14
C LYS A 354 19.16 -1.17 -4.46
N ARG A 355 18.11 -1.92 -4.84
CA ARG A 355 16.77 -1.87 -4.21
C ARG A 355 16.06 -3.25 -4.24
N ARG A 356 15.27 -3.59 -3.21
CA ARG A 356 14.32 -4.74 -3.23
C ARG A 356 13.12 -4.32 -4.10
N GLY A 357 12.72 -5.15 -5.06
CA GLY A 357 11.52 -4.88 -5.85
C GLY A 357 10.29 -4.72 -4.95
N ALA A 358 9.36 -3.88 -5.37
CA ALA A 358 8.06 -3.71 -4.74
C ALA A 358 7.01 -3.95 -5.82
N ASN A 359 6.11 -4.87 -5.57
CA ASN A 359 4.96 -5.14 -6.40
C ASN A 359 3.77 -4.38 -5.84
N MET A 360 2.64 -4.52 -6.50
CA MET A 360 1.52 -3.62 -6.28
C MET A 360 0.18 -4.42 -6.34
N GLY A 361 -0.99 -3.92 -5.92
CA GLY A 361 -2.36 -4.55 -5.88
C GLY A 361 -3.69 -3.88 -6.37
N ILE A 362 -4.62 -4.54 -7.10
CA ILE A 362 -6.02 -4.10 -7.45
C ILE A 362 -7.03 -5.18 -7.85
N LEU A 363 -8.31 -4.81 -7.83
CA LEU A 363 -9.38 -5.29 -8.71
C LEU A 363 -10.32 -4.06 -9.03
N GLU A 364 -11.51 -4.14 -9.68
CA GLU A 364 -12.54 -3.04 -9.79
C GLU A 364 -14.07 -3.36 -9.55
N VAL A 365 -14.81 -2.79 -8.59
CA VAL A 365 -15.95 -3.44 -7.86
C VAL A 365 -17.28 -3.78 -8.60
N TRP A 366 -17.59 -5.03 -9.03
CA TRP A 366 -18.95 -5.39 -9.54
C TRP A 366 -19.45 -6.85 -9.53
N HIS A 367 -18.74 -7.79 -8.93
CA HIS A 367 -18.64 -9.11 -9.54
C HIS A 367 -18.31 -10.34 -8.63
N PRO A 368 -18.34 -11.57 -9.13
CA PRO A 368 -18.65 -13.20 -8.15
C PRO A 368 -18.13 -13.70 -6.89
N ASP A 369 -17.19 -12.99 -6.37
CA ASP A 369 -16.28 -13.65 -5.50
C ASP A 369 -15.99 -12.65 -4.39
N ILE A 370 -16.92 -11.70 -4.12
CA ILE A 370 -16.75 -10.30 -3.59
C ILE A 370 -15.90 -9.87 -2.24
N GLU A 371 -15.77 -10.60 -0.03
CA GLU A 371 -14.96 -10.65 1.23
C GLU A 371 -13.58 -11.52 1.48
N LYS A 372 -12.74 -12.18 0.55
CA LYS A 372 -11.20 -12.54 0.55
C LYS A 372 -9.77 -11.90 -0.11
N PHE A 373 -9.46 -10.91 -1.13
CA PHE A 373 -8.70 -9.46 -1.31
C PHE A 373 -8.55 -8.02 -0.42
N VAL A 374 -9.21 -7.25 0.53
CA VAL A 374 -10.01 -7.22 1.84
C VAL A 374 -9.35 -7.76 3.24
N ARG A 375 -9.33 -9.01 3.85
CA ARG A 375 -8.31 -9.72 4.77
C ARG A 375 -7.57 -10.94 4.14
N ALA A 376 -6.23 -11.01 4.16
CA ALA A 376 -5.43 -12.14 3.62
C ALA A 376 -3.93 -12.02 3.85
N LYS A 377 -3.31 -10.83 3.74
CA LYS A 377 -2.16 -10.50 4.59
C LYS A 377 -2.45 -10.80 6.05
N GLU A 378 -3.54 -11.49 6.45
CA GLU A 378 -4.36 -11.26 7.64
C GLU A 378 -3.46 -11.25 8.80
N GLN A 379 -2.59 -12.23 8.84
CA GLN A 379 -1.53 -12.32 9.78
C GLN A 379 -0.35 -11.36 9.29
N PRO A 380 0.96 -11.65 9.45
CA PRO A 380 2.17 -10.78 9.15
C PRO A 380 3.48 -11.51 8.71
N GLY A 381 4.19 -11.18 7.60
CA GLY A 381 5.35 -11.99 7.12
C GLY A 381 5.31 -12.63 5.71
N VAL A 382 4.63 -12.00 4.74
CA VAL A 382 3.97 -12.59 3.53
C VAL A 382 3.49 -11.45 2.60
N LEU A 383 2.95 -11.62 1.36
CA LEU A 383 3.56 -11.18 0.10
C LEU A 383 4.28 -9.87 0.41
N GLU A 384 5.43 -9.94 1.08
CA GLU A 384 5.95 -8.77 1.80
C GLU A 384 6.44 -7.71 0.85
N ASN A 385 6.62 -8.13 -0.40
CA ASN A 385 7.12 -7.41 -1.51
C ASN A 385 5.99 -6.75 -2.32
N PHE A 386 4.80 -6.47 -1.76
CA PHE A 386 3.59 -6.24 -2.56
C PHE A 386 2.67 -5.18 -1.96
N ASN A 387 2.03 -4.31 -2.77
CA ASN A 387 1.01 -3.38 -2.26
C ASN A 387 -0.24 -2.92 -3.18
N ILE A 388 -1.63 -3.10 -3.17
CA ILE A 388 -2.89 -3.52 -2.33
C ILE A 388 -4.13 -2.54 -2.29
N SER A 389 -4.90 -2.28 -3.38
CA SER A 389 -5.94 -1.22 -3.41
C SER A 389 -7.35 -1.45 -4.05
N VAL A 390 -8.48 -1.00 -3.45
CA VAL A 390 -9.85 -0.99 -4.08
C VAL A 390 -9.85 -0.34 -5.45
N LEU A 391 -10.82 -0.61 -6.34
CA LEU A 391 -11.25 0.32 -7.40
C LEU A 391 -12.78 0.32 -7.51
N ILE A 392 -13.48 1.11 -6.68
CA ILE A 392 -14.94 1.00 -6.54
C ILE A 392 -15.65 1.41 -7.85
N GLU A 393 -16.47 0.53 -8.43
CA GLU A 393 -17.24 0.80 -9.64
C GLU A 393 -18.56 1.53 -9.32
N PRO A 394 -19.06 2.38 -10.24
CA PRO A 394 -20.13 3.33 -9.93
C PRO A 394 -21.45 2.65 -9.52
N SER A 395 -21.72 1.47 -10.08
CA SER A 395 -22.95 0.72 -9.85
C SER A 395 -23.09 0.23 -8.39
N PHE A 396 -22.00 0.14 -7.64
CA PHE A 396 -22.00 -0.23 -6.22
C PHE A 396 -22.60 0.84 -5.31
N TRP A 397 -22.31 2.11 -5.59
CA TRP A 397 -22.81 3.23 -4.79
C TRP A 397 -24.32 3.38 -4.88
N GLU A 398 -24.91 3.15 -6.06
CA GLU A 398 -26.37 3.10 -6.22
C GLU A 398 -27.03 2.09 -5.27
N HIS A 399 -26.44 0.90 -5.18
CA HIS A 399 -26.94 -0.16 -4.32
C HIS A 399 -26.67 0.14 -2.83
N LEU A 400 -25.52 0.74 -2.50
CA LEU A 400 -25.18 1.22 -1.15
C LEU A 400 -26.26 2.14 -0.59
N GLU A 401 -26.63 3.15 -1.38
CA GLU A 401 -27.60 4.17 -1.01
C GLU A 401 -29.01 3.57 -0.87
N ARG A 402 -29.47 2.83 -1.88
CA ARG A 402 -30.77 2.12 -1.89
C ARG A 402 -30.86 0.97 -0.88
N ASN A 403 -29.74 0.52 -0.30
CA ASN A 403 -29.62 -0.70 0.51
C ASN A 403 -30.09 -1.97 -0.26
N GLU A 404 -29.89 -1.99 -1.57
CA GLU A 404 -30.26 -3.10 -2.45
C GLU A 404 -29.12 -4.11 -2.56
N PRO A 405 -29.36 -5.43 -2.63
CA PRO A 405 -28.28 -6.40 -2.76
C PRO A 405 -27.54 -6.24 -4.08
N TYR A 406 -26.27 -5.83 -4.04
CA TYR A 406 -25.43 -5.48 -5.17
C TYR A 406 -25.11 -6.71 -6.04
N PRO A 407 -25.37 -6.69 -7.37
CA PRO A 407 -25.12 -7.81 -8.26
C PRO A 407 -23.64 -8.01 -8.50
N LEU A 408 -23.34 -9.26 -8.73
CA LEU A 408 -22.02 -9.75 -9.00
C LEU A 408 -22.13 -10.36 -10.44
N ILE A 409 -21.21 -10.19 -11.40
CA ILE A 409 -21.34 -10.59 -12.85
C ILE A 409 -20.13 -11.32 -13.52
N ASN A 410 -20.30 -12.45 -14.25
CA ASN A 410 -19.28 -13.48 -14.58
C ASN A 410 -18.53 -13.44 -15.96
N PRO A 411 -17.97 -12.35 -16.57
CA PRO A 411 -17.57 -12.26 -18.00
C PRO A 411 -16.39 -13.07 -18.59
N ARG A 412 -16.15 -14.33 -18.17
CA ARG A 412 -15.95 -15.37 -19.21
C ARG A 412 -17.29 -15.77 -19.81
N ASN A 413 -18.38 -15.71 -19.05
CA ASN A 413 -19.73 -16.02 -19.51
C ASN A 413 -20.79 -14.90 -19.28
N GLY A 414 -20.45 -13.84 -18.53
CA GLY A 414 -21.21 -12.59 -18.40
C GLY A 414 -22.35 -12.58 -17.40
N LYS A 415 -22.48 -13.59 -16.54
CA LYS A 415 -23.72 -13.86 -15.77
C LYS A 415 -23.69 -13.40 -14.32
N VAL A 416 -24.82 -12.93 -13.83
CA VAL A 416 -25.02 -12.85 -12.38
C VAL A 416 -25.10 -14.26 -11.77
N TRP A 417 -24.34 -14.47 -10.70
CA TRP A 417 -24.07 -15.70 -9.95
C TRP A 417 -24.31 -15.50 -8.44
N GLY A 418 -24.30 -14.26 -7.95
CA GLY A 418 -24.56 -13.88 -6.57
C GLY A 418 -24.97 -12.41 -6.39
N ARG A 419 -25.28 -12.04 -5.14
CA ARG A 419 -25.42 -10.65 -4.67
C ARG A 419 -24.72 -10.47 -3.29
N VAL A 420 -24.40 -9.24 -2.91
CA VAL A 420 -23.84 -8.86 -1.59
C VAL A 420 -24.64 -7.70 -0.99
N ASN A 421 -24.72 -7.57 0.34
CA ASN A 421 -25.29 -6.32 0.91
C ASN A 421 -24.21 -5.22 0.81
N PRO A 422 -24.50 -4.08 0.17
CA PRO A 422 -23.49 -3.06 -0.10
C PRO A 422 -23.19 -2.16 1.10
N ARG A 423 -24.11 -1.94 2.04
CA ARG A 423 -23.84 -1.13 3.26
C ARG A 423 -22.91 -1.83 4.21
N HIS A 424 -23.23 -3.10 4.40
CA HIS A 424 -22.36 -4.09 4.96
C HIS A 424 -21.02 -3.97 4.24
N LEU A 425 -20.89 -4.45 2.99
CA LEU A 425 -19.65 -4.39 2.22
C LEU A 425 -18.92 -3.05 2.35
N PHE A 426 -19.53 -1.90 2.08
CA PHE A 426 -18.85 -0.60 2.13
C PHE A 426 -18.37 -0.20 3.52
N ARG A 427 -19.23 -0.23 4.57
CA ARG A 427 -18.80 -0.01 5.96
C ARG A 427 -17.50 -0.75 6.15
N LEU A 428 -17.61 -1.97 5.70
CA LEU A 428 -16.65 -2.94 5.98
C LEU A 428 -15.44 -2.79 4.96
N ILE A 429 -15.49 -2.05 3.83
CA ILE A 429 -14.26 -1.63 3.08
C ILE A 429 -13.36 -0.80 3.98
N ALA A 430 -14.02 -0.03 4.83
CA ALA A 430 -13.53 1.24 5.30
C ALA A 430 -13.08 1.23 6.74
N GLN A 431 -13.90 0.69 7.65
CA GLN A 431 -13.56 0.28 9.02
C GLN A 431 -12.23 -0.52 9.08
N MET A 432 -11.74 -0.95 7.93
CA MET A 432 -10.55 -1.70 7.74
C MET A 432 -9.18 -1.01 7.76
N ALA A 433 -8.81 0.05 7.02
CA ALA A 433 -7.37 0.46 6.98
C ALA A 433 -6.67 0.54 8.36
N TRP A 434 -7.47 0.97 9.34
CA TRP A 434 -7.41 0.76 10.78
C TRP A 434 -6.67 -0.50 11.34
N LYS A 435 -6.42 -1.56 10.56
CA LYS A 435 -5.69 -2.79 10.96
C LYS A 435 -4.20 -2.58 10.99
N THR A 436 -3.71 -2.15 9.83
CA THR A 436 -2.35 -2.39 9.34
C THR A 436 -1.95 -1.47 8.18
N ALA A 437 -2.82 -0.52 7.83
CA ALA A 437 -2.61 0.50 6.81
C ALA A 437 -2.70 0.10 5.34
N ASP A 438 -3.42 -0.97 5.06
CA ASP A 438 -3.92 -1.30 3.72
C ASP A 438 -5.44 -1.45 3.93
N PRO A 439 -6.36 -1.01 3.04
CA PRO A 439 -6.23 -0.72 1.61
C PRO A 439 -5.53 0.61 1.34
N GLY A 440 -5.17 0.82 0.08
CA GLY A 440 -5.61 2.05 -0.59
C GLY A 440 -6.99 1.85 -1.22
N VAL A 441 -8.03 2.61 -0.91
CA VAL A 441 -9.22 2.60 -1.80
C VAL A 441 -8.83 3.31 -3.07
N LEU A 442 -9.25 2.83 -4.23
CA LEU A 442 -9.37 3.62 -5.44
C LEU A 442 -10.82 3.53 -5.92
N PHE A 443 -11.18 4.30 -6.93
CA PHE A 443 -12.55 4.46 -7.40
C PHE A 443 -12.58 4.43 -8.94
N LEU A 444 -13.15 3.38 -9.57
CA LEU A 444 -13.10 3.20 -11.04
C LEU A 444 -13.75 4.38 -11.74
N ASP A 445 -14.88 4.84 -11.21
CA ASP A 445 -15.60 5.97 -11.76
C ASP A 445 -14.72 7.23 -11.69
N ASN A 446 -14.16 7.60 -10.54
CA ASN A 446 -13.30 8.80 -10.42
C ASN A 446 -12.04 8.70 -11.29
N ILE A 447 -11.43 7.51 -11.41
CA ILE A 447 -10.26 7.28 -12.27
C ILE A 447 -10.61 7.38 -13.76
N ASN A 448 -11.78 6.88 -14.19
CA ASN A 448 -12.18 6.88 -15.60
C ASN A 448 -13.11 8.03 -16.02
N ARG A 449 -13.60 8.84 -15.08
CA ARG A 449 -14.44 10.04 -15.28
C ARG A 449 -13.76 11.05 -16.20
N ARG A 450 -12.44 11.21 -16.03
CA ARG A 450 -11.61 12.17 -16.80
C ARG A 450 -10.54 11.47 -17.66
N ASN A 451 -10.61 10.15 -17.85
CA ASN A 451 -9.59 9.39 -18.59
C ASN A 451 -9.61 9.72 -20.09
N VAL A 452 -8.69 10.58 -20.51
CA VAL A 452 -8.56 11.07 -21.90
C VAL A 452 -8.23 9.99 -22.92
N LEU A 453 -7.64 8.85 -22.51
CA LEU A 453 -7.32 7.73 -23.39
C LEU A 453 -8.44 6.67 -23.46
N ARG A 454 -9.58 6.85 -22.77
CA ARG A 454 -10.67 5.85 -22.69
C ARG A 454 -11.23 5.44 -24.05
N LYS A 455 -11.16 6.34 -25.05
CA LYS A 455 -11.52 6.08 -26.46
C LYS A 455 -10.48 5.26 -27.23
N ALA A 456 -9.20 5.34 -26.86
CA ALA A 456 -8.08 4.72 -27.58
C ALA A 456 -7.62 3.39 -26.96
N LEU A 457 -7.69 3.26 -25.63
CA LEU A 457 -7.14 2.12 -24.87
C LEU A 457 -8.16 1.44 -23.94
N GLY A 458 -9.40 1.92 -23.87
CA GLY A 458 -10.37 1.46 -22.88
C GLY A 458 -10.08 2.01 -21.48
N GLU A 459 -10.56 1.34 -20.44
CA GLU A 459 -10.51 1.88 -19.07
C GLU A 459 -9.21 1.54 -18.34
N ILE A 460 -8.71 2.49 -17.55
CA ILE A 460 -7.73 2.19 -16.50
C ILE A 460 -8.50 1.45 -15.41
N ARG A 461 -8.59 0.14 -15.58
CA ARG A 461 -9.03 -0.85 -14.60
C ARG A 461 -7.87 -1.31 -13.73
N ALA A 462 -6.67 -0.86 -14.08
CA ALA A 462 -5.42 -1.41 -13.60
C ALA A 462 -4.70 -0.47 -12.64
N THR A 463 -4.65 -0.94 -11.41
CA THR A 463 -3.39 -1.04 -10.70
C THR A 463 -2.92 -2.51 -10.84
N ASN A 464 -3.40 -3.51 -10.08
CA ASN A 464 -2.62 -4.72 -9.76
C ASN A 464 -3.45 -6.01 -9.20
N PRO A 465 -3.12 -6.90 -8.18
CA PRO A 465 -3.93 -8.15 -7.78
C PRO A 465 -4.59 -8.53 -6.34
N CYS A 466 -5.29 -9.72 -6.08
CA CYS A 466 -5.99 -10.40 -4.84
C CYS A 466 -7.43 -11.15 -4.83
N VAL A 467 -8.04 -11.73 -3.69
CA VAL A 467 -8.80 -13.10 -3.35
C VAL A 467 -10.37 -13.35 -3.07
N THR A 468 -11.04 -14.51 -3.33
CA THR A 468 -12.56 -14.71 -3.13
C THR A 468 -13.25 -14.97 -1.77
N GLY A 469 -14.36 -14.28 -1.48
CA GLY A 469 -15.06 -14.27 -0.18
C GLY A 469 -16.55 -14.66 -0.01
N ASP A 470 -17.25 -15.29 -0.95
CA ASP A 470 -18.36 -16.19 -0.55
C ASP A 470 -17.83 -17.51 0.05
N THR A 471 -16.51 -17.68 0.05
CA THR A 471 -15.74 -18.45 1.03
C THR A 471 -16.19 -18.18 2.47
N TRP A 472 -15.71 -19.02 3.37
CA TRP A 472 -15.86 -18.91 4.82
C TRP A 472 -14.51 -18.86 5.50
N VAL A 473 -14.46 -18.20 6.66
CA VAL A 473 -13.25 -18.12 7.47
C VAL A 473 -13.59 -18.37 8.92
N MET A 474 -12.63 -18.89 9.67
CA MET A 474 -12.79 -19.07 11.10
C MET A 474 -12.44 -17.79 11.86
N THR A 475 -13.36 -17.29 12.70
CA THR A 475 -13.13 -16.17 13.63
C THR A 475 -13.35 -16.60 15.08
N ALA A 476 -12.90 -15.78 16.04
CA ALA A 476 -13.21 -15.95 17.46
C ALA A 476 -14.72 -15.85 17.78
N GLU A 477 -15.48 -15.08 16.99
CA GLU A 477 -16.95 -15.06 17.05
C GLU A 477 -17.62 -16.23 16.29
N GLY A 478 -16.81 -17.16 15.79
CA GLY A 478 -17.24 -18.28 14.98
C GLY A 478 -17.07 -18.09 13.49
N PRO A 479 -17.56 -19.04 12.69
CA PRO A 479 -17.53 -18.98 11.25
C PRO A 479 -18.38 -17.81 10.80
N ARG A 480 -17.81 -17.08 9.87
CA ARG A 480 -18.54 -16.15 9.05
C ARG A 480 -18.25 -16.57 7.62
N GLN A 481 -19.12 -16.22 6.67
CA GLN A 481 -18.54 -16.06 5.36
C GLN A 481 -17.40 -15.07 5.54
N VAL A 482 -16.39 -15.17 4.69
CA VAL A 482 -15.62 -13.97 4.46
C VAL A 482 -16.63 -12.84 4.22
N LYS A 483 -17.73 -13.15 3.50
CA LYS A 483 -18.89 -12.29 3.31
C LYS A 483 -19.40 -11.48 4.49
N GLU A 484 -19.24 -11.87 5.75
CA GLU A 484 -19.63 -10.96 6.84
C GLU A 484 -18.53 -10.01 7.34
N LEU A 485 -17.37 -9.93 6.69
CA LEU A 485 -16.16 -9.58 7.41
C LEU A 485 -15.20 -8.63 6.71
N VAL A 486 -15.60 -7.92 5.67
CA VAL A 486 -15.05 -6.57 5.40
C VAL A 486 -14.88 -5.85 6.79
N GLY A 487 -13.96 -4.92 6.97
CA GLY A 487 -13.96 -3.82 7.95
C GLY A 487 -14.76 -4.10 9.18
N ARG A 488 -14.38 -5.14 9.91
CA ARG A 488 -14.56 -5.14 11.34
C ARG A 488 -13.41 -5.87 12.02
N PRO A 489 -12.79 -5.27 13.07
CA PRO A 489 -12.24 -6.03 14.19
C PRO A 489 -12.70 -7.46 14.17
N VAL A 490 -11.80 -8.34 13.72
CA VAL A 490 -12.03 -9.76 13.89
C VAL A 490 -10.69 -10.42 14.02
N ASP A 491 -10.64 -11.12 15.12
CA ASP A 491 -9.71 -12.15 15.50
C ASP A 491 -9.97 -13.36 14.61
N LEU A 492 -9.28 -13.44 13.47
CA LEU A 492 -9.27 -14.70 12.72
C LEU A 492 -8.55 -15.76 13.54
N VAL A 493 -9.08 -16.98 13.45
CA VAL A 493 -8.48 -18.17 14.03
C VAL A 493 -7.75 -18.90 12.92
N ILE A 494 -6.44 -19.07 13.07
CA ILE A 494 -5.59 -19.81 12.14
C ILE A 494 -4.89 -20.92 12.91
N ASN A 495 -5.01 -22.16 12.44
CA ASN A 495 -4.52 -23.36 13.17
C ASN A 495 -4.88 -23.33 14.67
N GLY A 496 -6.14 -23.00 14.96
CA GLY A 496 -6.70 -22.96 16.31
C GLY A 496 -6.21 -21.81 17.20
N ARG A 497 -5.41 -20.87 16.68
CA ARG A 497 -4.92 -19.69 17.40
C ARG A 497 -5.56 -18.42 16.86
N VAL A 498 -5.97 -17.54 17.76
CA VAL A 498 -6.43 -16.19 17.42
C VAL A 498 -5.24 -15.33 17.02
N TYR A 499 -5.42 -14.57 15.93
CA TYR A 499 -4.49 -13.52 15.54
C TYR A 499 -5.24 -12.22 15.37
N ARG A 500 -5.00 -11.31 16.33
CA ARG A 500 -5.65 -10.01 16.36
C ARG A 500 -5.04 -9.11 15.31
N SER A 501 -5.89 -8.80 14.36
CA SER A 501 -5.69 -7.79 13.38
C SER A 501 -6.94 -6.93 13.49
N GLU A 502 -6.74 -5.65 13.76
CA GLU A 502 -7.67 -4.82 14.52
C GLU A 502 -9.05 -4.55 13.90
N SER A 503 -9.32 -4.80 12.61
CA SER A 503 -10.17 -3.88 11.83
C SER A 503 -11.12 -4.41 10.75
N GLY A 504 -10.86 -5.56 10.11
CA GLY A 504 -11.68 -6.10 9.01
C GLY A 504 -11.00 -6.78 7.84
N PHE A 505 -11.76 -7.07 6.77
CA PHE A 505 -11.30 -7.26 5.38
C PHE A 505 -11.49 -5.82 4.59
N PHE A 506 -10.73 -5.15 3.65
CA PHE A 506 -10.97 -3.94 2.72
C PHE A 506 -11.16 -4.02 1.14
N SER A 507 -12.09 -3.42 0.36
CA SER A 507 -12.32 -3.82 -1.12
C SER A 507 -11.09 -3.83 -2.06
N THR A 508 -11.11 -4.72 -3.07
CA THR A 508 -10.25 -4.62 -4.28
C THR A 508 -11.21 -4.36 -5.46
N GLY A 509 -12.27 -5.16 -5.67
CA GLY A 509 -13.17 -5.09 -6.85
C GLY A 509 -13.10 -6.30 -7.79
N VAL A 510 -13.21 -6.22 -9.13
CA VAL A 510 -12.93 -7.18 -10.25
C VAL A 510 -11.51 -7.62 -10.64
N LYS A 511 -11.27 -8.94 -10.64
CA LYS A 511 -10.27 -9.71 -11.36
C LYS A 511 -10.59 -11.25 -11.24
N PRO A 512 -10.87 -11.94 -12.35
CA PRO A 512 -10.35 -13.28 -12.66
C PRO A 512 -10.17 -14.58 -11.85
N VAL A 513 -10.80 -14.83 -10.70
CA VAL A 513 -10.67 -16.03 -9.78
C VAL A 513 -10.40 -17.45 -10.48
N LEU A 514 -9.94 -18.59 -9.91
CA LEU A 514 -9.96 -19.95 -10.59
C LEU A 514 -10.02 -21.10 -9.51
N ARG A 515 -10.57 -22.35 -9.67
CA ARG A 515 -10.98 -23.29 -8.52
C ARG A 515 -10.09 -24.35 -7.78
N LEU A 516 -9.63 -24.15 -6.54
CA LEU A 516 -8.91 -25.20 -5.81
C LEU A 516 -9.82 -26.26 -5.14
N VAL A 517 -10.35 -27.23 -5.90
CA VAL A 517 -10.88 -28.50 -5.31
C VAL A 517 -9.74 -29.45 -4.97
N THR A 518 -9.89 -30.02 -3.80
CA THR A 518 -9.13 -31.16 -3.32
C THR A 518 -9.96 -32.44 -3.44
N ARG A 519 -9.28 -33.57 -3.65
CA ARG A 519 -9.85 -34.92 -3.78
C ARG A 519 -10.63 -35.35 -2.53
N GLU A 520 -10.40 -34.68 -1.42
CA GLU A 520 -11.11 -34.86 -0.17
C GLU A 520 -12.52 -34.23 -0.16
N GLY A 521 -12.80 -33.28 -1.07
CA GLY A 521 -14.07 -32.56 -1.19
C GLY A 521 -14.01 -31.10 -0.75
N TYR A 522 -12.94 -30.71 -0.04
CA TYR A 522 -12.69 -29.30 0.27
C TYR A 522 -12.43 -28.54 -1.03
N GLU A 523 -13.15 -27.45 -1.19
CA GLU A 523 -12.91 -26.45 -2.20
C GLU A 523 -12.93 -25.09 -1.55
N LEU A 524 -12.14 -24.20 -2.10
CA LEU A 524 -12.06 -22.86 -1.62
C LEU A 524 -13.00 -21.99 -2.47
N ARG A 525 -13.06 -20.70 -2.18
CA ARG A 525 -13.00 -19.70 -3.24
C ARG A 525 -11.77 -18.79 -3.02
N LEU A 526 -10.91 -18.60 -4.02
CA LEU A 526 -9.63 -17.93 -3.97
C LEU A 526 -9.29 -17.55 -5.38
N THR A 527 -8.68 -16.38 -5.54
CA THR A 527 -8.05 -16.05 -6.79
C THR A 527 -6.58 -16.54 -6.81
N GLY A 528 -5.97 -16.44 -7.99
CA GLY A 528 -4.80 -17.00 -8.71
C GLY A 528 -3.64 -16.14 -9.28
N ASP A 529 -3.03 -15.13 -8.64
CA ASP A 529 -1.64 -14.79 -8.16
C ASP A 529 -0.65 -15.84 -7.15
N HIS A 530 -0.44 -16.21 -5.84
CA HIS A 530 -0.80 -16.13 -4.37
C HIS A 530 -0.05 -17.26 -3.70
N PRO A 531 0.04 -17.21 -2.40
CA PRO A 531 -0.69 -18.09 -1.45
C PRO A 531 -1.71 -19.19 -1.74
N VAL A 532 -1.22 -20.43 -1.80
CA VAL A 532 -1.71 -21.49 -0.90
C VAL A 532 -0.53 -22.19 -0.22
N ALA A 533 -0.67 -22.60 1.04
CA ALA A 533 0.30 -23.49 1.71
C ALA A 533 0.38 -24.85 0.98
N LYS A 534 1.45 -25.10 0.22
CA LYS A 534 1.72 -26.40 -0.41
C LYS A 534 2.67 -27.20 0.47
N VAL A 535 2.28 -28.42 0.84
CA VAL A 535 3.09 -29.34 1.63
C VAL A 535 4.29 -29.84 0.81
N THR A 536 5.50 -29.61 1.30
CA THR A 536 6.75 -30.04 0.67
C THR A 536 7.32 -31.31 1.27
N SER A 537 7.09 -31.59 2.56
CA SER A 537 7.46 -32.89 3.15
C SER A 537 6.60 -33.26 4.36
N VAL A 538 6.38 -34.56 4.58
CA VAL A 538 5.76 -35.09 5.80
C VAL A 538 6.72 -36.08 6.43
N ARG A 539 7.19 -35.81 7.65
CA ARG A 539 8.19 -36.60 8.38
C ARG A 539 7.57 -37.18 9.64
N ARG A 540 7.77 -38.47 9.92
CA ARG A 540 7.23 -39.11 11.13
C ARG A 540 8.28 -39.13 12.24
N LYS A 541 8.00 -38.47 13.37
CA LYS A 541 8.88 -38.39 14.55
C LYS A 541 8.28 -39.19 15.71
N TRP A 542 9.11 -39.72 16.61
CA TRP A 542 8.65 -40.35 17.84
C TRP A 542 8.79 -39.36 19.00
N ILE A 543 7.68 -39.03 19.67
CA ILE A 543 7.60 -37.99 20.70
C ILE A 543 6.65 -38.47 21.79
N GLY A 544 7.00 -38.30 23.07
CA GLY A 544 6.09 -38.54 24.21
C GLY A 544 5.53 -39.96 24.33
N GLY A 545 6.17 -40.97 23.72
CA GLY A 545 5.68 -42.35 23.71
C GLY A 545 4.77 -42.72 22.53
N GLY A 546 4.66 -41.87 21.50
CA GLY A 546 3.90 -42.15 20.28
C GLY A 546 4.56 -41.62 19.00
N TRP A 547 4.02 -42.02 17.85
CA TRP A 547 4.36 -41.43 16.56
C TRP A 547 3.57 -40.13 16.35
N SER A 548 4.27 -39.06 16.01
CA SER A 548 3.73 -37.78 15.54
C SER A 548 4.23 -37.50 14.11
N TYR A 549 3.62 -36.52 13.45
CA TYR A 549 3.99 -36.10 12.09
C TYR A 549 4.34 -34.61 12.07
N GLU A 550 5.42 -34.30 11.38
CA GLU A 550 5.91 -32.96 11.09
C GLU A 550 5.63 -32.67 9.61
N VAL A 551 4.91 -31.58 9.32
CA VAL A 551 4.52 -31.20 7.96
C VAL A 551 5.25 -29.92 7.57
N SER A 552 6.27 -30.07 6.72
CA SER A 552 6.92 -28.93 6.05
C SER A 552 6.04 -28.49 4.89
N TRP A 553 5.87 -27.19 4.73
CA TRP A 553 5.16 -26.59 3.62
C TRP A 553 5.92 -25.38 3.11
N GLU A 554 5.69 -25.04 1.85
CA GLU A 554 6.20 -23.83 1.24
C GLU A 554 5.05 -22.94 0.80
N TRP A 555 5.46 -21.72 0.53
CA TRP A 555 4.63 -20.74 -0.05
C TRP A 555 4.58 -20.95 -1.59
N CYS A 556 3.54 -21.61 -2.10
CA CYS A 556 3.31 -21.88 -3.53
C CYS A 556 2.08 -21.13 -4.11
N ARG A 557 2.01 -21.00 -5.45
CA ARG A 557 0.82 -20.61 -6.22
C ARG A 557 -0.09 -21.81 -6.51
N ALA A 558 -1.41 -21.67 -6.35
CA ALA A 558 -2.38 -22.68 -6.79
C ALA A 558 -2.54 -22.81 -8.31
N SER A 559 -2.02 -21.87 -9.10
CA SER A 559 -1.79 -22.07 -10.53
C SER A 559 -0.73 -23.10 -10.83
N ASP A 560 0.23 -23.18 -9.92
CA ASP A 560 1.39 -24.03 -10.02
C ASP A 560 1.16 -25.32 -9.22
N LEU A 561 0.14 -25.34 -8.35
CA LEU A 561 -0.43 -26.57 -7.82
C LEU A 561 -0.94 -27.42 -8.97
N ARG A 562 -0.75 -28.72 -8.85
CA ARG A 562 -1.10 -29.70 -9.87
C ARG A 562 -1.94 -30.81 -9.26
N PRO A 563 -2.73 -31.54 -10.05
CA PRO A 563 -3.35 -32.78 -9.61
C PRO A 563 -2.33 -33.68 -8.87
N GLY A 564 -2.60 -34.00 -7.61
CA GLY A 564 -1.72 -34.80 -6.75
C GLY A 564 -0.78 -34.02 -5.81
N ASP A 565 -0.63 -32.70 -5.97
CA ASP A 565 0.00 -31.86 -4.95
C ASP A 565 -0.79 -31.89 -3.64
N LYS A 566 -0.13 -31.50 -2.55
CA LYS A 566 -0.74 -31.50 -1.21
C LYS A 566 -0.77 -30.09 -0.65
N VAL A 567 -1.88 -29.74 -0.02
CA VAL A 567 -2.12 -28.42 0.58
C VAL A 567 -2.53 -28.56 2.04
N LEU A 568 -2.15 -27.58 2.86
CA LEU A 568 -2.59 -27.54 4.24
C LEU A 568 -4.05 -27.12 4.35
N LEU A 569 -4.74 -27.79 5.28
CA LEU A 569 -5.92 -27.29 5.94
C LEU A 569 -5.54 -26.70 7.31
N ASN A 570 -6.39 -25.84 7.86
CA ASN A 570 -6.26 -25.32 9.21
C ASN A 570 -6.70 -26.36 10.26
N ASP A 571 -5.83 -26.59 11.24
CA ASP A 571 -6.14 -27.42 12.40
C ASP A 571 -6.74 -26.58 13.53
N HIS A 572 -8.07 -26.44 13.55
CA HIS A 572 -8.78 -25.70 14.59
C HIS A 572 -8.97 -26.48 15.91
N ARG A 573 -8.34 -27.67 16.11
CA ARG A 573 -8.56 -28.49 17.32
C ARG A 573 -8.22 -27.79 18.64
N ALA A 574 -7.36 -26.77 18.61
CA ALA A 574 -6.99 -25.96 19.77
C ALA A 574 -8.00 -24.84 20.13
N LEU A 575 -9.00 -24.57 19.28
CA LEU A 575 -10.08 -23.63 19.59
C LEU A 575 -11.12 -24.32 20.51
N ALA A 576 -11.48 -23.66 21.61
CA ALA A 576 -12.38 -24.24 22.63
C ALA A 576 -13.86 -24.28 22.22
N GLY A 577 -14.29 -23.43 21.28
CA GLY A 577 -15.68 -23.23 20.86
C GLY A 577 -15.86 -21.80 20.31
N TRP A 578 -17.09 -21.44 19.95
CA TRP A 578 -17.41 -20.06 19.52
C TRP A 578 -18.88 -19.68 19.79
N PRO A 579 -19.17 -18.39 20.07
CA PRO A 579 -20.51 -17.91 20.34
C PRO A 579 -21.36 -17.79 19.06
N GLY A 580 -22.67 -17.62 19.24
CA GLY A 580 -23.64 -17.37 18.18
C GLY A 580 -25.01 -17.14 18.81
N GLU A 581 -25.99 -16.68 18.03
CA GLU A 581 -27.30 -16.32 18.57
C GLU A 581 -28.10 -17.54 19.04
N LEU A 582 -28.10 -18.60 18.23
CA LEU A 582 -28.85 -19.82 18.51
C LEU A 582 -27.98 -20.88 19.18
N GLY A 583 -28.59 -21.70 20.03
CA GLY A 583 -27.95 -22.75 20.81
C GLY A 583 -28.11 -24.14 20.22
N TYR A 584 -27.79 -25.14 21.05
CA TYR A 584 -27.90 -26.57 20.70
C TYR A 584 -29.33 -26.98 20.34
N GLU A 585 -30.33 -26.50 21.08
CA GLU A 585 -31.73 -26.89 20.94
C GLU A 585 -32.35 -26.43 19.62
N GLU A 586 -32.15 -25.17 19.22
CA GLU A 586 -32.59 -24.68 17.92
C GLU A 586 -31.80 -25.36 16.79
N GLY A 587 -30.53 -25.66 17.03
CA GLY A 587 -29.72 -26.48 16.13
C GLY A 587 -30.36 -27.83 15.87
N LEU A 588 -30.73 -28.55 16.94
CA LEU A 588 -31.37 -29.86 16.89
C LEU A 588 -32.70 -29.82 16.12
N LEU A 589 -33.58 -28.86 16.43
CA LEU A 589 -34.87 -28.66 15.74
C LEU A 589 -34.68 -28.42 14.23
N VAL A 590 -33.73 -27.57 13.85
CA VAL A 590 -33.45 -27.22 12.46
C VAL A 590 -32.71 -28.37 11.74
N GLY A 591 -31.91 -29.16 12.45
CA GLY A 591 -31.25 -30.37 11.96
C GLY A 591 -32.25 -31.46 11.62
N ALA A 592 -33.27 -31.69 12.46
CA ALA A 592 -34.36 -32.62 12.16
C ALA A 592 -35.28 -32.12 11.04
N LEU A 593 -35.50 -30.79 10.95
CA LEU A 593 -36.21 -30.17 9.83
C LEU A 593 -35.48 -30.38 8.49
N ALA A 594 -34.14 -30.36 8.49
CA ALA A 594 -33.30 -30.68 7.34
C ALA A 594 -33.08 -32.19 7.12
N GLY A 595 -33.24 -33.01 8.16
CA GLY A 595 -33.04 -34.46 8.15
C GLY A 595 -34.23 -35.27 7.64
N ASP A 596 -35.46 -34.93 8.06
CA ASP A 596 -36.70 -35.60 7.61
C ASP A 596 -37.89 -34.67 7.39
N GLY A 597 -37.80 -33.42 7.86
CA GLY A 597 -38.87 -32.43 7.76
C GLY A 597 -39.05 -31.78 6.37
N TRP A 598 -40.00 -30.86 6.30
CA TRP A 598 -40.28 -30.05 5.11
C TRP A 598 -40.99 -28.73 5.45
N ILE A 599 -41.02 -27.80 4.48
CA ILE A 599 -41.72 -26.51 4.58
C ILE A 599 -42.70 -26.39 3.40
N THR A 600 -43.90 -25.88 3.65
CA THR A 600 -45.00 -25.81 2.66
C THR A 600 -45.80 -24.51 2.73
N ASN A 601 -46.39 -24.09 1.60
CA ASN A 601 -47.31 -22.95 1.53
C ASN A 601 -48.76 -23.45 1.56
N GLY A 602 -49.52 -23.05 2.57
CA GLY A 602 -50.95 -23.35 2.66
C GLY A 602 -51.81 -22.50 1.72
N GLY A 603 -52.97 -23.01 1.31
CA GLY A 603 -53.89 -22.41 0.32
C GLY A 603 -54.55 -21.07 0.66
N ARG A 604 -54.01 -20.31 1.62
CA ARG A 604 -54.30 -18.89 1.87
C ARG A 604 -53.01 -18.04 1.91
N GLY A 605 -51.93 -18.50 1.27
CA GLY A 605 -50.64 -17.82 1.19
C GLY A 605 -49.78 -17.87 2.47
N ARG A 606 -50.06 -18.76 3.43
CA ARG A 606 -49.32 -18.85 4.71
C ARG A 606 -48.39 -20.06 4.76
N THR A 607 -47.11 -19.82 4.99
CA THR A 607 -46.04 -20.84 5.13
C THR A 607 -46.20 -21.64 6.43
N ARG A 608 -45.76 -22.91 6.43
CA ARG A 608 -45.63 -23.79 7.62
C ARG A 608 -44.42 -24.70 7.49
N ALA A 609 -43.60 -24.78 8.54
CA ALA A 609 -42.58 -25.81 8.72
C ALA A 609 -43.18 -27.04 9.42
N VAL A 610 -42.63 -28.22 9.13
CA VAL A 610 -43.06 -29.51 9.68
C VAL A 610 -41.82 -30.36 9.94
N ILE A 611 -41.50 -30.63 11.20
CA ILE A 611 -40.52 -31.67 11.55
C ILE A 611 -41.25 -33.02 11.48
N ALA A 612 -40.57 -34.05 11.01
CA ALA A 612 -41.11 -35.40 10.93
C ALA A 612 -40.10 -36.41 11.45
N VAL A 613 -40.60 -37.50 12.04
CA VAL A 613 -39.79 -38.65 12.47
C VAL A 613 -40.55 -39.94 12.10
N TRP A 614 -39.85 -40.93 11.56
CA TRP A 614 -40.46 -42.19 11.11
C TRP A 614 -40.72 -43.13 12.28
N ALA A 615 -41.96 -43.61 12.39
CA ALA A 615 -42.41 -44.49 13.48
C ALA A 615 -41.85 -45.92 13.38
N ALA A 616 -41.19 -46.25 12.26
CA ALA A 616 -40.59 -47.56 12.01
C ALA A 616 -39.11 -47.65 12.43
N ASP A 617 -38.45 -46.52 12.71
CA ASP A 617 -37.04 -46.50 13.11
C ASP A 617 -36.89 -46.78 14.61
N GLY A 618 -36.35 -47.96 14.94
CA GLY A 618 -36.29 -48.55 16.28
C GLY A 618 -35.40 -47.85 17.32
N GLY A 619 -35.12 -46.56 17.14
CA GLY A 619 -34.50 -45.68 18.14
C GLY A 619 -34.99 -44.23 18.09
N ALA A 620 -36.06 -43.96 17.34
CA ALA A 620 -36.63 -42.62 17.13
C ALA A 620 -37.20 -41.96 18.39
N ALA A 621 -37.59 -42.73 19.41
CA ALA A 621 -38.28 -42.20 20.60
C ALA A 621 -37.43 -41.17 21.38
N GLU A 622 -36.15 -41.46 21.62
CA GLU A 622 -35.24 -40.51 22.28
C GLU A 622 -35.05 -39.23 21.45
N THR A 623 -34.92 -39.37 20.12
CA THR A 623 -34.84 -38.22 19.21
C THR A 623 -36.12 -37.40 19.21
N MET A 624 -37.30 -38.03 19.30
CA MET A 624 -38.58 -37.33 19.42
C MET A 624 -38.73 -36.59 20.77
N LEU A 625 -38.21 -37.16 21.85
CA LEU A 625 -38.21 -36.53 23.18
C LEU A 625 -37.27 -35.32 23.23
N GLU A 626 -36.01 -35.46 22.77
CA GLU A 626 -35.04 -34.35 22.75
C GLU A 626 -35.52 -33.19 21.85
N LEU A 627 -36.20 -33.50 20.74
CA LEU A 627 -36.83 -32.50 19.86
C LEU A 627 -38.08 -31.87 20.49
N GLU A 628 -38.89 -32.62 21.26
CA GLU A 628 -40.06 -32.07 21.95
C GLU A 628 -39.64 -31.20 23.14
N GLU A 629 -38.59 -31.58 23.88
CA GLU A 629 -37.96 -30.77 24.93
C GLU A 629 -37.40 -29.46 24.38
N ALA A 630 -36.62 -29.50 23.29
CA ALA A 630 -36.14 -28.30 22.59
C ALA A 630 -37.29 -27.38 22.10
N ALA A 631 -38.36 -27.95 21.55
CA ALA A 631 -39.54 -27.17 21.18
C ALA A 631 -40.27 -26.61 22.42
N SER A 632 -40.19 -27.30 23.56
CA SER A 632 -40.76 -26.88 24.85
C SER A 632 -40.04 -25.69 25.50
N HIS A 633 -39.00 -25.11 24.87
CA HIS A 633 -38.37 -23.85 25.32
C HIS A 633 -38.68 -22.61 24.43
N LEU A 634 -39.26 -22.78 23.24
CA LEU A 634 -39.56 -21.66 22.33
C LEU A 634 -40.67 -20.69 22.83
N PRO A 635 -40.54 -19.35 22.66
CA PRO A 635 -41.38 -18.37 23.37
C PRO A 635 -42.83 -18.23 22.86
N HIS A 636 -43.12 -18.56 21.60
CA HIS A 636 -44.48 -18.51 21.05
C HIS A 636 -45.09 -19.90 20.95
N ARG A 637 -46.21 -20.11 21.67
CA ARG A 637 -46.83 -21.44 21.91
C ARG A 637 -48.34 -21.49 21.73
N SER A 638 -48.97 -20.42 21.24
CA SER A 638 -50.44 -20.32 21.16
C SER A 638 -51.10 -21.31 20.18
N ASP A 639 -50.31 -21.96 19.32
CA ASP A 639 -50.71 -23.07 18.45
C ASP A 639 -49.96 -24.40 18.73
N TRP A 640 -49.34 -24.54 19.91
CA TRP A 640 -48.65 -25.78 20.31
C TRP A 640 -49.63 -26.95 20.51
N GLY A 641 -49.25 -28.13 20.02
CA GLY A 641 -50.06 -29.35 20.10
C GLY A 641 -49.27 -30.66 20.05
N GLY A 642 -47.96 -30.64 20.32
CA GLY A 642 -47.09 -31.82 20.35
C GLY A 642 -46.97 -32.59 19.02
N TRP A 643 -46.63 -33.87 19.12
CA TRP A 643 -46.54 -34.78 17.96
C TRP A 643 -47.90 -35.25 17.46
N ILE A 644 -48.17 -35.04 16.18
CA ILE A 644 -49.43 -35.42 15.52
C ILE A 644 -49.21 -36.66 14.63
N GLY A 645 -49.84 -37.79 14.94
CA GLY A 645 -49.84 -38.98 14.08
C GLY A 645 -49.87 -40.32 14.82
N PRO A 646 -49.39 -41.40 14.20
CA PRO A 646 -48.66 -41.44 12.93
C PRO A 646 -49.57 -41.29 11.69
N HIS A 647 -49.18 -40.47 10.72
CA HIS A 647 -49.89 -40.29 9.44
C HIS A 647 -49.03 -40.77 8.27
N GLY A 648 -49.27 -42.00 7.82
CA GLY A 648 -48.47 -42.65 6.76
C GLY A 648 -47.07 -43.05 7.24
N GLY A 649 -46.98 -43.65 8.44
CA GLY A 649 -45.73 -44.20 9.00
C GLY A 649 -44.82 -43.21 9.72
N ARG A 650 -45.23 -41.94 9.86
CA ARG A 650 -44.45 -40.86 10.47
C ARG A 650 -45.26 -40.04 11.47
N TYR A 651 -44.63 -39.62 12.56
CA TYR A 651 -45.11 -38.56 13.43
C TYR A 651 -44.68 -37.21 12.85
N VAL A 652 -45.47 -36.16 13.07
CA VAL A 652 -45.14 -34.80 12.63
C VAL A 652 -45.39 -33.77 13.72
N MET A 653 -44.41 -32.91 13.97
CA MET A 653 -44.50 -31.77 14.88
C MET A 653 -44.63 -30.47 14.07
N ARG A 654 -45.50 -29.57 14.54
CA ARG A 654 -45.80 -28.29 13.88
C ARG A 654 -46.00 -27.22 14.96
N LEU A 655 -45.35 -26.08 14.78
CA LEU A 655 -45.47 -24.92 15.66
C LEU A 655 -45.21 -23.64 14.84
N SER A 656 -45.90 -22.55 15.17
CA SER A 656 -45.61 -21.20 14.66
C SER A 656 -44.13 -20.85 14.83
N ALA A 657 -43.60 -20.91 16.05
CA ALA A 657 -42.21 -20.63 16.38
C ALA A 657 -41.18 -21.50 15.60
N ILE A 658 -41.48 -22.76 15.27
CA ILE A 658 -40.59 -23.58 14.41
C ILE A 658 -40.64 -23.10 12.95
N THR A 659 -41.80 -22.62 12.48
CA THR A 659 -41.94 -21.99 11.16
C THR A 659 -41.21 -20.65 11.11
N GLU A 660 -41.29 -19.87 12.17
CA GLU A 660 -40.59 -18.59 12.34
C GLU A 660 -39.08 -18.80 12.43
N LEU A 661 -38.60 -19.78 13.20
CA LEU A 661 -37.19 -20.18 13.28
C LEU A 661 -36.64 -20.65 11.92
N ALA A 662 -37.39 -21.48 11.20
CA ALA A 662 -37.00 -21.93 9.87
C ALA A 662 -36.94 -20.76 8.85
N ALA A 663 -37.93 -19.86 8.88
CA ALA A 663 -37.94 -18.67 8.05
C ALA A 663 -36.82 -17.68 8.42
N ARG A 664 -36.49 -17.55 9.72
CA ARG A 664 -35.40 -16.73 10.26
C ARG A 664 -34.04 -17.20 9.75
N LEU A 665 -33.83 -18.51 9.66
CA LEU A 665 -32.64 -19.13 9.07
C LEU A 665 -32.73 -19.24 7.53
N GLY A 666 -33.69 -18.56 6.89
CA GLY A 666 -33.80 -18.45 5.43
C GLY A 666 -34.31 -19.70 4.71
N LEU A 667 -34.73 -20.74 5.43
CA LEU A 667 -35.27 -21.98 4.86
C LEU A 667 -36.64 -21.73 4.22
N ARG A 668 -36.93 -22.39 3.08
CA ARG A 668 -38.07 -22.06 2.21
C ARG A 668 -38.94 -23.26 1.89
N SER A 669 -40.20 -22.98 1.57
CA SER A 669 -41.11 -23.95 0.99
C SER A 669 -40.70 -24.32 -0.44
N GLY A 670 -40.72 -25.62 -0.75
CA GLY A 670 -40.28 -26.15 -2.04
C GLY A 670 -39.53 -27.47 -1.91
N ARG A 671 -39.27 -28.14 -3.04
CA ARG A 671 -38.57 -29.43 -3.05
C ARG A 671 -37.10 -29.23 -2.68
N GLY A 672 -36.72 -29.68 -1.48
CA GLY A 672 -35.38 -29.49 -0.92
C GLY A 672 -35.17 -28.17 -0.15
N GLY A 673 -36.16 -27.28 -0.06
CA GLY A 673 -35.98 -25.95 0.56
C GLY A 673 -35.75 -25.92 2.08
N ALA A 674 -35.91 -27.08 2.75
CA ALA A 674 -35.50 -27.30 4.15
C ALA A 674 -34.10 -27.94 4.28
N ARG A 675 -33.55 -28.46 3.17
CA ARG A 675 -32.29 -29.23 3.10
C ARG A 675 -31.17 -28.41 2.48
N VAL A 676 -31.06 -27.15 2.91
CA VAL A 676 -30.04 -26.18 2.49
C VAL A 676 -29.37 -25.66 3.74
N VAL A 677 -28.04 -25.66 3.78
CA VAL A 677 -27.29 -24.97 4.83
C VAL A 677 -27.11 -23.52 4.39
N THR A 678 -27.85 -22.60 5.01
CA THR A 678 -27.81 -21.16 4.68
C THR A 678 -26.65 -20.46 5.37
N PRO A 679 -26.21 -19.27 4.90
CA PRO A 679 -25.23 -18.47 5.63
C PRO A 679 -25.68 -18.12 7.04
N GLU A 680 -26.98 -17.85 7.23
CA GLU A 680 -27.60 -17.60 8.53
C GLU A 680 -27.47 -18.79 9.50
N LEU A 681 -27.37 -20.01 8.97
CA LEU A 681 -27.14 -21.26 9.72
C LEU A 681 -25.64 -21.49 9.96
N GLU A 682 -24.78 -21.35 8.94
CA GLU A 682 -23.32 -21.49 9.12
C GLU A 682 -22.71 -20.41 10.04
N ARG A 683 -23.39 -19.29 10.31
CA ARG A 683 -22.96 -18.27 11.30
C ARG A 683 -23.14 -18.65 12.78
N GLN A 684 -23.93 -19.68 13.07
CA GLN A 684 -24.36 -19.98 14.45
C GLN A 684 -23.26 -20.58 15.33
N SER A 685 -23.55 -20.69 16.63
CA SER A 685 -22.61 -21.13 17.67
C SER A 685 -22.05 -22.53 17.43
N SER A 686 -20.93 -22.87 18.10
CA SER A 686 -20.41 -24.25 18.08
C SER A 686 -21.42 -25.25 18.65
N GLU A 687 -22.31 -24.79 19.54
CA GLU A 687 -23.37 -25.60 20.13
C GLU A 687 -24.53 -25.85 19.16
N PHE A 688 -24.95 -24.82 18.40
CA PHE A 688 -25.90 -25.00 17.29
C PHE A 688 -25.36 -25.98 16.25
N TYR A 689 -24.07 -25.87 15.89
CA TYR A 689 -23.42 -26.84 15.01
C TYR A 689 -23.53 -28.26 15.54
N ARG A 690 -23.29 -28.47 16.84
CA ARG A 690 -23.40 -29.79 17.48
C ARG A 690 -24.83 -30.32 17.43
N GLY A 691 -25.83 -29.52 17.80
CA GLY A 691 -27.26 -29.92 17.72
C GLY A 691 -27.70 -30.21 16.28
N TYR A 692 -27.39 -29.32 15.34
CA TYR A 692 -27.75 -29.46 13.93
C TYR A 692 -27.15 -30.70 13.28
N LEU A 693 -25.84 -30.91 13.47
CA LEU A 693 -25.16 -32.09 12.95
C LEU A 693 -25.67 -33.37 13.62
N ARG A 694 -25.93 -33.37 14.92
CA ARG A 694 -26.48 -34.54 15.63
C ARG A 694 -27.83 -34.96 15.05
N ALA A 695 -28.82 -34.06 15.02
CA ALA A 695 -30.15 -34.37 14.49
C ALA A 695 -30.11 -34.77 12.99
N LEU A 696 -29.27 -34.12 12.19
CA LEU A 696 -29.09 -34.47 10.77
C LEU A 696 -28.52 -35.89 10.59
N PHE A 697 -27.53 -36.29 11.39
CA PHE A 697 -26.98 -37.65 11.36
C PHE A 697 -27.89 -38.68 12.08
N ASP A 698 -28.76 -38.26 13.00
CA ASP A 698 -29.81 -39.11 13.58
C ASP A 698 -30.96 -39.40 12.60
N SER A 699 -31.29 -38.48 11.69
CA SER A 699 -32.16 -38.73 10.53
C SER A 699 -31.43 -39.49 9.41
N ASP A 700 -30.65 -38.79 8.58
CA ASP A 700 -30.07 -39.34 7.33
C ASP A 700 -28.75 -40.09 7.54
N GLY A 701 -28.10 -39.92 8.69
CA GLY A 701 -26.79 -40.50 8.97
C GLY A 701 -26.84 -42.00 9.23
N SER A 702 -25.74 -42.69 8.91
CA SER A 702 -25.58 -44.13 9.09
C SER A 702 -24.19 -44.50 9.59
N VAL A 703 -24.13 -45.32 10.64
CA VAL A 703 -22.87 -45.92 11.10
C VAL A 703 -22.61 -47.17 10.25
N GLN A 704 -21.47 -47.20 9.55
CA GLN A 704 -21.11 -48.27 8.62
C GLN A 704 -19.67 -48.72 8.82
N GLY A 705 -19.44 -50.04 8.80
CA GLY A 705 -18.10 -50.64 8.76
C GLY A 705 -17.89 -51.76 9.76
N SER A 706 -16.62 -52.06 10.03
CA SER A 706 -16.17 -52.94 11.12
C SER A 706 -14.67 -52.77 11.33
N HIS A 707 -14.12 -53.26 12.44
CA HIS A 707 -12.68 -53.17 12.74
C HIS A 707 -11.78 -53.74 11.61
N ARG A 708 -12.29 -54.63 10.74
CA ARG A 708 -11.52 -55.19 9.60
C ARG A 708 -11.69 -54.42 8.28
N LYS A 709 -12.68 -53.53 8.17
CA LYS A 709 -12.94 -52.69 6.97
C LYS A 709 -12.78 -51.18 7.24
N GLY A 710 -12.44 -50.80 8.47
CA GLY A 710 -12.58 -49.43 8.97
C GLY A 710 -13.99 -49.17 9.47
N VAL A 711 -14.11 -48.36 10.52
CA VAL A 711 -15.38 -47.82 11.02
C VAL A 711 -15.56 -46.42 10.41
N SER A 712 -16.79 -46.09 10.03
CA SER A 712 -17.13 -44.77 9.52
C SER A 712 -18.55 -44.35 9.89
N LEU A 713 -18.73 -43.07 10.20
CA LEU A 713 -20.04 -42.42 10.17
C LEU A 713 -20.24 -41.81 8.78
N ARG A 714 -21.42 -42.00 8.19
CA ARG A 714 -21.69 -41.60 6.80
C ARG A 714 -23.01 -40.87 6.62
N LEU A 715 -23.00 -39.82 5.82
CA LEU A 715 -24.18 -39.06 5.41
C LEU A 715 -24.30 -39.11 3.88
N ALA A 716 -25.34 -39.76 3.37
CA ALA A 716 -25.49 -40.06 1.95
C ALA A 716 -26.60 -39.20 1.32
N GLN A 717 -26.23 -38.18 0.55
CA GLN A 717 -27.14 -37.20 -0.02
C GLN A 717 -27.03 -37.08 -1.54
N SER A 718 -28.08 -36.60 -2.19
CA SER A 718 -28.05 -36.30 -3.65
C SER A 718 -27.56 -34.88 -3.94
N ASP A 719 -27.56 -34.00 -2.94
CA ASP A 719 -27.02 -32.65 -3.01
C ASP A 719 -25.56 -32.64 -2.51
N LEU A 720 -24.64 -32.18 -3.36
CA LEU A 720 -23.21 -32.06 -3.06
C LEU A 720 -22.86 -30.75 -2.33
N ALA A 721 -23.60 -29.66 -2.59
CA ALA A 721 -23.37 -28.39 -1.92
C ALA A 721 -23.74 -28.49 -0.43
N PHE A 722 -24.86 -29.16 -0.12
CA PHE A 722 -25.26 -29.50 1.24
C PHE A 722 -24.17 -30.28 1.99
N LEU A 723 -23.61 -31.34 1.38
CA LEU A 723 -22.53 -32.11 1.99
C LEU A 723 -21.24 -31.30 2.16
N LYS A 724 -20.93 -30.37 1.24
CA LYS A 724 -19.76 -29.48 1.35
C LYS A 724 -19.90 -28.47 2.49
N SER A 725 -21.10 -27.92 2.71
CA SER A 725 -21.37 -27.14 3.93
C SER A 725 -21.17 -27.97 5.19
N VAL A 726 -21.73 -29.19 5.26
CA VAL A 726 -21.51 -30.12 6.39
C VAL A 726 -20.02 -30.44 6.58
N GLN A 727 -19.26 -30.63 5.50
CA GLN A 727 -17.81 -30.86 5.55
C GLN A 727 -17.03 -29.66 6.12
N ARG A 728 -17.39 -28.42 5.75
CA ARG A 728 -16.84 -27.20 6.37
C ARG A 728 -17.20 -27.11 7.85
N MET A 729 -18.47 -27.38 8.20
CA MET A 729 -18.94 -27.34 9.59
C MET A 729 -18.16 -28.31 10.49
N LEU A 730 -17.90 -29.52 9.99
CA LEU A 730 -17.07 -30.51 10.67
C LEU A 730 -15.61 -30.07 10.79
N LEU A 731 -14.99 -29.55 9.72
CA LEU A 731 -13.58 -29.12 9.77
C LEU A 731 -13.33 -28.01 10.81
N ARG A 732 -14.24 -27.04 10.94
CA ARG A 732 -14.16 -25.96 11.94
C ARG A 732 -14.19 -26.47 13.38
N LEU A 733 -14.90 -27.56 13.64
CA LEU A 733 -14.88 -28.28 14.91
C LEU A 733 -13.62 -29.16 15.10
N GLY A 734 -12.70 -29.18 14.13
CA GLY A 734 -11.51 -30.04 14.11
C GLY A 734 -11.79 -31.49 13.66
N ILE A 735 -12.88 -31.73 12.94
CA ILE A 735 -13.31 -33.04 12.46
C ILE A 735 -13.09 -33.12 10.94
N PHE A 736 -11.98 -33.74 10.53
CA PHE A 736 -11.68 -34.00 9.12
C PHE A 736 -12.67 -35.03 8.55
N SER A 737 -13.19 -34.77 7.35
CA SER A 737 -14.12 -35.67 6.66
C SER A 737 -13.89 -35.63 5.16
N ARG A 738 -14.32 -36.67 4.44
CA ARG A 738 -14.12 -36.82 2.99
C ARG A 738 -15.43 -37.12 2.28
N ILE A 739 -15.70 -36.44 1.18
CA ILE A 739 -16.86 -36.71 0.31
C ILE A 739 -16.45 -37.66 -0.83
N TYR A 740 -17.28 -38.66 -1.10
CA TYR A 740 -17.13 -39.58 -2.24
C TYR A 740 -18.36 -39.50 -3.16
N LYS A 741 -18.16 -39.58 -4.47
CA LYS A 741 -19.24 -39.84 -5.43
C LYS A 741 -19.65 -41.31 -5.36
N ARG A 742 -20.94 -41.58 -5.18
CA ARG A 742 -21.49 -42.93 -4.92
C ARG A 742 -22.24 -43.52 -6.11
N ARG A 743 -22.89 -42.68 -6.93
CA ARG A 743 -23.52 -43.06 -8.22
C ARG A 743 -23.73 -41.84 -9.13
N ASP A 744 -23.79 -42.07 -10.43
CA ASP A 744 -24.12 -41.08 -11.45
C ASP A 744 -25.63 -40.95 -11.73
N ARG A 745 -26.00 -39.96 -12.57
CA ARG A 745 -27.37 -39.75 -13.04
C ARG A 745 -27.75 -40.87 -14.02
N ALA A 746 -28.94 -41.46 -13.87
CA ALA A 746 -29.43 -42.50 -14.78
C ALA A 746 -30.96 -42.52 -14.87
N VAL A 747 -31.51 -42.78 -16.05
CA VAL A 747 -32.93 -43.17 -16.18
C VAL A 747 -33.11 -44.56 -15.58
N LYS A 748 -34.11 -44.74 -14.71
CA LYS A 748 -34.47 -46.05 -14.15
C LYS A 748 -35.99 -46.19 -14.02
N PRO A 749 -36.56 -47.39 -14.23
CA PRO A 749 -37.94 -47.65 -13.85
C PRO A 749 -38.06 -47.63 -12.32
N LEU A 750 -38.91 -46.75 -11.79
CA LEU A 750 -39.30 -46.72 -10.38
C LEU A 750 -40.82 -46.88 -10.27
N PRO A 751 -41.35 -47.31 -9.09
CA PRO A 751 -42.79 -47.38 -8.87
C PRO A 751 -43.47 -46.02 -9.06
N ASP A 752 -44.59 -45.99 -9.77
CA ASP A 752 -45.30 -44.76 -10.15
C ASP A 752 -46.24 -44.18 -9.07
N GLY A 753 -46.32 -44.86 -7.92
CA GLY A 753 -47.24 -44.54 -6.82
C GLY A 753 -48.70 -44.99 -7.05
N ARG A 754 -48.99 -45.71 -8.15
CA ARG A 754 -50.30 -46.25 -8.51
C ARG A 754 -50.30 -47.77 -8.76
N GLY A 755 -49.16 -48.43 -8.53
CA GLY A 755 -48.96 -49.87 -8.71
C GLY A 755 -48.28 -50.25 -10.03
N GLY A 756 -47.97 -49.28 -10.88
CA GLY A 756 -47.16 -49.46 -12.08
C GLY A 756 -45.69 -49.11 -11.86
N TYR A 757 -44.90 -49.28 -12.91
CA TYR A 757 -43.55 -48.71 -13.03
C TYR A 757 -43.55 -47.66 -14.13
N ARG A 758 -42.82 -46.58 -13.90
CA ARG A 758 -42.56 -45.53 -14.89
C ARG A 758 -41.08 -45.20 -14.88
N GLU A 759 -40.54 -44.77 -16.02
CA GLU A 759 -39.17 -44.30 -16.09
C GLU A 759 -39.03 -42.92 -15.43
N TYR A 760 -38.05 -42.80 -14.54
CA TYR A 760 -37.68 -41.55 -13.87
C TYR A 760 -36.17 -41.31 -14.01
N GLU A 761 -35.77 -40.06 -14.23
CA GLU A 761 -34.38 -39.67 -14.04
C GLU A 761 -34.01 -39.71 -12.55
N THR A 762 -33.04 -40.56 -12.22
CA THR A 762 -32.49 -40.66 -10.86
C THR A 762 -31.27 -39.76 -10.72
N ALA A 763 -31.27 -38.93 -9.67
CA ALA A 763 -30.19 -38.00 -9.37
C ALA A 763 -28.89 -38.74 -8.95
N PRO A 764 -27.71 -38.14 -9.21
CA PRO A 764 -26.45 -38.61 -8.67
C PRO A 764 -26.50 -38.63 -7.13
N GLN A 765 -25.65 -39.44 -6.51
CA GLN A 765 -25.57 -39.54 -5.05
C GLN A 765 -24.12 -39.46 -4.61
N TYR A 766 -23.91 -38.79 -3.49
CA TYR A 766 -22.64 -38.56 -2.83
C TYR A 766 -22.72 -39.08 -1.39
N GLU A 767 -21.58 -39.35 -0.77
CA GLU A 767 -21.50 -39.84 0.61
C GLU A 767 -20.34 -39.13 1.32
N LEU A 768 -20.66 -38.32 2.33
CA LEU A 768 -19.69 -37.75 3.26
C LEU A 768 -19.33 -38.81 4.30
N VAL A 769 -18.04 -38.96 4.58
CA VAL A 769 -17.49 -40.02 5.42
C VAL A 769 -16.56 -39.42 6.48
N ILE A 770 -16.82 -39.75 7.75
CA ILE A 770 -15.97 -39.44 8.90
C ILE A 770 -15.31 -40.73 9.37
N SER A 771 -14.00 -40.70 9.63
CA SER A 771 -13.17 -41.85 10.02
C SER A 771 -12.02 -41.45 10.94
N ASN A 772 -11.15 -42.39 11.33
CA ASN A 772 -9.92 -42.14 12.10
C ASN A 772 -10.16 -41.37 13.42
N GLU A 773 -9.21 -40.54 13.84
CA GLU A 773 -9.32 -39.63 14.99
C GLU A 773 -10.57 -38.73 14.93
N SER A 774 -10.95 -38.25 13.74
CA SER A 774 -12.15 -37.43 13.53
C SER A 774 -13.45 -38.15 13.91
N LEU A 775 -13.51 -39.48 13.77
CA LEU A 775 -14.68 -40.26 14.22
C LEU A 775 -14.78 -40.32 15.76
N VAL A 776 -13.65 -40.35 16.46
CA VAL A 776 -13.60 -40.26 17.93
C VAL A 776 -14.09 -38.88 18.35
N ARG A 777 -13.53 -37.82 17.77
CA ARG A 777 -13.90 -36.43 18.05
C ARG A 777 -15.37 -36.11 17.71
N PHE A 778 -15.95 -36.74 16.68
CA PHE A 778 -17.40 -36.66 16.42
C PHE A 778 -18.21 -37.27 17.57
N ALA A 779 -17.84 -38.46 18.05
CA ALA A 779 -18.57 -39.13 19.13
C ALA A 779 -18.44 -38.41 20.48
N GLU A 780 -17.30 -37.75 20.73
CA GLU A 780 -17.04 -36.94 21.92
C GLU A 780 -17.75 -35.58 21.89
N LEU A 781 -17.73 -34.87 20.75
CA LEU A 781 -18.31 -33.52 20.66
C LEU A 781 -19.79 -33.52 20.29
N ILE A 782 -20.20 -34.31 19.29
CA ILE A 782 -21.54 -34.22 18.68
C ILE A 782 -22.45 -35.35 19.21
N GLY A 783 -21.96 -36.59 19.14
CA GLY A 783 -22.74 -37.77 19.54
C GLY A 783 -23.93 -38.06 18.62
N LEU A 784 -24.88 -38.86 19.10
CA LEU A 784 -26.12 -39.27 18.39
C LEU A 784 -27.22 -39.55 19.44
N SER A 785 -28.45 -39.11 19.18
CA SER A 785 -29.63 -39.36 20.02
C SER A 785 -30.37 -40.65 19.68
N HIS A 786 -30.39 -41.04 18.40
CA HIS A 786 -31.05 -42.25 17.94
C HIS A 786 -30.34 -43.48 18.53
N THR A 787 -30.99 -44.16 19.48
CA THR A 787 -30.38 -45.18 20.35
C THR A 787 -29.54 -46.22 19.61
N GLU A 788 -30.10 -46.82 18.56
CA GLU A 788 -29.44 -47.86 17.77
C GLU A 788 -28.25 -47.33 16.94
N LYS A 789 -28.28 -46.07 16.49
CA LYS A 789 -27.16 -45.43 15.80
C LYS A 789 -26.05 -45.08 16.80
N ARG A 790 -26.40 -44.50 17.96
CA ARG A 790 -25.49 -44.28 19.11
C ARG A 790 -24.81 -45.57 19.55
N ARG A 791 -25.58 -46.64 19.78
CA ARG A 791 -25.08 -47.96 20.20
C ARG A 791 -24.04 -48.49 19.22
N LYS A 792 -24.37 -48.53 17.92
CA LYS A 792 -23.43 -48.95 16.86
C LYS A 792 -22.15 -48.11 16.81
N LEU A 793 -22.25 -46.78 16.95
CA LEU A 793 -21.07 -45.90 16.98
C LEU A 793 -20.15 -46.23 18.16
N LEU A 794 -20.70 -46.35 19.36
CA LEU A 794 -19.95 -46.64 20.58
C LEU A 794 -19.36 -48.06 20.59
N GLU A 795 -20.11 -49.08 20.17
CA GLU A 795 -19.61 -50.46 20.05
C GLU A 795 -18.46 -50.57 19.04
N HIS A 796 -18.57 -49.90 17.90
CA HIS A 796 -17.50 -49.90 16.91
C HIS A 796 -16.27 -49.10 17.38
N LEU A 797 -16.45 -47.99 18.11
CA LEU A 797 -15.34 -47.26 18.72
C LEU A 797 -14.64 -48.08 19.81
N ALA A 798 -15.39 -48.73 20.70
CA ALA A 798 -14.87 -49.63 21.73
C ALA A 798 -14.13 -50.86 21.16
N SER A 799 -14.37 -51.22 19.89
CA SER A 799 -13.65 -52.32 19.24
C SER A 799 -12.18 -52.02 18.92
N TYR A 800 -11.77 -50.74 18.87
CA TYR A 800 -10.40 -50.34 18.50
C TYR A 800 -9.37 -50.71 19.57
N ARG A 801 -8.49 -51.67 19.26
CA ARG A 801 -7.40 -52.12 20.17
C ARG A 801 -6.23 -51.14 20.32
N ARG A 802 -6.22 -50.04 19.57
CA ARG A 802 -5.22 -48.96 19.58
C ARG A 802 -5.94 -47.67 19.20
N ARG A 803 -5.43 -46.50 19.62
CA ARG A 803 -5.94 -45.21 19.14
C ARG A 803 -5.96 -45.20 17.59
N PRO A 804 -7.03 -44.68 16.94
CA PRO A 804 -7.04 -44.47 15.50
C PRO A 804 -5.89 -43.58 15.02
N ASN A 805 -5.61 -43.61 13.71
CA ASN A 805 -4.59 -42.75 13.13
C ASN A 805 -4.93 -41.28 13.36
N GLY A 806 -3.93 -40.49 13.80
CA GLY A 806 -4.09 -39.04 13.92
C GLY A 806 -4.19 -38.36 12.56
N GLU A 807 -5.02 -37.32 12.46
CA GLU A 807 -5.22 -36.59 11.21
C GLU A 807 -4.12 -35.55 10.96
N LEU A 808 -3.74 -35.42 9.69
CA LEU A 808 -2.66 -34.53 9.24
C LEU A 808 -3.13 -33.13 8.85
N PHE A 809 -4.44 -32.92 8.67
CA PHE A 809 -5.00 -31.70 8.09
C PHE A 809 -4.32 -31.33 6.75
N VAL A 810 -4.12 -32.36 5.91
CA VAL A 810 -3.59 -32.23 4.55
C VAL A 810 -4.62 -32.74 3.56
N ALA A 811 -4.96 -31.92 2.58
CA ALA A 811 -5.78 -32.31 1.45
C ALA A 811 -4.92 -32.43 0.17
N THR A 812 -5.35 -33.26 -0.76
CA THR A 812 -4.67 -33.52 -2.04
C THR A 812 -5.40 -32.74 -3.12
N VAL A 813 -4.71 -31.87 -3.85
CA VAL A 813 -5.26 -31.14 -5.00
C VAL A 813 -5.78 -32.16 -6.02
N GLU A 814 -7.06 -32.06 -6.38
CA GLU A 814 -7.63 -32.92 -7.41
C GLU A 814 -7.30 -32.38 -8.80
N SER A 815 -7.29 -31.06 -8.98
CA SER A 815 -7.32 -30.48 -10.32
C SER A 815 -6.90 -28.99 -10.39
N VAL A 816 -6.74 -28.44 -11.62
CA VAL A 816 -6.54 -26.99 -11.94
C VAL A 816 -7.28 -26.47 -13.26
N TYR A 817 -8.58 -26.05 -13.21
CA TYR A 817 -9.53 -25.35 -14.14
C TYR A 817 -10.26 -23.99 -13.74
N PRO A 818 -10.52 -23.06 -14.68
CA PRO A 818 -11.20 -21.74 -14.43
C PRO A 818 -12.72 -21.49 -14.72
N ASP A 819 -13.48 -20.71 -13.93
CA ASP A 819 -14.92 -20.30 -13.97
C ASP A 819 -15.41 -19.02 -14.72
N GLY A 820 -15.29 -17.77 -14.25
CA GLY A 820 -16.00 -16.57 -14.77
C GLY A 820 -15.22 -15.31 -15.16
N VAL A 821 -15.44 -14.21 -14.46
CA VAL A 821 -14.52 -13.12 -14.02
C VAL A 821 -15.36 -12.68 -12.79
N GLU A 822 -14.98 -12.77 -11.49
CA GLU A 822 -15.77 -12.34 -10.27
C GLU A 822 -14.81 -11.66 -9.21
N GLU A 823 -15.34 -10.72 -8.40
CA GLU A 823 -14.67 -9.56 -7.70
C GLU A 823 -14.30 -9.97 -6.29
N VAL A 824 -13.40 -9.37 -5.48
CA VAL A 824 -12.91 -10.06 -4.27
C VAL A 824 -12.26 -9.22 -3.08
N TYR A 825 -11.70 -9.83 -1.95
CA TYR A 825 -11.32 -9.16 -0.56
C TYR A 825 -10.33 -9.66 0.90
N ASP A 826 -8.94 -9.81 1.40
CA ASP A 826 -7.33 -9.34 1.55
C ASP A 826 -6.68 -8.08 2.40
N VAL A 827 -5.98 -8.21 3.59
CA VAL A 827 -5.43 -7.23 4.68
C VAL A 827 -4.40 -7.89 5.60
N SER A 828 -3.65 -7.15 6.47
CA SER A 828 -2.71 -7.56 7.57
C SER A 828 -3.04 -7.50 9.10
N VAL A 829 -2.25 -8.22 9.95
CA VAL A 829 -1.93 -8.25 11.45
C VAL A 829 -0.43 -7.82 11.53
N PRO A 830 0.18 -7.74 12.73
CA PRO A 830 1.63 -7.96 12.98
C PRO A 830 2.13 -9.20 13.87
N GLY A 831 3.19 -10.00 13.50
CA GLY A 831 3.27 -11.51 13.82
C GLY A 831 3.69 -12.60 12.73
N ILE A 832 2.89 -13.70 12.47
CA ILE A 832 3.05 -14.92 11.53
C ILE A 832 2.77 -14.95 9.96
N ASN A 833 1.58 -14.55 9.50
CA ASN A 833 0.97 -14.47 8.14
C ASN A 833 0.13 -15.60 7.47
N ALA A 834 -0.79 -15.19 6.59
CA ALA A 834 -1.96 -15.85 5.98
C ALA A 834 -3.24 -15.91 6.84
N PHE A 835 -4.28 -16.63 6.42
CA PHE A 835 -5.54 -16.86 7.16
C PHE A 835 -6.27 -18.11 6.70
N ASP A 836 -7.20 -18.59 7.53
CA ASP A 836 -8.14 -19.64 7.17
C ASP A 836 -9.13 -19.19 6.10
N ALA A 837 -9.36 -20.04 5.09
CA ALA A 837 -10.29 -19.79 4.00
C ALA A 837 -10.84 -21.12 3.44
N ASN A 838 -12.15 -21.36 3.62
CA ASN A 838 -12.86 -22.67 3.56
C ASN A 838 -12.10 -23.83 4.22
N GLY A 839 -11.14 -23.56 5.09
CA GLY A 839 -10.22 -24.55 5.62
C GLY A 839 -8.76 -24.45 5.16
N LEU A 840 -8.35 -23.67 4.15
CA LEU A 840 -6.95 -23.57 3.65
C LEU A 840 -6.29 -22.20 4.00
N LEU A 841 -5.03 -21.94 3.60
CA LEU A 841 -4.14 -20.90 4.19
C LEU A 841 -3.48 -19.90 3.16
N VAL A 842 -3.88 -18.60 3.05
CA VAL A 842 -3.60 -17.65 1.88
C VAL A 842 -3.31 -16.07 2.13
N HIS A 843 -2.82 -15.11 1.24
CA HIS A 843 -2.35 -13.62 1.51
C HIS A 843 -1.86 -12.37 0.54
N ASN A 844 -1.88 -10.99 0.85
CA ASN A 844 -0.74 -9.95 0.67
C ASN A 844 -0.52 -8.37 0.20
N CYS A 845 -1.21 -7.16 0.26
CA CYS A 845 -0.69 -5.82 -0.39
C CYS A 845 -0.72 -4.24 0.28
N GLY A 846 -0.83 -2.81 -0.01
CA GLY A 846 -1.30 -1.48 -0.84
C GLY A 846 -0.64 -0.31 -1.86
N GLU A 847 -1.10 0.13 -3.14
CA GLU A 847 -0.54 1.28 -4.09
C GLU A 847 -1.27 1.83 -5.49
N GLU A 848 -0.58 2.36 -6.60
CA GLU A 848 -0.89 3.31 -7.83
C GLU A 848 -1.47 2.82 -9.25
N PRO A 849 -2.27 3.62 -10.06
CA PRO A 849 -2.85 3.27 -11.41
C PRO A 849 -2.15 3.62 -12.77
N LEU A 850 -2.11 2.63 -13.69
CA LEU A 850 -1.47 2.66 -15.03
C LEU A 850 -2.23 1.79 -16.07
N TYR A 851 -2.01 1.97 -17.38
CA TYR A 851 -2.46 1.02 -18.41
C TYR A 851 -1.58 -0.24 -18.49
N GLU A 852 -2.06 -1.28 -19.17
CA GLU A 852 -1.30 -2.50 -19.45
C GLU A 852 -0.05 -2.24 -20.30
N TYR A 853 1.11 -2.74 -19.83
CA TYR A 853 2.47 -2.40 -20.29
C TYR A 853 2.88 -0.92 -20.17
N GLU A 854 2.07 -0.06 -19.54
CA GLU A 854 2.42 1.34 -19.30
C GLU A 854 3.36 1.51 -18.09
N VAL A 855 4.08 2.64 -18.07
CA VAL A 855 5.14 2.97 -17.11
C VAL A 855 4.90 4.33 -16.46
N CYS A 856 5.44 4.51 -15.26
CA CYS A 856 5.50 5.82 -14.60
C CYS A 856 6.95 6.36 -14.61
N ASN A 857 7.17 7.37 -15.44
CA ASN A 857 8.41 8.15 -15.51
C ASN A 857 8.30 9.32 -14.53
N LEU A 858 8.88 9.15 -13.34
CA LEU A 858 8.60 9.98 -12.16
C LEU A 858 9.74 10.93 -11.77
N GLY A 859 9.38 12.09 -11.24
CA GLY A 859 10.29 13.02 -10.56
C GLY A 859 9.52 14.13 -9.84
N SER A 860 10.08 14.68 -8.77
CA SER A 860 9.38 15.63 -7.88
C SER A 860 10.07 16.98 -7.74
N VAL A 861 9.28 18.05 -7.84
CA VAL A 861 9.67 19.44 -7.54
C VAL A 861 9.69 19.66 -6.03
N ASN A 862 10.74 20.28 -5.51
CA ASN A 862 10.86 20.64 -4.10
C ASN A 862 10.22 22.02 -3.84
N LEU A 863 9.01 22.05 -3.30
CA LEU A 863 8.27 23.30 -3.07
C LEU A 863 8.96 24.23 -2.07
N HIS A 864 9.64 23.68 -1.06
CA HIS A 864 10.40 24.46 -0.07
C HIS A 864 11.51 25.30 -0.70
N ALA A 865 12.14 24.80 -1.77
CA ALA A 865 13.20 25.51 -2.50
C ALA A 865 12.73 26.81 -3.18
N PHE A 866 11.42 27.05 -3.25
CA PHE A 866 10.82 28.25 -3.86
C PHE A 866 10.28 29.24 -2.82
N VAL A 867 10.43 29.00 -1.51
CA VAL A 867 10.04 30.00 -0.50
C VAL A 867 11.16 31.02 -0.29
N LYS A 868 11.01 32.21 -0.87
CA LYS A 868 11.87 33.36 -0.60
C LYS A 868 11.35 34.17 0.59
N ARG A 869 12.22 34.93 1.23
CA ARG A 869 11.84 35.92 2.26
C ARG A 869 12.18 37.33 1.78
N VAL A 870 11.14 38.16 1.64
CA VAL A 870 11.23 39.56 1.20
C VAL A 870 10.72 40.44 2.33
N ASN A 871 11.53 41.40 2.76
CA ASN A 871 11.22 42.31 3.88
C ASN A 871 10.77 41.58 5.17
N GLY A 872 11.34 40.39 5.43
CA GLY A 872 11.02 39.54 6.58
C GLY A 872 9.86 38.57 6.37
N LYS A 873 8.88 38.89 5.51
CA LYS A 873 7.77 38.00 5.16
C LYS A 873 8.24 36.91 4.18
N ALA A 874 7.71 35.70 4.32
CA ALA A 874 7.91 34.61 3.37
C ALA A 874 6.86 34.63 2.25
N GLU A 875 7.28 34.32 1.02
CA GLU A 875 6.42 34.22 -0.17
C GLU A 875 6.97 33.18 -1.16
N VAL A 876 6.11 32.65 -2.03
CA VAL A 876 6.50 31.70 -3.09
C VAL A 876 7.08 32.45 -4.28
N ASP A 877 8.24 32.02 -4.75
CA ASP A 877 8.83 32.44 -6.02
C ASP A 877 8.18 31.70 -7.20
N TRP A 878 7.02 32.21 -7.60
CA TRP A 878 6.23 31.67 -8.71
C TRP A 878 7.00 31.64 -10.04
N GLU A 879 7.89 32.59 -10.30
CA GLU A 879 8.66 32.65 -11.55
C GLU A 879 9.73 31.54 -11.60
N ALA A 880 10.50 31.39 -10.53
CA ALA A 880 11.47 30.31 -10.40
C ALA A 880 10.81 28.92 -10.36
N LEU A 881 9.62 28.81 -9.75
CA LEU A 881 8.81 27.59 -9.78
C LEU A 881 8.31 27.27 -11.19
N ALA A 882 7.81 28.25 -11.95
CA ALA A 882 7.32 28.05 -13.31
C ALA A 882 8.41 27.53 -14.26
N GLU A 883 9.60 28.15 -14.27
CA GLU A 883 10.70 27.67 -15.11
C GLU A 883 11.22 26.31 -14.64
N THR A 884 11.27 26.06 -13.32
CA THR A 884 11.58 24.72 -12.78
C THR A 884 10.61 23.67 -13.29
N VAL A 885 9.30 23.94 -13.26
CA VAL A 885 8.26 23.01 -13.75
C VAL A 885 8.46 22.71 -15.24
N ARG A 886 8.74 23.71 -16.09
CA ARG A 886 9.00 23.51 -17.52
C ARG A 886 10.23 22.61 -17.76
N ILE A 887 11.35 22.89 -17.10
CA ILE A 887 12.59 22.13 -17.28
C ILE A 887 12.43 20.70 -16.71
N ALA A 888 11.80 20.55 -15.54
CA ALA A 888 11.55 19.25 -14.91
C ALA A 888 10.58 18.38 -15.73
N TYR A 889 9.54 18.97 -16.33
CA TYR A 889 8.67 18.28 -17.27
C TYR A 889 9.44 17.89 -18.55
N ARG A 890 10.25 18.77 -19.14
CA ARG A 890 11.09 18.46 -20.33
C ARG A 890 12.10 17.35 -20.03
N PHE A 891 12.70 17.34 -18.83
CA PHE A 891 13.54 16.25 -18.33
C PHE A 891 12.79 14.91 -18.38
N LEU A 892 11.53 14.86 -17.92
CA LEU A 892 10.72 13.64 -17.92
C LEU A 892 10.25 13.21 -19.32
N ASP A 893 9.96 14.14 -20.25
CA ASP A 893 9.71 13.77 -21.67
C ASP A 893 10.96 13.17 -22.31
N ASN A 894 12.13 13.77 -22.08
CA ASN A 894 13.41 13.26 -22.56
C ASN A 894 13.76 11.87 -21.99
N VAL A 895 13.41 11.61 -20.72
CA VAL A 895 13.62 10.31 -20.04
C VAL A 895 12.93 9.14 -20.73
N ILE A 896 11.82 9.37 -21.45
CA ILE A 896 11.16 8.33 -22.26
C ILE A 896 12.08 7.91 -23.42
N ASP A 897 12.62 8.89 -24.15
CA ASP A 897 13.34 8.66 -25.41
C ASP A 897 14.71 8.00 -25.22
N VAL A 898 15.37 8.21 -24.07
CA VAL A 898 16.69 7.63 -23.72
C VAL A 898 16.64 6.42 -22.81
N ASN A 899 15.45 5.97 -22.42
CA ASN A 899 15.28 4.84 -21.51
C ASN A 899 15.82 3.54 -22.13
N ASN A 900 16.23 2.60 -21.28
CA ASN A 900 16.44 1.21 -21.69
C ASN A 900 15.35 0.34 -21.03
N TYR A 901 14.18 0.29 -21.67
CA TYR A 901 13.05 -0.49 -21.17
C TYR A 901 13.37 -2.00 -21.16
N PRO A 902 12.93 -2.75 -20.14
CA PRO A 902 13.32 -4.15 -19.96
C PRO A 902 12.59 -5.12 -20.91
N LEU A 903 11.50 -4.68 -21.54
CA LEU A 903 10.65 -5.44 -22.46
C LEU A 903 10.23 -4.54 -23.65
N LYS A 904 9.90 -5.16 -24.79
CA LYS A 904 9.60 -4.45 -26.05
C LYS A 904 8.20 -3.85 -26.05
N GLU A 905 7.24 -4.55 -25.47
CA GLU A 905 5.86 -4.13 -25.30
C GLU A 905 5.76 -2.89 -24.39
N ILE A 906 6.67 -2.80 -23.42
CA ILE A 906 6.84 -1.65 -22.53
C ILE A 906 7.46 -0.46 -23.29
N ASP A 907 8.51 -0.68 -24.09
CA ASP A 907 9.07 0.37 -24.96
C ASP A 907 8.01 0.94 -25.90
N GLU A 908 7.25 0.06 -26.56
CA GLU A 908 6.15 0.44 -27.46
C GLU A 908 5.03 1.20 -26.73
N MET A 909 4.57 0.73 -25.58
CA MET A 909 3.50 1.43 -24.83
C MET A 909 3.99 2.78 -24.28
N ALA A 910 5.20 2.84 -23.73
CA ALA A 910 5.81 4.06 -23.24
C ALA A 910 5.95 5.13 -24.35
N HIS A 911 6.31 4.74 -25.58
CA HIS A 911 6.37 5.68 -26.71
C HIS A 911 4.99 6.00 -27.29
N ARG A 912 3.98 5.13 -27.16
CA ARG A 912 2.60 5.35 -27.63
C ARG A 912 1.79 6.30 -26.74
N THR A 913 1.90 6.19 -25.41
CA THR A 913 1.19 7.10 -24.48
C THR A 913 2.07 8.28 -24.06
N ARG A 914 3.38 8.08 -23.97
CA ARG A 914 4.36 9.02 -23.43
C ARG A 914 4.02 9.50 -22.01
N ARG A 915 3.37 8.69 -21.18
CA ARG A 915 3.02 9.08 -19.80
C ARG A 915 4.25 9.50 -18.99
N VAL A 916 4.15 10.65 -18.33
CA VAL A 916 5.08 11.11 -17.29
C VAL A 916 4.31 11.44 -16.02
N GLY A 917 4.99 11.48 -14.89
CA GLY A 917 4.44 11.93 -13.61
C GLY A 917 5.38 12.93 -12.94
N LEU A 918 5.16 14.21 -13.21
CA LEU A 918 5.78 15.29 -12.44
C LEU A 918 5.01 15.44 -11.12
N GLY A 919 5.71 15.27 -10.01
CA GLY A 919 5.17 15.37 -8.65
C GLY A 919 5.74 16.54 -7.85
N ILE A 920 5.39 16.59 -6.57
CA ILE A 920 5.91 17.55 -5.59
C ILE A 920 6.54 16.83 -4.39
N MET A 921 7.31 17.57 -3.59
CA MET A 921 7.73 17.26 -2.22
C MET A 921 8.01 18.56 -1.46
N GLY A 922 8.16 18.50 -0.14
CA GLY A 922 8.42 19.69 0.69
C GLY A 922 7.20 20.59 0.91
N LEU A 923 5.98 20.05 0.79
CA LEU A 923 4.74 20.81 0.94
C LEU A 923 4.54 21.32 2.38
N ALA A 924 4.82 20.49 3.39
CA ALA A 924 4.66 20.89 4.80
C ALA A 924 5.68 21.97 5.19
N ASP A 925 6.94 21.81 4.78
CA ASP A 925 8.03 22.77 4.99
C ASP A 925 7.73 24.11 4.31
N MET A 926 7.14 24.09 3.10
CA MET A 926 6.69 25.29 2.40
C MET A 926 5.63 26.04 3.24
N LEU A 927 4.64 25.33 3.79
CA LEU A 927 3.60 25.91 4.63
C LEU A 927 4.14 26.42 5.97
N TYR A 928 5.04 25.68 6.64
CA TYR A 928 5.77 26.13 7.84
C TYR A 928 6.59 27.39 7.58
N ALA A 929 7.28 27.47 6.44
CA ALA A 929 8.08 28.61 6.02
C ALA A 929 7.21 29.85 5.73
N LEU A 930 6.03 29.66 5.15
CA LEU A 930 5.02 30.68 4.87
C LEU A 930 4.20 31.11 6.12
N ARG A 931 4.31 30.38 7.24
CA ARG A 931 3.48 30.51 8.46
C ARG A 931 1.99 30.20 8.24
N ILE A 932 1.68 29.28 7.32
CA ILE A 932 0.32 28.82 7.04
C ILE A 932 0.09 27.46 7.73
N PRO A 933 -0.95 27.31 8.58
CA PRO A 933 -1.31 26.01 9.16
C PRO A 933 -1.73 24.99 8.09
N TYR A 934 -1.27 23.75 8.19
CA TYR A 934 -1.56 22.70 7.18
C TYR A 934 -3.06 22.44 7.00
N ASN A 935 -3.87 22.53 8.06
CA ASN A 935 -5.31 22.26 8.05
C ASN A 935 -6.22 23.49 8.23
N SER A 936 -5.74 24.68 7.86
CA SER A 936 -6.61 25.87 7.72
C SER A 936 -7.22 25.95 6.31
N GLU A 937 -8.27 26.76 6.14
CA GLU A 937 -8.78 27.11 4.81
C GLU A 937 -7.65 27.69 3.92
N GLU A 938 -6.84 28.60 4.47
CA GLU A 938 -5.65 29.18 3.80
C GLU A 938 -4.63 28.09 3.40
N GLY A 939 -4.44 27.05 4.23
CA GLY A 939 -3.61 25.89 3.91
C GLY A 939 -4.16 25.11 2.72
N PHE A 940 -5.45 24.77 2.73
CA PHE A 940 -6.12 24.07 1.64
C PHE A 940 -6.12 24.89 0.33
N GLU A 941 -6.37 26.20 0.40
CA GLU A 941 -6.28 27.14 -0.73
C GLU A 941 -4.85 27.22 -1.29
N ALA A 942 -3.84 27.27 -0.42
CA ALA A 942 -2.43 27.28 -0.83
C ALA A 942 -2.02 25.97 -1.53
N MET A 943 -2.46 24.81 -1.02
CA MET A 943 -2.25 23.51 -1.66
C MET A 943 -2.89 23.47 -3.07
N GLN A 944 -4.15 23.90 -3.17
CA GLN A 944 -4.89 23.94 -4.42
C GLN A 944 -4.20 24.85 -5.45
N ARG A 945 -3.85 26.08 -5.06
CA ARG A 945 -3.24 27.09 -5.93
C ARG A 945 -1.85 26.69 -6.42
N VAL A 946 -1.01 26.11 -5.54
CA VAL A 946 0.33 25.64 -5.94
C VAL A 946 0.21 24.49 -6.95
N MET A 947 -0.74 23.57 -6.76
CA MET A 947 -0.92 22.47 -7.71
C MET A 947 -1.57 22.90 -9.03
N GLU A 948 -2.52 23.84 -9.02
CA GLU A 948 -3.03 24.44 -10.26
C GLU A 948 -1.89 25.07 -11.08
N PHE A 949 -1.01 25.83 -10.40
CA PHE A 949 0.11 26.51 -11.03
C PHE A 949 1.13 25.54 -11.65
N VAL A 950 1.49 24.47 -10.91
CA VAL A 950 2.34 23.38 -11.43
C VAL A 950 1.66 22.69 -12.61
N ALA A 951 0.38 22.38 -12.51
CA ALA A 951 -0.37 21.69 -13.56
C ALA A 951 -0.44 22.54 -14.85
N TRP A 952 -0.82 23.81 -14.74
CA TRP A 952 -0.94 24.72 -15.86
C TRP A 952 0.39 24.86 -16.63
N HIS A 953 1.50 25.07 -15.91
CA HIS A 953 2.81 25.21 -16.54
C HIS A 953 3.30 23.90 -17.19
N ALA A 954 3.01 22.74 -16.61
CA ALA A 954 3.39 21.46 -17.20
C ALA A 954 2.56 21.14 -18.46
N TYR A 955 1.25 21.42 -18.46
CA TYR A 955 0.38 21.26 -19.64
C TYR A 955 0.76 22.20 -20.78
N MET A 956 1.03 23.47 -20.48
CA MET A 956 1.49 24.45 -21.48
C MET A 956 2.83 24.07 -22.11
N GLU A 957 3.81 23.59 -21.33
CA GLU A 957 5.06 23.10 -21.91
C GLU A 957 4.87 21.79 -22.68
N SER A 958 3.90 20.93 -22.31
CA SER A 958 3.59 19.72 -23.08
C SER A 958 2.93 20.02 -24.44
N ALA A 959 2.06 21.04 -24.54
CA ALA A 959 1.57 21.53 -25.83
C ALA A 959 2.70 22.14 -26.68
N LYS A 960 3.64 22.86 -26.04
CA LYS A 960 4.84 23.40 -26.70
C LYS A 960 5.80 22.31 -27.19
N ARG A 961 6.07 21.26 -26.40
CA ARG A 961 6.84 20.08 -26.85
C ARG A 961 6.13 19.37 -28.01
N ALA A 962 4.79 19.32 -28.04
CA ALA A 962 4.04 18.71 -29.13
C ALA A 962 4.26 19.45 -30.46
N LYS A 963 4.27 20.79 -30.42
CA LYS A 963 4.61 21.64 -31.57
C LYS A 963 6.01 21.35 -32.13
N GLU A 964 6.98 21.12 -31.25
CA GLU A 964 8.39 20.99 -31.60
C GLU A 964 8.80 19.55 -31.97
N ARG A 965 8.12 18.52 -31.45
CA ARG A 965 8.50 17.10 -31.56
C ARG A 965 7.39 16.16 -32.08
N GLY A 966 6.22 16.71 -32.38
CA GLY A 966 4.97 15.97 -32.60
C GLY A 966 4.28 15.58 -31.27
N PRO A 967 2.93 15.49 -31.26
CA PRO A 967 2.15 15.02 -30.11
C PRO A 967 2.39 13.53 -29.82
N PHE A 968 1.86 13.01 -28.70
CA PHE A 968 1.90 11.57 -28.45
C PHE A 968 1.12 10.79 -29.53
N PRO A 969 1.57 9.59 -29.97
CA PRO A 969 0.98 8.88 -31.11
C PRO A 969 -0.53 8.62 -31.06
N LEU A 970 -1.11 8.49 -29.86
CA LEU A 970 -2.55 8.26 -29.68
C LEU A 970 -3.39 9.55 -29.52
N TYR A 971 -2.81 10.75 -29.69
CA TYR A 971 -3.48 12.03 -29.50
C TYR A 971 -4.80 12.15 -30.28
N TRP A 972 -4.81 11.82 -31.57
CA TRP A 972 -6.01 11.89 -32.43
C TRP A 972 -7.11 10.87 -32.07
N GLN A 973 -6.81 9.90 -31.21
CA GLN A 973 -7.73 8.88 -30.70
C GLN A 973 -8.17 9.17 -29.25
N SER A 974 -7.58 10.19 -28.61
CA SER A 974 -7.91 10.67 -27.28
C SER A 974 -9.05 11.70 -27.30
N SER A 975 -9.47 12.18 -26.13
CA SER A 975 -10.40 13.31 -26.00
C SER A 975 -9.75 14.70 -26.03
N TYR A 976 -8.42 14.80 -26.16
CA TYR A 976 -7.74 16.11 -26.20
C TYR A 976 -8.15 16.99 -27.41
N PRO A 977 -8.35 16.46 -28.65
CA PRO A 977 -8.86 17.26 -29.77
C PRO A 977 -10.23 17.89 -29.51
N GLU A 978 -11.04 17.28 -28.64
CA GLU A 978 -12.37 17.77 -28.24
C GLU A 978 -12.25 18.91 -27.21
N GLY A 979 -11.14 18.96 -26.47
CA GLY A 979 -10.85 19.94 -25.42
C GLY A 979 -11.06 19.42 -23.99
N HIS A 980 -11.11 18.10 -23.80
CA HIS A 980 -11.23 17.49 -22.49
C HIS A 980 -9.85 17.22 -21.88
N LEU A 981 -9.63 17.67 -20.64
CA LEU A 981 -8.42 17.41 -19.84
C LEU A 981 -8.68 16.34 -18.76
N PRO A 982 -7.65 15.64 -18.24
CA PRO A 982 -7.77 14.62 -17.19
C PRO A 982 -7.75 15.15 -15.75
N LEU A 983 -7.87 16.47 -15.58
CA LEU A 983 -7.87 17.20 -14.31
C LEU A 983 -9.30 17.43 -13.85
N GLU A 984 -9.61 17.26 -12.57
CA GLU A 984 -10.97 17.48 -12.05
C GLU A 984 -11.27 18.98 -11.89
N GLY A 985 -10.34 19.75 -11.33
CA GLY A 985 -10.44 21.21 -11.13
C GLY A 985 -10.67 22.00 -12.42
N PHE A 986 -10.24 21.47 -13.57
CA PHE A 986 -10.56 22.05 -14.88
C PHE A 986 -12.08 22.17 -15.13
N TYR A 987 -12.91 21.29 -14.57
CA TYR A 987 -14.36 21.32 -14.79
C TYR A 987 -15.12 22.22 -13.79
N HIS A 988 -14.43 22.80 -12.81
CA HIS A 988 -14.96 23.70 -11.78
C HIS A 988 -14.36 25.10 -12.00
N ARG A 989 -14.94 25.88 -12.93
CA ARG A 989 -14.38 27.17 -13.41
C ARG A 989 -14.27 28.23 -12.32
N GLU A 990 -15.02 28.09 -11.24
CA GLU A 990 -14.96 28.89 -10.02
C GLU A 990 -13.70 28.65 -9.18
N LEU A 991 -12.99 27.53 -9.40
CA LEU A 991 -11.72 27.20 -8.74
C LEU A 991 -10.48 27.66 -9.53
N TRP A 992 -10.65 28.19 -10.74
CA TRP A 992 -9.55 28.57 -11.63
C TRP A 992 -8.88 29.87 -11.16
N THR A 993 -7.58 29.82 -10.90
CA THR A 993 -6.70 31.01 -10.81
C THR A 993 -5.83 31.20 -12.06
N MET A 994 -5.80 30.21 -12.96
CA MET A 994 -5.02 30.20 -14.21
C MET A 994 -5.91 30.13 -15.46
N ASP A 995 -5.38 30.56 -16.61
CA ASP A 995 -6.09 30.60 -17.91
C ASP A 995 -6.09 29.21 -18.59
N TRP A 996 -7.04 28.36 -18.21
CA TRP A 996 -7.18 27.02 -18.79
C TRP A 996 -7.83 26.98 -20.18
N ASP A 997 -8.53 28.04 -20.61
CA ASP A 997 -9.07 28.11 -21.97
C ASP A 997 -7.92 28.17 -23.00
N ARG A 998 -6.87 28.93 -22.70
CA ARG A 998 -5.62 28.96 -23.48
C ARG A 998 -4.89 27.62 -23.53
N VAL A 999 -4.92 26.83 -22.44
CA VAL A 999 -4.36 25.47 -22.43
C VAL A 999 -5.07 24.60 -23.46
N VAL A 1000 -6.40 24.68 -23.52
CA VAL A 1000 -7.20 23.95 -24.51
C VAL A 1000 -6.95 24.47 -25.94
N GLU A 1001 -6.76 25.78 -26.14
CA GLU A 1001 -6.42 26.34 -27.46
C GLU A 1001 -5.08 25.80 -27.97
N GLU A 1002 -4.00 25.88 -27.18
CA GLU A 1002 -2.68 25.41 -27.59
C GLU A 1002 -2.66 23.87 -27.79
N ILE A 1003 -3.41 23.11 -26.99
CA ILE A 1003 -3.57 21.65 -27.18
C ILE A 1003 -4.35 21.32 -28.46
N LYS A 1004 -5.36 22.10 -28.84
CA LYS A 1004 -6.08 21.92 -30.12
C LYS A 1004 -5.27 22.37 -31.32
N ARG A 1005 -4.39 23.36 -31.15
CA ARG A 1005 -3.54 23.93 -32.20
C ARG A 1005 -2.32 23.07 -32.52
N ASN A 1006 -1.62 22.58 -31.49
CA ASN A 1006 -0.32 21.93 -31.62
C ASN A 1006 -0.32 20.45 -31.20
N GLY A 1007 -1.42 19.97 -30.61
CA GLY A 1007 -1.46 18.71 -29.86
C GLY A 1007 -0.88 18.83 -28.45
N ILE A 1008 -0.74 17.69 -27.76
CA ILE A 1008 -0.03 17.57 -26.47
C ILE A 1008 0.97 16.41 -26.55
N ARG A 1009 2.12 16.53 -25.90
CA ARG A 1009 3.27 15.61 -26.07
C ARG A 1009 3.14 14.32 -25.26
N ASN A 1010 2.33 14.32 -24.20
CA ASN A 1010 2.19 13.22 -23.25
C ASN A 1010 0.71 13.01 -22.93
N SER A 1011 0.27 11.77 -22.73
CA SER A 1011 -1.12 11.44 -22.40
C SER A 1011 -1.54 11.96 -21.01
N PHE A 1012 -0.61 11.91 -20.06
CA PHE A 1012 -0.69 12.29 -18.66
C PHE A 1012 0.64 12.91 -18.26
N VAL A 1013 0.60 13.86 -17.32
CA VAL A 1013 1.70 14.77 -17.01
C VAL A 1013 2.06 14.78 -15.51
N LEU A 1014 1.12 14.43 -14.62
CA LEU A 1014 1.20 14.72 -13.19
C LEU A 1014 0.82 13.48 -12.35
N SER A 1015 1.74 13.01 -11.50
CA SER A 1015 1.47 11.97 -10.48
C SER A 1015 2.21 12.32 -9.19
N ILE A 1016 1.52 12.29 -8.05
CA ILE A 1016 2.15 12.56 -6.74
C ILE A 1016 2.47 11.22 -6.08
N ALA A 1017 3.63 10.66 -6.43
CA ALA A 1017 4.15 9.42 -5.86
C ALA A 1017 4.85 9.64 -4.50
N PRO A 1018 5.01 8.60 -3.66
CA PRO A 1018 5.77 8.70 -2.41
C PRO A 1018 7.23 9.06 -2.65
N THR A 1019 7.69 10.17 -2.07
CA THR A 1019 9.05 10.69 -2.32
C THR A 1019 10.07 10.31 -1.26
N GLY A 1020 9.75 9.37 -0.36
CA GLY A 1020 10.48 9.15 0.90
C GLY A 1020 12.00 9.01 0.80
N SER A 1021 12.55 8.40 -0.26
CA SER A 1021 14.01 8.35 -0.46
C SER A 1021 14.61 9.63 -1.05
N ILE A 1022 13.87 10.38 -1.88
CA ILE A 1022 14.39 11.59 -2.56
C ILE A 1022 14.15 12.87 -1.76
N SER A 1023 13.10 12.94 -0.93
CA SER A 1023 12.93 14.05 0.03
C SER A 1023 13.97 13.98 1.15
N MET A 1024 14.39 12.77 1.56
CA MET A 1024 15.57 12.55 2.41
C MET A 1024 16.90 12.94 1.75
N LEU A 1025 16.99 13.01 0.41
CA LEU A 1025 18.17 13.56 -0.26
C LEU A 1025 18.21 15.09 -0.21
N VAL A 1026 17.06 15.77 -0.14
CA VAL A 1026 17.01 17.24 -0.11
C VAL A 1026 16.66 17.84 1.25
N ASP A 1027 16.49 17.00 2.27
CA ASP A 1027 16.17 17.37 3.66
C ASP A 1027 14.78 18.04 3.80
N THR A 1028 13.71 17.40 3.30
CA THR A 1028 12.34 17.96 3.28
C THR A 1028 11.21 16.91 3.45
N SER A 1029 9.96 17.33 3.66
CA SER A 1029 8.78 16.44 3.77
C SER A 1029 8.49 15.62 2.50
N SER A 1030 7.87 14.46 2.65
CA SER A 1030 7.58 13.53 1.55
C SER A 1030 6.27 13.88 0.85
N GLY A 1031 6.30 14.12 -0.46
CA GLY A 1031 5.09 14.39 -1.25
C GLY A 1031 4.25 15.54 -0.71
N LEU A 1032 3.02 15.22 -0.32
CA LEU A 1032 2.06 16.10 0.37
C LEU A 1032 1.90 15.80 1.87
N GLU A 1033 2.79 15.02 2.48
CA GLU A 1033 2.66 14.63 3.88
C GLU A 1033 3.08 15.72 4.88
N PRO A 1034 2.34 15.91 5.99
CA PRO A 1034 2.85 16.60 7.16
C PRO A 1034 4.12 15.95 7.71
N VAL A 1035 4.94 16.74 8.41
CA VAL A 1035 6.10 16.21 9.12
C VAL A 1035 5.63 15.34 10.30
N PHE A 1036 6.21 14.14 10.46
CA PHE A 1036 5.84 13.22 11.55
C PHE A 1036 6.34 13.67 12.93
N ALA A 1037 7.46 14.41 12.99
CA ALA A 1037 8.09 14.90 14.22
C ALA A 1037 9.00 16.09 13.91
N LEU A 1038 8.83 17.22 14.60
CA LEU A 1038 9.64 18.44 14.45
C LEU A 1038 11.04 18.27 15.06
N VAL A 1039 11.16 17.45 16.10
CA VAL A 1039 12.41 17.08 16.76
C VAL A 1039 12.39 15.58 17.09
N TYR A 1040 13.51 14.88 16.86
CA TYR A 1040 13.65 13.47 17.23
C TYR A 1040 15.08 13.14 17.68
N GLU A 1041 15.21 12.08 18.49
CA GLU A 1041 16.47 11.67 19.11
C GLU A 1041 17.29 10.71 18.21
N LYS A 1042 18.61 10.87 18.20
CA LYS A 1042 19.58 9.89 17.70
C LYS A 1042 20.55 9.55 18.81
N ARG A 1043 20.61 8.27 19.19
CA ARG A 1043 21.62 7.75 20.12
C ARG A 1043 22.80 7.20 19.33
N VAL A 1044 24.01 7.58 19.73
CA VAL A 1044 25.27 7.01 19.22
C VAL A 1044 26.24 6.76 20.37
N THR A 1045 27.31 6.01 20.11
CA THR A 1045 28.36 5.64 21.08
C THR A 1045 29.11 6.81 21.74
N VAL A 1046 28.82 8.05 21.34
CA VAL A 1046 29.45 9.30 21.82
C VAL A 1046 28.41 10.25 22.48
N GLY A 1047 27.14 9.85 22.56
CA GLY A 1047 26.06 10.62 23.19
C GLY A 1047 24.77 10.68 22.37
N THR A 1048 23.81 11.45 22.87
CA THR A 1048 22.55 11.78 22.19
C THR A 1048 22.72 13.02 21.31
N PHE A 1049 22.10 13.01 20.13
CA PHE A 1049 22.00 14.14 19.22
C PHE A 1049 20.54 14.32 18.79
N TYR A 1050 20.04 15.55 18.77
CA TYR A 1050 18.75 15.86 18.16
C TYR A 1050 18.90 16.15 16.67
N TYR A 1051 17.88 15.79 15.92
CA TYR A 1051 17.62 16.33 14.60
C TYR A 1051 16.35 17.17 14.69
N ILE A 1052 16.28 18.18 13.83
CA ILE A 1052 15.26 19.22 13.85
C ILE A 1052 14.77 19.39 12.41
N ASP A 1053 13.47 19.60 12.23
CA ASP A 1053 12.92 20.13 10.97
C ASP A 1053 13.61 21.46 10.60
N PRO A 1054 14.02 21.70 9.34
CA PRO A 1054 14.80 22.90 8.98
C PRO A 1054 14.08 24.23 9.23
N GLU A 1055 12.74 24.26 9.15
CA GLU A 1055 11.94 25.45 9.40
C GLU A 1055 11.64 25.66 10.88
N PHE A 1056 11.50 24.58 11.64
CA PHE A 1056 11.45 24.63 13.10
C PHE A 1056 12.80 25.01 13.71
N GLU A 1057 13.92 24.51 13.17
CA GLU A 1057 15.28 24.94 13.53
C GLU A 1057 15.44 26.44 13.29
N ARG A 1058 15.02 26.93 12.12
CA ARG A 1058 15.02 28.36 11.80
C ARG A 1058 14.15 29.16 12.76
N TYR A 1059 12.95 28.71 13.10
CA TYR A 1059 12.07 29.35 14.09
C TYR A 1059 12.73 29.45 15.48
N LEU A 1060 13.37 28.38 15.94
CA LEU A 1060 14.08 28.35 17.23
C LEU A 1060 15.32 29.26 17.23
N GLU A 1061 16.07 29.35 16.13
CA GLU A 1061 17.19 30.29 15.99
C GLU A 1061 16.72 31.74 15.92
N GLU A 1062 15.63 32.04 15.20
CA GLU A 1062 15.03 33.38 15.07
C GLU A 1062 14.53 33.95 16.41
N ARG A 1063 14.11 33.09 17.35
CA ARG A 1063 13.66 33.45 18.70
C ARG A 1063 14.69 33.21 19.81
N GLY A 1064 15.88 32.69 19.50
CA GLY A 1064 16.91 32.34 20.50
C GLY A 1064 16.57 31.14 21.40
N MET A 1065 15.57 30.33 21.03
CA MET A 1065 15.01 29.22 21.81
C MET A 1065 15.73 27.88 21.59
N LYS A 1066 16.75 27.82 20.73
CA LYS A 1066 17.45 26.57 20.36
C LYS A 1066 18.40 26.09 21.48
N THR A 1067 17.85 25.54 22.54
CA THR A 1067 18.58 24.90 23.65
C THR A 1067 18.36 23.39 23.68
N ASP A 1068 19.32 22.63 24.21
CA ASP A 1068 19.17 21.18 24.36
C ASP A 1068 17.98 20.79 25.25
N GLU A 1069 17.56 21.67 26.17
CA GLU A 1069 16.38 21.49 27.02
C GLU A 1069 15.07 21.61 26.22
N VAL A 1070 14.93 22.63 25.37
CA VAL A 1070 13.75 22.78 24.49
C VAL A 1070 13.68 21.63 23.50
N LEU A 1071 14.82 21.28 22.86
CA LEU A 1071 14.88 20.15 21.93
C LEU A 1071 14.53 18.82 22.60
N LYS A 1072 15.04 18.59 23.82
CA LYS A 1072 14.67 17.43 24.64
C LYS A 1072 13.17 17.40 24.92
N ARG A 1073 12.58 18.50 25.42
CA ARG A 1073 11.14 18.56 25.76
C ARG A 1073 10.24 18.29 24.55
N VAL A 1074 10.59 18.80 23.36
CA VAL A 1074 9.82 18.52 22.13
C VAL A 1074 9.99 17.05 21.69
N ALA A 1075 11.19 16.47 21.77
CA ALA A 1075 11.42 15.06 21.46
C ALA A 1075 10.68 14.11 22.43
N GLU A 1076 10.71 14.41 23.74
CA GLU A 1076 9.95 13.67 24.78
C GLU A 1076 8.43 13.85 24.63
N ASN A 1077 7.97 14.90 23.94
CA ASN A 1077 6.58 15.12 23.53
C ASN A 1077 6.25 14.46 22.16
N GLY A 1078 7.03 13.46 21.74
CA GLY A 1078 6.83 12.74 20.49
C GLY A 1078 7.21 13.53 19.23
N GLY A 1079 7.92 14.65 19.38
CA GLY A 1079 8.25 15.57 18.30
C GLY A 1079 7.18 16.62 17.99
N SER A 1080 6.11 16.71 18.79
CA SER A 1080 5.07 17.75 18.68
C SER A 1080 5.30 18.87 19.71
N ILE A 1081 4.90 20.10 19.37
CA ILE A 1081 4.89 21.22 20.33
C ILE A 1081 3.54 21.44 21.02
N GLN A 1082 2.49 20.65 20.69
CA GLN A 1082 1.18 20.84 21.32
C GLN A 1082 1.23 20.53 22.82
N GLY A 1083 0.56 21.35 23.63
CA GLY A 1083 0.55 21.22 25.09
C GLY A 1083 1.82 21.72 25.79
N LEU A 1084 2.71 22.41 25.06
CA LEU A 1084 3.91 23.08 25.60
C LEU A 1084 3.69 24.61 25.66
N ASP A 1085 2.51 25.02 26.15
CA ASP A 1085 2.04 26.41 26.27
C ASP A 1085 2.89 27.29 27.21
N ASP A 1086 3.85 26.70 27.95
CA ASP A 1086 4.87 27.40 28.73
C ASP A 1086 6.14 27.75 27.92
N LEU A 1087 6.32 27.14 26.73
CA LEU A 1087 7.46 27.35 25.84
C LEU A 1087 7.08 28.02 24.51
N PHE A 1088 5.91 27.70 23.95
CA PHE A 1088 5.52 28.12 22.59
C PHE A 1088 4.27 29.01 22.60
N ASP A 1089 4.21 29.91 21.62
CA ASP A 1089 3.06 30.79 21.40
C ASP A 1089 1.97 30.12 20.53
N GLU A 1090 0.76 30.70 20.54
CA GLU A 1090 -0.39 30.21 19.78
C GLU A 1090 -0.17 30.26 18.26
N GLU A 1091 0.71 31.15 17.76
CA GLU A 1091 1.08 31.21 16.34
C GLU A 1091 1.90 29.95 15.97
N ALA A 1092 2.94 29.65 16.74
CA ALA A 1092 3.79 28.49 16.55
C ALA A 1092 3.00 27.18 16.64
N MET A 1093 2.16 27.01 17.67
CA MET A 1093 1.33 25.81 17.83
C MET A 1093 0.24 25.68 16.76
N ARG A 1094 -0.19 26.76 16.10
CA ARG A 1094 -1.07 26.68 14.93
C ARG A 1094 -0.33 26.30 13.65
N VAL A 1095 0.91 26.76 13.47
CA VAL A 1095 1.69 26.49 12.24
C VAL A 1095 2.38 25.12 12.27
N PHE A 1096 3.11 24.81 13.33
CA PHE A 1096 3.93 23.60 13.44
C PHE A 1096 3.14 22.41 14.01
N VAL A 1097 2.13 21.98 13.26
CA VAL A 1097 1.36 20.76 13.52
C VAL A 1097 2.02 19.55 12.85
N VAL A 1098 2.19 18.44 13.59
CA VAL A 1098 2.70 17.16 13.06
C VAL A 1098 1.58 16.25 12.56
N ALA A 1099 1.93 15.17 11.86
CA ALA A 1099 0.97 14.26 11.22
C ALA A 1099 -0.14 13.68 12.14
N TYR A 1100 0.10 13.55 13.45
CA TYR A 1100 -0.90 13.11 14.44
C TYR A 1100 -1.60 14.25 15.20
N ASP A 1101 -1.15 15.50 15.07
CA ASP A 1101 -1.89 16.67 15.58
C ASP A 1101 -3.08 17.01 14.65
N ILE A 1102 -2.93 16.72 13.34
CA ILE A 1102 -3.91 17.01 12.30
C ILE A 1102 -5.02 15.94 12.28
N PRO A 1103 -6.31 16.32 12.26
CA PRO A 1103 -7.40 15.37 12.15
C PRO A 1103 -7.45 14.60 10.83
N TRP A 1104 -7.93 13.37 10.86
CA TRP A 1104 -7.98 12.51 9.68
C TRP A 1104 -8.80 13.12 8.52
N TRP A 1105 -9.88 13.83 8.81
CA TRP A 1105 -10.72 14.46 7.78
C TRP A 1105 -9.96 15.57 7.04
N ASP A 1106 -9.07 16.29 7.73
CA ASP A 1106 -8.23 17.32 7.14
C ASP A 1106 -7.10 16.72 6.29
N HIS A 1107 -6.58 15.54 6.65
CA HIS A 1107 -5.69 14.77 5.77
C HIS A 1107 -6.40 14.38 4.46
N VAL A 1108 -7.67 13.94 4.51
CA VAL A 1108 -8.45 13.58 3.30
C VAL A 1108 -8.74 14.81 2.46
N ARG A 1109 -9.11 15.93 3.09
CA ARG A 1109 -9.33 17.20 2.40
C ARG A 1109 -8.06 17.75 1.75
N ALA A 1110 -6.89 17.61 2.39
CA ALA A 1110 -5.61 17.97 1.78
C ALA A 1110 -5.33 17.14 0.51
N GLN A 1111 -5.63 15.84 0.52
CA GLN A 1111 -5.53 14.98 -0.66
C GLN A 1111 -6.44 15.47 -1.80
N TYR A 1112 -7.65 15.94 -1.48
CA TYR A 1112 -8.62 16.47 -2.46
C TYR A 1112 -8.14 17.77 -3.10
N HIS A 1113 -7.73 18.78 -2.32
CA HIS A 1113 -7.29 20.07 -2.88
C HIS A 1113 -6.02 19.93 -3.75
N VAL A 1114 -5.12 18.99 -3.45
CA VAL A 1114 -4.02 18.58 -4.34
C VAL A 1114 -4.56 17.81 -5.56
N GLY A 1115 -5.44 16.83 -5.34
CA GLY A 1115 -5.94 15.90 -6.37
C GLY A 1115 -6.80 16.52 -7.46
N LEU A 1116 -7.43 17.66 -7.21
CA LEU A 1116 -8.15 18.45 -8.23
C LEU A 1116 -7.29 18.71 -9.48
N TRP A 1117 -5.98 18.93 -9.29
CA TRP A 1117 -5.04 19.34 -10.33
C TRP A 1117 -4.01 18.25 -10.68
N VAL A 1118 -4.33 16.97 -10.46
CA VAL A 1118 -3.44 15.84 -10.74
C VAL A 1118 -4.11 14.83 -11.67
N ASP A 1119 -3.50 14.59 -12.84
CA ASP A 1119 -4.12 13.80 -13.91
C ASP A 1119 -3.99 12.27 -13.73
N ALA A 1120 -2.88 11.77 -13.19
CA ALA A 1120 -2.75 10.38 -12.77
C ALA A 1120 -3.41 10.18 -11.38
N ALA A 1121 -2.64 10.10 -10.30
CA ALA A 1121 -3.15 9.89 -8.94
C ALA A 1121 -2.32 10.64 -7.88
N VAL A 1122 -2.84 10.69 -6.65
CA VAL A 1122 -2.18 11.26 -5.47
C VAL A 1122 -2.01 10.18 -4.42
N SER A 1123 -0.79 9.73 -4.20
CA SER A 1123 -0.46 8.82 -3.09
C SER A 1123 -0.32 9.63 -1.81
N LYS A 1124 -1.35 9.61 -0.96
CA LYS A 1124 -1.31 10.13 0.40
C LYS A 1124 -1.63 9.02 1.40
N THR A 1125 -0.85 8.94 2.47
CA THR A 1125 -1.14 8.17 3.66
C THR A 1125 -1.87 9.06 4.66
N ILE A 1126 -3.16 8.80 4.84
CA ILE A 1126 -4.02 9.48 5.80
C ILE A 1126 -3.71 8.93 7.20
N ASN A 1127 -2.95 9.71 7.98
CA ASN A 1127 -2.47 9.28 9.30
C ASN A 1127 -3.54 9.49 10.39
N MET A 1128 -3.73 8.49 11.25
CA MET A 1128 -4.75 8.45 12.30
C MET A 1128 -4.16 8.02 13.65
N PRO A 1129 -4.40 8.74 14.76
CA PRO A 1129 -4.08 8.24 16.10
C PRO A 1129 -4.74 6.89 16.43
N SER A 1130 -4.18 6.17 17.40
CA SER A 1130 -4.58 4.79 17.76
C SER A 1130 -6.00 4.65 18.31
N TRP A 1131 -6.55 5.73 18.87
CA TRP A 1131 -7.91 5.81 19.43
C TRP A 1131 -9.00 6.17 18.40
N VAL A 1132 -8.62 6.61 17.19
CA VAL A 1132 -9.57 6.84 16.09
C VAL A 1132 -10.36 5.56 15.86
N THR A 1133 -11.61 5.64 15.41
CA THR A 1133 -12.48 4.47 15.32
C THR A 1133 -12.59 3.87 13.91
N VAL A 1134 -13.08 2.65 13.91
CA VAL A 1134 -13.92 2.05 12.87
C VAL A 1134 -14.71 3.05 12.00
N GLU A 1135 -15.64 3.80 12.60
CA GLU A 1135 -16.62 4.64 11.89
C GLU A 1135 -15.94 5.87 11.27
N ASP A 1136 -14.85 6.36 11.88
CA ASP A 1136 -14.01 7.40 11.30
C ASP A 1136 -13.44 6.98 9.94
N VAL A 1137 -13.06 5.71 9.78
CA VAL A 1137 -12.49 5.22 8.51
C VAL A 1137 -13.58 4.99 7.45
N GLU A 1138 -14.80 4.59 7.85
CA GLU A 1138 -16.00 4.64 7.00
C GLU A 1138 -16.25 6.03 6.45
N ALA A 1139 -16.26 7.03 7.34
CA ALA A 1139 -16.44 8.41 6.94
C ALA A 1139 -15.28 8.90 6.07
N ALA A 1140 -14.03 8.46 6.30
CA ALA A 1140 -12.88 8.81 5.45
C ALA A 1140 -13.05 8.31 4.01
N TYR A 1141 -13.55 7.09 3.79
CA TYR A 1141 -13.74 6.56 2.43
C TYR A 1141 -15.01 7.08 1.76
N LEU A 1142 -16.10 7.35 2.50
CA LEU A 1142 -17.25 8.08 1.95
C LEU A 1142 -16.88 9.51 1.57
N PHE A 1143 -16.08 10.18 2.40
CA PHE A 1143 -15.62 11.53 2.15
C PHE A 1143 -14.70 11.57 0.92
N ALA A 1144 -13.70 10.68 0.87
CA ALA A 1144 -12.84 10.55 -0.30
C ALA A 1144 -13.60 10.27 -1.60
N TYR A 1145 -14.54 9.30 -1.58
CA TYR A 1145 -15.37 9.00 -2.74
C TYR A 1145 -16.19 10.22 -3.19
N ARG A 1146 -16.93 10.84 -2.26
CA ARG A 1146 -17.86 11.94 -2.54
C ARG A 1146 -17.14 13.25 -2.91
N LEU A 1147 -15.89 13.42 -2.50
CA LEU A 1147 -14.96 14.45 -3.00
C LEU A 1147 -14.42 14.15 -4.41
N GLY A 1148 -14.67 12.97 -4.98
CA GLY A 1148 -14.16 12.59 -6.30
C GLY A 1148 -12.69 12.16 -6.31
N LEU A 1149 -12.11 11.80 -5.15
CA LEU A 1149 -10.73 11.30 -5.12
C LEU A 1149 -10.59 10.03 -5.95
N LYS A 1150 -9.44 9.89 -6.62
CA LYS A 1150 -9.09 8.70 -7.40
C LYS A 1150 -8.71 7.53 -6.49
N GLY A 1151 -8.23 7.82 -5.27
CA GLY A 1151 -8.04 6.86 -4.19
C GLY A 1151 -7.53 7.47 -2.88
N ILE A 1152 -7.33 6.64 -1.85
CA ILE A 1152 -7.04 7.01 -0.46
C ILE A 1152 -6.44 5.80 0.31
N THR A 1153 -5.24 5.94 0.87
CA THR A 1153 -4.64 4.95 1.79
C THR A 1153 -4.64 5.52 3.20
N ILE A 1154 -4.98 4.74 4.22
CA ILE A 1154 -5.05 5.20 5.61
C ILE A 1154 -4.06 4.42 6.47
N TYR A 1155 -3.35 5.08 7.39
CA TYR A 1155 -2.49 4.46 8.41
C TYR A 1155 -2.95 4.86 9.81
N ARG A 1156 -3.36 3.89 10.62
CA ARG A 1156 -3.65 4.12 12.05
C ARG A 1156 -2.44 3.78 12.92
N ASP A 1157 -2.12 4.58 13.92
CA ASP A 1157 -1.14 4.16 14.93
C ASP A 1157 -1.56 2.84 15.61
N GLN A 1158 -0.56 2.05 16.00
CA GLN A 1158 -0.67 0.63 16.40
C GLN A 1158 -1.11 -0.33 15.26
N SER A 1159 -1.27 0.15 14.02
CA SER A 1159 -1.40 -0.71 12.83
C SER A 1159 -0.20 -1.65 12.65
N LYS A 1160 0.99 -1.26 13.12
CA LYS A 1160 2.22 -2.07 13.02
C LYS A 1160 2.94 -2.03 14.38
N PRO A 1161 3.70 -3.08 14.75
CA PRO A 1161 4.22 -3.27 16.09
C PRO A 1161 5.58 -2.56 16.22
N GLY A 1162 5.77 -1.86 17.33
CA GLY A 1162 6.95 -1.01 17.53
C GLY A 1162 6.63 0.45 17.24
N GLN A 1163 6.37 1.19 18.30
CA GLN A 1163 6.19 2.64 18.28
C GLN A 1163 7.51 3.31 18.69
N VAL A 1164 7.89 4.38 17.99
CA VAL A 1164 9.15 5.10 18.24
C VAL A 1164 8.90 6.44 18.95
N LEU A 1165 7.73 7.06 18.74
CA LEU A 1165 7.35 8.38 19.25
C LEU A 1165 5.86 8.38 19.65
N VAL A 1166 5.50 9.11 20.71
CA VAL A 1166 4.12 9.24 21.23
C VAL A 1166 3.76 10.72 21.38
N THR A 1167 2.86 11.23 20.54
CA THR A 1167 2.43 12.65 20.51
C THR A 1167 1.33 12.97 21.55
N PRO A 1168 1.02 14.26 21.80
CA PRO A 1168 -0.04 14.66 22.74
C PRO A 1168 -1.43 14.11 22.41
N SER A 1169 -1.85 14.15 21.15
CA SER A 1169 -3.17 13.66 20.72
C SER A 1169 -3.36 12.16 20.97
N GLN A 1170 -2.27 11.38 20.93
CA GLN A 1170 -2.27 9.96 21.31
C GLN A 1170 -2.37 9.74 22.83
N ARG A 1171 -1.98 10.72 23.66
CA ARG A 1171 -2.04 10.65 25.13
C ARG A 1171 -3.38 11.12 25.70
N THR A 1172 -4.08 12.01 25.01
CA THR A 1172 -5.34 12.64 25.47
C THR A 1172 -6.61 12.03 24.88
N GLU A 1173 -6.48 11.11 23.91
CA GLU A 1173 -7.58 10.51 23.16
C GLU A 1173 -8.49 11.53 22.43
N ARG A 1174 -7.93 12.70 22.08
CA ARG A 1174 -8.64 13.85 21.49
C ARG A 1174 -7.76 14.64 20.52
N TYR A 1175 -8.38 15.41 19.62
CA TYR A 1175 -7.70 16.44 18.84
C TYR A 1175 -7.80 17.82 19.53
N VAL A 1176 -6.67 18.52 19.64
CA VAL A 1176 -6.60 19.90 20.16
C VAL A 1176 -6.71 20.87 18.99
N LEU A 1177 -7.95 21.27 18.63
CA LEU A 1177 -8.20 22.10 17.45
C LEU A 1177 -7.89 23.60 17.70
N ARG A 1178 -6.62 23.98 17.52
CA ARG A 1178 -6.19 25.41 17.47
C ARG A 1178 -6.51 26.10 16.13
N VAL A 1179 -7.01 25.34 15.15
CA VAL A 1179 -7.42 25.81 13.82
C VAL A 1179 -8.87 25.39 13.59
N ARG A 1180 -9.73 26.36 13.24
CA ARG A 1180 -11.09 26.10 12.78
C ARG A 1180 -11.11 26.09 11.25
N ASN A 1181 -11.85 25.16 10.67
CA ASN A 1181 -12.01 24.98 9.24
C ASN A 1181 -13.43 24.45 8.92
N ASN A 1182 -13.78 24.44 7.64
CA ASN A 1182 -15.10 24.09 7.15
C ASN A 1182 -15.24 22.59 6.83
N THR A 1183 -14.25 21.75 7.14
CA THR A 1183 -14.20 20.34 6.72
C THR A 1183 -15.37 19.52 7.27
N ILE A 1184 -15.77 19.78 8.53
CA ILE A 1184 -16.95 19.15 9.15
C ILE A 1184 -18.27 19.59 8.47
N GLU A 1185 -18.35 20.82 7.98
CA GLU A 1185 -19.53 21.31 7.25
C GLU A 1185 -19.61 20.74 5.83
N MET A 1186 -18.45 20.59 5.17
CA MET A 1186 -18.30 19.89 3.90
C MET A 1186 -18.71 18.40 4.02
N MET A 1187 -18.33 17.72 5.10
CA MET A 1187 -18.80 16.35 5.36
C MET A 1187 -20.33 16.28 5.54
N ARG A 1188 -20.92 17.24 6.26
CA ARG A 1188 -22.40 17.35 6.42
C ARG A 1188 -23.10 17.60 5.08
N SER A 1189 -22.60 18.51 4.24
CA SER A 1189 -23.22 18.82 2.94
C SER A 1189 -23.11 17.65 1.96
N LEU A 1190 -22.04 16.86 2.04
CA LEU A 1190 -21.88 15.57 1.36
C LEU A 1190 -22.66 14.41 2.02
N GLY A 1191 -23.55 14.68 2.98
CA GLY A 1191 -24.45 13.68 3.58
C GLY A 1191 -23.74 12.61 4.40
N ILE A 1192 -22.68 12.98 5.13
CA ILE A 1192 -21.97 12.13 6.09
C ILE A 1192 -22.40 12.54 7.50
N ASP A 1193 -22.76 11.57 8.35
CA ASP A 1193 -23.05 11.84 9.75
C ASP A 1193 -21.74 12.11 10.51
N VAL A 1194 -21.59 13.35 10.99
CA VAL A 1194 -20.42 13.78 11.77
C VAL A 1194 -20.59 13.63 13.28
N THR A 1195 -21.81 13.29 13.75
CA THR A 1195 -22.16 13.22 15.17
C THR A 1195 -21.23 12.29 15.98
N PRO A 1196 -20.79 11.12 15.48
CA PRO A 1196 -19.85 10.26 16.21
C PRO A 1196 -18.47 10.88 16.46
N PHE A 1197 -18.04 11.84 15.64
CA PHE A 1197 -16.68 12.41 15.67
C PHE A 1197 -16.58 13.63 16.59
N LEU A 1198 -17.68 14.40 16.73
CA LEU A 1198 -17.72 15.63 17.56
C LEU A 1198 -17.34 15.38 19.03
N ARG A 1199 -17.54 14.17 19.56
CA ARG A 1199 -17.16 13.78 20.94
C ARG A 1199 -15.64 13.79 21.20
N HIS A 1200 -14.83 13.74 20.14
CA HIS A 1200 -13.36 13.76 20.20
C HIS A 1200 -12.78 15.18 20.00
N LEU A 1201 -13.66 16.19 19.91
CA LEU A 1201 -13.31 17.60 19.84
C LEU A 1201 -13.53 18.26 21.20
N GLU A 1202 -12.62 19.17 21.59
CA GLU A 1202 -12.76 19.96 22.80
C GLU A 1202 -13.13 21.41 22.45
N GLU A 1203 -14.43 21.73 22.48
CA GLU A 1203 -14.94 23.12 22.34
C GLU A 1203 -14.97 23.85 23.69
N LYS A 1204 -13.80 24.17 24.26
CA LYS A 1204 -13.67 25.03 25.46
C LYS A 1204 -12.60 26.11 25.30
N SER A 1205 -12.73 27.18 26.09
CA SER A 1205 -11.88 28.38 25.94
C SER A 1205 -10.50 28.21 26.64
N PRO A 1206 -9.48 29.01 26.25
CA PRO A 1206 -8.12 28.89 26.82
C PRO A 1206 -7.99 29.14 28.33
N GLU A 1207 -9.05 29.63 29.00
CA GLU A 1207 -9.04 29.90 30.44
C GLU A 1207 -9.39 28.67 31.29
N GLU A 1208 -10.28 27.79 30.81
CA GLU A 1208 -10.69 26.59 31.56
C GLU A 1208 -9.65 25.45 31.49
N ALA A 1209 -8.87 25.37 30.39
CA ALA A 1209 -7.85 24.35 30.18
C ALA A 1209 -6.77 24.33 31.28
N LYS A 1210 -6.52 25.47 31.94
CA LYS A 1210 -5.53 25.64 33.01
C LYS A 1210 -5.83 24.84 34.29
N VAL A 1211 -7.05 24.31 34.46
CA VAL A 1211 -7.49 23.69 35.71
C VAL A 1211 -7.11 22.20 35.81
N PHE A 1212 -6.97 21.49 34.69
CA PHE A 1212 -6.78 20.03 34.68
C PHE A 1212 -5.34 19.57 34.41
N LEU A 1213 -4.47 20.42 33.83
CA LEU A 1213 -3.04 20.11 33.65
C LEU A 1213 -2.20 20.33 34.92
N LYS A 1214 -2.61 19.72 36.04
CA LYS A 1214 -1.67 19.43 37.11
C LYS A 1214 -0.86 18.19 36.73
N VAL A 1215 0.39 18.42 36.35
CA VAL A 1215 1.39 17.36 36.16
C VAL A 1215 1.46 16.52 37.43
N GLY A 1216 1.01 15.26 37.35
CA GLY A 1216 1.22 14.29 38.42
C GLY A 1216 2.72 14.00 38.58
N PRO A 1217 3.22 13.75 39.79
CA PRO A 1217 4.59 13.27 39.97
C PRO A 1217 4.84 12.00 39.16
N ALA A 1218 6.10 11.76 38.79
CA ALA A 1218 6.51 10.46 38.26
C ALA A 1218 6.10 9.35 39.25
N ALA A 1219 5.57 8.24 38.72
CA ALA A 1219 4.92 7.22 39.53
C ALA A 1219 5.87 6.66 40.62
N GLU A 1220 5.46 6.78 41.89
CA GLU A 1220 6.17 6.22 43.03
C GLU A 1220 6.11 4.68 43.02
N GLU A 1221 7.13 4.06 43.60
CA GLU A 1221 7.28 2.60 43.63
C GLU A 1221 6.21 1.95 44.53
N VAL A 1222 5.42 1.04 43.96
CA VAL A 1222 4.44 0.23 44.73
C VAL A 1222 5.01 -1.16 44.94
N GLU A 1223 5.50 -1.42 46.16
CA GLU A 1223 5.97 -2.75 46.55
C GLU A 1223 4.82 -3.79 46.62
N GLY A 1224 5.10 -5.01 46.16
CA GLY A 1224 4.63 -6.22 46.84
C GLY A 1224 3.19 -6.70 46.63
N SER A 1225 2.84 -7.14 45.42
CA SER A 1225 2.00 -8.35 45.28
C SER A 1225 2.33 -9.11 43.98
N THR A 1226 2.17 -10.44 43.99
CA THR A 1226 2.87 -11.34 43.06
C THR A 1226 1.96 -12.06 42.05
N GLY A 1227 2.32 -11.99 40.76
CA GLY A 1227 1.91 -12.95 39.74
C GLY A 1227 1.29 -12.37 38.47
N GLY A 1228 2.05 -12.33 37.37
CA GLY A 1228 1.57 -11.95 36.02
C GLY A 1228 2.53 -11.02 35.29
N GLY A 1229 3.41 -11.58 34.45
CA GLY A 1229 4.48 -10.82 33.82
C GLY A 1229 3.99 -9.81 32.77
N ARG A 1230 4.12 -8.52 33.06
CA ARG A 1230 4.22 -7.47 32.02
C ARG A 1230 5.63 -7.53 31.43
N GLY A 1231 5.74 -7.63 30.11
CA GLY A 1231 7.03 -7.50 29.42
C GLY A 1231 7.39 -6.03 29.24
N GLU A 1232 8.53 -5.60 29.78
CA GLU A 1232 9.08 -4.28 29.50
C GLU A 1232 9.55 -4.21 28.04
N VAL A 1233 9.09 -3.20 27.30
CA VAL A 1233 9.50 -2.99 25.90
C VAL A 1233 10.80 -2.18 25.89
N GLY A 1234 11.93 -2.88 25.93
CA GLY A 1234 13.25 -2.25 25.88
C GLY A 1234 13.48 -1.48 24.57
N ALA A 1235 14.00 -0.25 24.67
CA ALA A 1235 14.43 0.52 23.52
C ALA A 1235 15.57 -0.21 22.79
N GLN A 1236 15.52 -0.24 21.45
CA GLN A 1236 16.44 -1.05 20.66
C GLN A 1236 17.84 -0.40 20.58
N GLU A 1237 18.76 -0.82 21.46
CA GLU A 1237 20.09 -0.19 21.61
C GLU A 1237 21.06 -0.41 20.43
N ALA A 1238 20.80 -1.39 19.57
CA ALA A 1238 21.72 -1.78 18.49
C ALA A 1238 20.98 -2.28 17.24
N CYS A 1239 21.60 -2.06 16.08
CA CYS A 1239 21.12 -2.52 14.79
C CYS A 1239 21.13 -4.05 14.70
N PRO A 1240 20.00 -4.71 14.38
CA PRO A 1240 19.95 -6.17 14.25
C PRO A 1240 20.66 -6.72 13.01
N VAL A 1241 21.09 -5.87 12.07
CA VAL A 1241 21.79 -6.29 10.83
C VAL A 1241 23.31 -6.29 10.97
N CYS A 1242 23.88 -5.36 11.75
CA CYS A 1242 25.35 -5.22 11.87
C CYS A 1242 25.87 -4.97 13.30
N GLY A 1243 25.01 -5.02 14.32
CA GLY A 1243 25.38 -4.77 15.72
C GLY A 1243 25.71 -3.31 16.08
N SER A 1244 25.71 -2.40 15.09
CA SER A 1244 25.98 -0.97 15.30
C SER A 1244 24.99 -0.32 16.27
N ARG A 1245 25.51 0.37 17.29
CA ARG A 1245 24.74 1.23 18.22
C ARG A 1245 24.44 2.63 17.65
N THR A 1246 24.65 2.84 16.35
CA THR A 1246 24.57 4.16 15.70
C THR A 1246 23.21 4.34 15.01
N LEU A 1247 22.12 4.43 15.79
CA LEU A 1247 20.73 4.43 15.28
C LEU A 1247 20.11 5.84 15.25
N ILE A 1248 19.55 6.23 14.09
CA ILE A 1248 18.87 7.50 13.79
C ILE A 1248 17.36 7.28 13.83
N HIS A 1249 16.57 7.98 14.65
CA HIS A 1249 15.12 7.74 14.74
C HIS A 1249 14.30 8.82 13.99
N GLN A 1250 14.56 8.97 12.68
CA GLN A 1250 14.04 10.05 11.83
C GLN A 1250 12.65 9.78 11.28
N SER A 1251 11.69 10.68 11.50
CA SER A 1251 10.34 10.61 10.89
C SER A 1251 9.63 9.27 11.12
N GLY A 1252 9.75 8.70 12.32
CA GLY A 1252 9.27 7.34 12.64
C GLY A 1252 10.19 6.20 12.20
N CYS A 1253 11.29 6.47 11.49
CA CYS A 1253 12.25 5.50 10.97
C CYS A 1253 13.51 5.35 11.83
N VAL A 1254 13.70 4.18 12.44
CA VAL A 1254 14.95 3.76 13.07
C VAL A 1254 15.94 3.29 12.00
N THR A 1255 16.94 4.10 11.68
CA THR A 1255 17.93 3.85 10.62
C THR A 1255 19.34 3.70 11.18
N CYS A 1256 20.00 2.58 10.90
CA CYS A 1256 21.42 2.40 11.22
C CYS A 1256 22.30 3.23 10.28
N ALA A 1257 23.08 4.11 10.89
CA ALA A 1257 24.08 4.95 10.23
C ALA A 1257 25.16 4.19 9.44
N ASP A 1258 25.47 2.96 9.85
CA ASP A 1258 26.70 2.27 9.45
C ASP A 1258 26.46 1.15 8.41
N CYS A 1259 25.22 0.64 8.29
CA CYS A 1259 24.83 -0.32 7.25
C CYS A 1259 23.60 0.09 6.42
N GLY A 1260 22.90 1.17 6.78
CA GLY A 1260 21.72 1.65 6.04
C GLY A 1260 20.44 0.81 6.22
N TRP A 1261 20.41 -0.13 7.19
CA TRP A 1261 19.18 -0.77 7.68
C TRP A 1261 18.21 0.30 8.22
N SER A 1262 16.91 0.18 7.92
CA SER A 1262 15.89 1.15 8.34
C SER A 1262 14.55 0.47 8.64
N VAL A 1263 13.91 0.81 9.76
CA VAL A 1263 12.56 0.35 10.16
C VAL A 1263 11.68 1.56 10.46
N CYS A 1264 10.62 1.77 9.68
CA CYS A 1264 9.72 2.92 9.78
C CYS A 1264 8.35 2.57 10.35
N VAL A 1265 7.83 3.42 11.24
CA VAL A 1265 6.39 3.72 11.27
C VAL A 1265 6.06 4.32 9.89
N SER A 1266 5.29 3.60 9.08
CA SER A 1266 5.30 3.77 7.62
C SER A 1266 4.36 4.86 7.11
N GLY A 1267 4.85 5.69 6.20
CA GLY A 1267 4.07 6.45 5.22
C GLY A 1267 4.50 6.13 3.80
#